data_AF-A0A1C6JI43-F1
#
_entry.id   AF-A0A1C6JI43-F1
#
_cell.length_a   1.000
_cell.length_b   1.000
_cell.length_c   1.000
_cell.angle_alpha   90.00
_cell.angle_beta   90.00
_cell.angle_gamma   90.00
#
_symmetry.space_group_name_H-M   'P 1'
#
loop_
_entity.id
_entity.type
_entity.pdbx_description
1 polymer ?
#
loop_
_entity_poly.entity_id
_entity_poly.type
_entity_poly.pdbx_seq_one_letter_code
_entity_poly.pdbx_strand_id
1 'polypeptide(L)'
;MRLAEFITPSETEPTQPSENPSPVPGVPEEPDNPETDEVNLNEYGLAEEVEDGTILHAWCWNFNTIKEMIPQIAAAGFSAVQTSPINAIIEGENGGLQIYGSGKWYYHYQPTEYSEIGNYQLGTDEEFREMCEVAHQYGVKVIVDQVLNHMTSSESAISDTIKSEIDWGDAGEWGNPEKPWTHKSTGTQWSEEDRFEETQNSLSGLIEWNTQNENVQQYLLKWLETCVEAGADGFRYDAAKLIELPDDVSIKYPEYQFSSDFWPTVLQNGSSFQYGEVLQEGEPNHVYSSDLKGGYNDQDSSRLGNYQSQTFIAADGEEENMRTTLSFYGFRLRDAISNGNVNADFVGDMLVPEGASADRTVTWVESHDNYCNNASYSQLNEQQVIQAWAILAARKDGTPLFFSRPNNSSASNPWGDNQIGPEGSHFFMDAQVVAVNFFHNEMGNQDEYLSNPTGSDQVVMIERGTAGAVIVNLLGEDLVLDEAPVQSMADGTYTDQVYGSTFTVSNGKISGTVKAGKVAVVYNSKVDTPLEFEPEISLSVPTGDYLTDTMDVSVSIRGIDHATYQIDDGEEIPVANGDVITIGEDAQVDEAVTLKILGYSAAGELVAQASATYTKRLYKADTVVYIDDALCKARGWDQAYVYIWVNVDGSTLSNQGWPGTKAVLETEGQWAGYWKYVVPYELESISNLHVIVHGNKGDQIETNKMLISPGETKVLDADENWVDGSEVVNTGKVYALPGSGTEFYENTLNVTLHATNVTNASYRVGDSGEWMPFEDGQIITIGEDAADKESITVFMKGTNSDGSTVEESAVYTKHFIADKEEINVLFIGNSYTYYNDGIWSHFQKLAYEAGYNVQVDSVTIGSHHLYEFADPDEADPNGGPLVEEKLSTNHYDYVFLQEHSTYPITNYDTFASAATTLYNRIMEHNAECTVILYQTWGRETGSSNLTQDGRGWTNATMTYDLEYAYEKLGETLNVPVSPAGTAFHDVYVNNGSKIDLYDADQTHPTLEGTYLAALVHIGTVFGSDAIEAATAYTAGLPADTVQILKQAAIDAPEKAQAPHLYLTPAAEETTMDEAGLTLTLHAVNVARATYQINDGEEIEYVYGDKLTITPDEIINGKVTVTLKGENDAQEPVPAVYFTYSTAAAEHYLVLGWYAKTETSGLNAAVVDQFVSEMKDYLGEQGATEQQLADIVVRGYSGTVAEMGSSVRNDGDVDLLIGVGANIDVPTSTGGATAGVPIIEKTDGIYIGDSGKNRYIARLTEDDIAKLVYEWIQANYTAA
;
A
#
# COMPACT_ATOMS: atom_id res chain seq x y z
N MET A 1 51.66 10.34 5.37
CA MET A 1 53.11 10.66 5.50
C MET A 1 53.35 11.36 6.85
N ARG A 2 54.03 10.70 7.82
CA ARG A 2 54.66 11.25 9.08
C ARG A 2 53.74 11.97 10.11
N LEU A 3 53.53 11.40 11.31
CA LEU A 3 54.37 11.50 12.55
C LEU A 3 54.48 12.95 13.09
N ALA A 4 54.36 13.31 14.36
CA ALA A 4 54.21 12.67 15.68
C ALA A 4 54.10 13.85 16.72
N GLU A 5 53.87 13.74 18.03
CA GLU A 5 54.61 12.99 19.07
C GLU A 5 53.92 13.06 20.48
N PHE A 6 53.77 11.87 21.10
CA PHE A 6 54.13 11.43 22.48
C PHE A 6 53.48 12.06 23.75
N ILE A 7 53.26 11.40 24.91
CA ILE A 7 53.06 10.01 25.44
C ILE A 7 53.20 10.07 27.00
N THR A 8 52.14 9.69 27.75
CA THR A 8 52.04 8.82 28.99
C THR A 8 52.77 9.13 30.34
N PRO A 9 52.57 8.36 31.46
CA PRO A 9 51.36 8.13 32.31
C PRO A 9 51.67 7.87 33.85
N SER A 10 50.73 7.21 34.57
CA SER A 10 50.83 6.36 35.81
C SER A 10 50.28 6.98 37.13
N GLU A 11 49.61 6.30 38.08
CA GLU A 11 49.20 4.89 38.31
C GLU A 11 48.30 4.76 39.58
N THR A 12 47.43 3.72 39.63
CA THR A 12 47.01 2.82 40.77
C THR A 12 45.88 3.11 41.80
N GLU A 13 45.01 2.08 41.93
CA GLU A 13 43.87 1.78 42.86
C GLU A 13 44.26 1.22 44.28
N PRO A 14 43.45 0.40 45.05
CA PRO A 14 42.09 0.47 45.66
C PRO A 14 42.06 0.03 47.18
N THR A 15 40.88 -0.12 47.85
CA THR A 15 40.40 -1.32 48.63
C THR A 15 39.27 -1.08 49.67
N GLN A 16 38.31 -2.03 49.77
CA GLN A 16 37.13 -2.15 50.70
C GLN A 16 37.49 -2.73 52.12
N PRO A 17 36.60 -3.25 53.05
CA PRO A 17 35.11 -3.34 53.21
C PRO A 17 34.49 -3.21 54.67
N SER A 18 33.14 -3.16 54.73
CA SER A 18 32.08 -3.67 55.68
C SER A 18 32.10 -3.69 57.24
N GLU A 19 30.88 -3.46 57.78
CA GLU A 19 30.15 -4.02 58.97
C GLU A 19 29.86 -3.15 60.25
N ASN A 20 28.54 -3.12 60.58
CA ASN A 20 27.73 -2.59 61.73
C ASN A 20 28.21 -3.06 63.15
N PRO A 21 27.76 -2.53 64.35
CA PRO A 21 26.37 -2.15 64.73
C PRO A 21 26.16 -1.05 65.85
N SER A 22 24.86 -0.82 66.16
CA SER A 22 24.09 0.13 67.03
C SER A 22 24.39 0.17 68.57
N PRO A 23 23.54 0.79 69.47
CA PRO A 23 22.94 2.15 69.62
C PRO A 23 23.03 2.71 71.10
N VAL A 24 22.34 3.85 71.44
CA VAL A 24 21.66 4.27 72.74
C VAL A 24 21.75 5.83 73.02
N PRO A 25 20.74 6.56 73.58
CA PRO A 25 19.53 7.13 72.91
C PRO A 25 19.03 8.55 73.38
N GLY A 26 18.03 9.10 72.67
CA GLY A 26 16.96 10.01 73.18
C GLY A 26 17.04 11.50 72.76
N VAL A 27 16.02 12.21 72.23
CA VAL A 27 14.55 12.08 71.97
C VAL A 27 14.15 13.31 71.07
N PRO A 28 13.02 13.44 70.35
CA PRO A 28 12.19 12.54 69.52
C PRO A 28 12.17 12.95 68.00
N GLU A 29 11.68 12.05 67.13
CA GLU A 29 11.59 12.18 65.65
C GLU A 29 10.29 12.83 65.14
N GLU A 30 10.42 13.63 64.07
CA GLU A 30 9.48 13.81 62.94
C GLU A 30 10.30 13.57 61.65
N PRO A 31 9.74 12.92 60.60
CA PRO A 31 10.55 12.27 59.57
C PRO A 31 11.05 13.24 58.49
N ASP A 32 12.34 13.08 58.17
CA ASP A 32 13.07 13.72 57.09
C ASP A 32 12.45 13.39 55.72
N ASN A 33 12.21 14.44 54.94
CA ASN A 33 11.96 14.40 53.49
C ASN A 33 13.30 14.10 52.80
N PRO A 34 13.46 13.00 52.02
CA PRO A 34 14.71 12.76 51.32
C PRO A 34 14.90 13.82 50.22
N GLU A 35 16.11 14.39 50.17
CA GLU A 35 16.54 15.36 49.17
C GLU A 35 16.33 14.79 47.75
N THR A 36 15.49 15.45 46.96
CA THR A 36 15.35 15.23 45.50
C THR A 36 16.49 15.95 44.79
N ASP A 37 17.21 15.28 43.90
CA ASP A 37 18.10 15.94 42.94
C ASP A 37 17.30 17.05 42.21
N GLU A 38 17.80 18.30 42.20
CA GLU A 38 17.11 19.43 41.59
C GLU A 38 17.13 19.26 40.05
N VAL A 39 15.97 19.00 39.44
CA VAL A 39 15.78 18.97 37.98
C VAL A 39 15.98 20.38 37.42
N ASN A 40 16.78 20.53 36.37
CA ASN A 40 17.05 21.83 35.74
C ASN A 40 16.01 22.11 34.63
N LEU A 41 15.11 23.05 34.89
CA LEU A 41 14.05 23.45 33.96
C LEU A 41 14.20 24.92 33.56
N ASN A 42 13.85 25.25 32.33
CA ASN A 42 13.81 26.63 31.87
C ASN A 42 12.56 27.38 32.39
N GLU A 43 12.38 28.65 32.03
CA GLU A 43 11.23 29.46 32.49
C GLU A 43 9.86 28.95 32.00
N TYR A 44 9.86 28.11 30.96
CA TYR A 44 8.67 27.46 30.41
C TYR A 44 8.42 26.08 31.03
N GLY A 45 9.29 25.57 31.91
CA GLY A 45 9.18 24.22 32.47
C GLY A 45 9.65 23.09 31.55
N LEU A 46 10.47 23.42 30.55
CA LEU A 46 11.06 22.44 29.63
C LEU A 46 12.36 21.87 30.21
N ALA A 47 12.62 20.61 29.91
CA ALA A 47 13.88 19.95 30.24
C ALA A 47 15.05 20.61 29.49
N GLU A 48 16.20 20.72 30.17
CA GLU A 48 17.42 21.26 29.55
C GLU A 48 17.98 20.33 28.47
N GLU A 49 17.97 19.03 28.76
CA GLU A 49 18.41 17.97 27.85
C GLU A 49 17.22 17.30 27.17
N VAL A 50 17.43 16.85 25.94
CA VAL A 50 16.36 16.30 25.09
C VAL A 50 15.83 14.99 25.64
N GLU A 51 16.72 14.16 26.17
CA GLU A 51 16.39 12.84 26.73
C GLU A 51 15.49 12.86 27.96
N ASP A 52 15.54 13.94 28.74
CA ASP A 52 14.74 14.16 29.93
C ASP A 52 13.38 14.82 29.59
N GLY A 53 13.14 15.12 28.32
CA GLY A 53 11.96 15.79 27.81
C GLY A 53 11.19 14.99 26.78
N THR A 54 10.16 15.62 26.22
CA THR A 54 9.40 15.07 25.09
C THR A 54 9.71 15.81 23.79
N ILE A 55 9.63 15.07 22.68
CA ILE A 55 9.92 15.55 21.32
C ILE A 55 8.61 15.65 20.53
N LEU A 56 8.36 16.79 19.89
CA LEU A 56 7.32 16.91 18.87
C LEU A 56 7.91 16.62 17.49
N HIS A 57 7.40 15.63 16.78
CA HIS A 57 7.74 15.40 15.38
C HIS A 57 6.83 16.25 14.49
N ALA A 58 7.37 17.41 14.06
CA ALA A 58 6.72 18.36 13.15
C ALA A 58 6.84 17.88 11.69
N TRP A 59 6.27 16.71 11.43
CA TRP A 59 6.38 16.00 10.16
C TRP A 59 5.71 16.76 9.03
N CYS A 60 6.44 16.98 7.93
CA CYS A 60 6.04 17.79 6.77
C CYS A 60 5.80 19.29 7.04
N TRP A 61 6.16 19.84 8.21
CA TRP A 61 6.03 21.28 8.48
C TRP A 61 7.24 22.02 7.90
N ASN A 62 7.01 23.15 7.22
CA ASN A 62 8.09 24.01 6.74
C ASN A 62 8.71 24.81 7.90
N PHE A 63 9.90 25.37 7.68
CA PHE A 63 10.66 26.06 8.74
C PHE A 63 9.94 27.27 9.32
N ASN A 64 9.20 28.02 8.50
CA ASN A 64 8.43 29.18 8.97
C ASN A 64 7.26 28.77 9.85
N THR A 65 6.54 27.72 9.48
CA THR A 65 5.45 27.15 10.28
C THR A 65 5.98 26.67 11.64
N ILE A 66 7.08 25.92 11.67
CA ILE A 66 7.70 25.51 12.95
C ILE A 66 8.07 26.73 13.78
N LYS A 67 8.75 27.73 13.19
CA LYS A 67 9.13 28.99 13.84
C LYS A 67 7.93 29.72 14.47
N GLU A 68 6.82 29.80 13.74
CA GLU A 68 5.58 30.42 14.20
C GLU A 68 4.93 29.64 15.35
N MET A 69 5.11 28.32 15.38
CA MET A 69 4.54 27.41 16.36
C MET A 69 5.41 27.14 17.60
N ILE A 70 6.69 27.54 17.60
CA ILE A 70 7.60 27.36 18.75
C ILE A 70 6.99 27.82 20.09
N PRO A 71 6.35 29.00 20.21
CA PRO A 71 5.76 29.42 21.49
C PRO A 71 4.71 28.44 22.00
N GLN A 72 3.90 27.88 21.09
CA GLN A 72 2.87 26.90 21.42
C GLN A 72 3.47 25.52 21.72
N ILE A 73 4.53 25.13 21.01
CA ILE A 73 5.30 23.89 21.26
C ILE A 73 5.90 23.92 22.67
N ALA A 74 6.53 25.04 23.04
CA ALA A 74 7.06 25.27 24.38
C ALA A 74 5.96 25.28 25.45
N ALA A 75 4.85 25.98 25.19
CA ALA A 75 3.70 25.99 26.11
C ALA A 75 3.05 24.60 26.24
N ALA A 76 3.17 23.74 25.24
CA ALA A 76 2.70 22.35 25.29
C ALA A 76 3.67 21.41 26.03
N GLY A 77 4.81 21.92 26.53
CA GLY A 77 5.75 21.16 27.35
C GLY A 77 6.77 20.33 26.56
N PHE A 78 6.85 20.48 25.24
CA PHE A 78 7.85 19.80 24.42
C PHE A 78 9.22 20.48 24.55
N SER A 79 10.23 19.72 24.95
CA SER A 79 11.61 20.20 25.10
C SER A 79 12.36 20.23 23.78
N ALA A 80 11.89 19.48 22.77
CA ALA A 80 12.48 19.47 21.44
C ALA A 80 11.43 19.36 20.32
N VAL A 81 11.81 19.80 19.12
CA VAL A 81 11.06 19.61 17.87
C VAL A 81 11.94 18.89 16.86
N GLN A 82 11.39 17.88 16.19
CA GLN A 82 12.04 17.17 15.08
C GLN A 82 11.47 17.63 13.74
N THR A 83 12.35 18.06 12.82
CA THR A 83 11.99 18.41 11.44
C THR A 83 12.02 17.19 10.53
N SER A 84 11.36 17.26 9.38
CA SER A 84 11.65 16.40 8.22
C SER A 84 13.05 16.70 7.63
N PRO A 85 13.58 15.84 6.73
CA PRO A 85 14.90 16.03 6.11
C PRO A 85 15.12 17.39 5.45
N ILE A 86 16.22 18.06 5.82
CA ILE A 86 16.51 19.45 5.43
C ILE A 86 17.49 19.58 4.26
N ASN A 87 18.08 18.48 3.80
CA ASN A 87 18.96 18.47 2.64
C ASN A 87 18.17 18.71 1.33
N ALA A 88 18.92 18.93 0.24
CA ALA A 88 18.33 18.98 -1.09
C ALA A 88 17.78 17.59 -1.46
N ILE A 89 16.60 17.58 -2.08
CA ILE A 89 15.88 16.38 -2.50
C ILE A 89 15.50 16.45 -3.98
N ILE A 90 15.07 15.33 -4.54
CA ILE A 90 14.52 15.28 -5.90
C ILE A 90 13.19 16.05 -5.97
N GLU A 91 12.99 16.82 -7.04
CA GLU A 91 11.72 17.53 -7.28
C GLU A 91 10.67 16.54 -7.82
N GLY A 92 9.77 16.09 -6.95
CA GLY A 92 8.67 15.19 -7.30
C GLY A 92 7.52 15.92 -8.01
N GLU A 93 6.99 15.34 -9.08
CA GLU A 93 5.71 15.74 -9.72
C GLU A 93 5.58 17.26 -10.00
N ASN A 94 6.66 17.87 -10.51
CA ASN A 94 6.79 19.32 -10.78
C ASN A 94 6.68 20.22 -9.53
N GLY A 95 7.21 19.76 -8.40
CA GLY A 95 7.28 20.55 -7.17
C GLY A 95 5.96 20.62 -6.42
N GLY A 96 5.11 19.59 -6.56
CA GLY A 96 3.85 19.49 -5.82
C GLY A 96 4.07 19.48 -4.31
N LEU A 97 3.07 19.95 -3.55
CA LEU A 97 3.12 20.05 -2.08
C LEU A 97 1.96 19.31 -1.41
N GLN A 98 1.36 18.31 -2.07
CA GLN A 98 0.41 17.43 -1.39
C GLN A 98 1.15 16.37 -0.58
N ILE A 99 0.64 15.96 0.58
CA ILE A 99 1.21 14.84 1.36
C ILE A 99 1.02 13.52 0.61
N TYR A 100 -0.11 13.38 -0.09
CA TYR A 100 -0.48 12.27 -0.96
C TYR A 100 -1.14 12.81 -2.24
N GLY A 101 -0.75 12.33 -3.42
CA GLY A 101 -1.18 12.93 -4.69
C GLY A 101 -0.02 13.61 -5.41
N SER A 102 -0.17 14.88 -5.81
CA SER A 102 0.87 15.68 -6.48
C SER A 102 1.80 16.36 -5.47
N GLY A 103 2.95 15.77 -5.22
CA GLY A 103 3.91 16.20 -4.20
C GLY A 103 4.52 14.99 -3.55
N LYS A 104 3.80 14.39 -2.59
CA LYS A 104 4.12 13.22 -1.78
C LYS A 104 5.23 13.42 -0.74
N TRP A 105 4.96 12.95 0.48
CA TRP A 105 5.86 13.08 1.62
C TRP A 105 7.18 12.31 1.43
N TYR A 106 7.16 11.16 0.73
CA TYR A 106 8.34 10.30 0.63
C TYR A 106 9.50 10.91 -0.16
N TYR A 107 9.31 12.01 -0.88
CA TYR A 107 10.44 12.70 -1.53
C TYR A 107 11.35 13.42 -0.53
N HIS A 108 10.88 13.71 0.69
CA HIS A 108 11.75 14.11 1.80
C HIS A 108 12.94 13.14 1.97
N TYR A 109 12.69 11.85 1.71
CA TYR A 109 13.63 10.75 1.88
C TYR A 109 14.38 10.39 0.58
N GLN A 110 14.47 11.33 -0.37
CA GLN A 110 15.23 11.11 -1.62
C GLN A 110 16.26 12.23 -1.85
N PRO A 111 17.37 12.20 -1.10
CA PRO A 111 18.44 13.21 -1.20
C PRO A 111 19.07 13.29 -2.59
N THR A 112 19.46 14.51 -2.98
CA THR A 112 20.22 14.78 -4.20
C THR A 112 21.57 15.44 -3.94
N GLU A 113 21.75 16.09 -2.78
CA GLU A 113 22.95 16.85 -2.41
C GLU A 113 22.97 17.21 -0.90
N TYR A 114 24.17 17.41 -0.32
CA TYR A 114 24.42 17.74 1.09
C TYR A 114 25.34 18.97 1.28
N SER A 115 25.23 19.98 0.43
CA SER A 115 26.06 21.21 0.54
C SER A 115 25.31 22.44 1.01
N GLU A 116 23.98 22.46 0.96
CA GLU A 116 23.15 23.59 1.39
C GLU A 116 21.90 23.09 2.15
N ILE A 117 21.50 23.83 3.18
CA ILE A 117 20.28 23.57 3.95
C ILE A 117 19.08 24.15 3.21
N GLY A 118 18.03 23.35 3.14
CA GLY A 118 16.75 23.69 2.55
C GLY A 118 16.40 22.88 1.31
N ASN A 119 15.11 22.85 1.02
CA ASN A 119 14.54 22.27 -0.18
C ASN A 119 13.19 22.93 -0.50
N TYR A 120 12.62 22.60 -1.65
CA TYR A 120 11.39 23.22 -2.12
C TYR A 120 10.16 22.94 -1.23
N GLN A 121 10.21 21.91 -0.38
CA GLN A 121 9.12 21.54 0.52
C GLN A 121 9.19 22.25 1.87
N LEU A 122 10.39 22.40 2.44
CA LEU A 122 10.57 22.90 3.81
C LEU A 122 11.05 24.36 3.90
N GLY A 123 11.64 24.90 2.83
CA GLY A 123 12.18 26.26 2.81
C GLY A 123 13.70 26.31 2.68
N THR A 124 14.30 27.42 3.10
CA THR A 124 15.70 27.79 2.85
C THR A 124 16.58 27.74 4.11
N ASP A 125 17.91 27.74 3.96
CA ASP A 125 18.89 27.85 5.07
C ASP A 125 18.63 29.06 5.98
N GLU A 126 18.27 30.21 5.42
CA GLU A 126 17.95 31.41 6.22
C GLU A 126 16.72 31.16 7.11
N GLU A 127 15.67 30.55 6.57
CA GLU A 127 14.45 30.22 7.31
C GLU A 127 14.70 29.16 8.39
N PHE A 128 15.56 28.17 8.12
CA PHE A 128 15.99 27.16 9.10
C PHE A 128 16.76 27.80 10.27
N ARG A 129 17.73 28.68 9.99
CA ARG A 129 18.49 29.40 11.02
C ARG A 129 17.62 30.29 11.89
N GLU A 130 16.67 31.01 11.26
CA GLU A 130 15.69 31.82 12.00
C GLU A 130 14.79 30.95 12.89
N MET A 131 14.36 29.79 12.40
CA MET A 131 13.57 28.83 13.17
C MET A 131 14.35 28.34 14.40
N CYS A 132 15.62 27.95 14.23
CA CYS A 132 16.48 27.53 15.34
C CYS A 132 16.71 28.66 16.35
N GLU A 133 16.99 29.89 15.89
CA GLU A 133 17.16 31.04 16.78
C GLU A 133 15.92 31.29 17.64
N VAL A 134 14.72 31.15 17.06
CA VAL A 134 13.46 31.29 17.79
C VAL A 134 13.25 30.11 18.74
N ALA A 135 13.49 28.86 18.32
CA ALA A 135 13.41 27.68 19.18
C ALA A 135 14.25 27.85 20.46
N HIS A 136 15.50 28.28 20.32
CA HIS A 136 16.42 28.52 21.43
C HIS A 136 15.98 29.65 22.36
N GLN A 137 15.26 30.67 21.89
CA GLN A 137 14.70 31.72 22.75
C GLN A 137 13.65 31.17 23.73
N TYR A 138 12.94 30.10 23.36
CA TYR A 138 11.97 29.41 24.21
C TYR A 138 12.57 28.18 24.89
N GLY A 139 13.86 27.91 24.67
CA GLY A 139 14.57 26.73 25.18
C GLY A 139 14.12 25.41 24.57
N VAL A 140 13.50 25.43 23.38
CA VAL A 140 13.18 24.24 22.59
C VAL A 140 14.41 23.87 21.75
N LYS A 141 14.83 22.60 21.80
CA LYS A 141 15.92 22.06 20.98
C LYS A 141 15.43 21.63 19.59
N VAL A 142 16.29 21.69 18.57
CA VAL A 142 15.95 21.30 17.19
C VAL A 142 16.67 20.01 16.82
N ILE A 143 15.90 18.95 16.55
CA ILE A 143 16.38 17.68 16.00
C ILE A 143 16.12 17.67 14.49
N VAL A 144 17.13 17.28 13.72
CA VAL A 144 17.01 17.19 12.26
C VAL A 144 17.01 15.73 11.81
N ASP A 145 16.04 15.36 10.97
CA ASP A 145 16.03 14.06 10.28
C ASP A 145 17.10 14.02 9.16
N GLN A 146 17.93 12.99 9.15
CA GLN A 146 19.13 12.87 8.31
C GLN A 146 19.16 11.54 7.57
N VAL A 147 19.15 11.61 6.24
CA VAL A 147 19.06 10.44 5.33
C VAL A 147 20.43 9.99 4.85
N LEU A 148 21.24 9.45 5.76
CA LEU A 148 22.67 9.19 5.48
C LEU A 148 22.96 7.80 4.91
N ASN A 149 21.97 6.91 4.82
CA ASN A 149 22.16 5.59 4.19
C ASN A 149 22.24 5.70 2.66
N HIS A 150 21.36 6.51 2.07
CA HIS A 150 21.10 6.48 0.63
C HIS A 150 20.82 7.86 0.04
N MET A 151 20.77 7.88 -1.29
CA MET A 151 20.36 8.98 -2.15
C MET A 151 19.09 8.57 -2.93
N THR A 152 18.49 9.51 -3.67
CA THR A 152 17.41 9.20 -4.62
C THR A 152 17.79 8.03 -5.56
N SER A 153 16.81 7.25 -5.98
CA SER A 153 16.97 6.21 -7.00
C SER A 153 17.25 6.78 -8.39
N SER A 154 17.06 8.09 -8.58
CA SER A 154 17.34 8.80 -9.83
C SER A 154 18.76 9.38 -9.84
N GLU A 155 19.75 8.62 -10.34
CA GLU A 155 21.13 9.10 -10.41
C GLU A 155 21.28 10.42 -11.19
N SER A 156 20.42 10.66 -12.19
CA SER A 156 20.44 11.92 -12.96
C SER A 156 20.05 13.13 -12.12
N ALA A 157 19.28 12.96 -11.05
CA ALA A 157 18.90 14.02 -10.12
C ALA A 157 19.97 14.29 -9.06
N ILE A 158 20.90 13.35 -8.81
CA ILE A 158 22.04 13.57 -7.91
C ILE A 158 22.98 14.61 -8.54
N SER A 159 23.50 15.51 -7.71
CA SER A 159 24.34 16.61 -8.16
C SER A 159 25.62 16.15 -8.87
N ASP A 160 26.11 16.97 -9.80
CA ASP A 160 27.40 16.72 -10.45
C ASP A 160 28.58 16.83 -9.46
N THR A 161 28.40 17.60 -8.37
CA THR A 161 29.35 17.72 -7.26
C THR A 161 29.68 16.34 -6.69
N ILE A 162 28.65 15.59 -6.28
CA ILE A 162 28.81 14.24 -5.73
C ILE A 162 29.28 13.28 -6.82
N LYS A 163 28.68 13.31 -8.01
CA LYS A 163 29.00 12.32 -9.05
C LYS A 163 30.42 12.45 -9.61
N SER A 164 30.98 13.67 -9.66
CA SER A 164 32.19 13.91 -10.47
C SER A 164 33.16 14.99 -10.01
N GLU A 165 32.75 15.95 -9.17
CA GLU A 165 33.66 17.05 -8.77
C GLU A 165 34.48 16.71 -7.52
N ILE A 166 33.95 15.89 -6.62
CA ILE A 166 34.66 15.40 -5.44
C ILE A 166 35.57 14.22 -5.83
N ASP A 167 36.84 14.29 -5.43
CA ASP A 167 37.76 13.16 -5.52
C ASP A 167 37.54 12.26 -4.30
N TRP A 168 36.68 11.25 -4.48
CA TRP A 168 36.34 10.27 -3.45
C TRP A 168 37.46 9.26 -3.15
N GLY A 169 38.59 9.31 -3.86
CA GLY A 169 39.71 8.43 -3.65
C GLY A 169 39.44 6.98 -4.05
N ASP A 170 40.06 6.05 -3.32
CA ASP A 170 39.88 4.61 -3.55
C ASP A 170 38.47 4.19 -3.09
N ALA A 171 37.76 3.43 -3.93
CA ALA A 171 36.44 2.92 -3.61
C ALA A 171 36.47 1.87 -2.48
N GLY A 172 37.64 1.30 -2.21
CA GLY A 172 37.75 0.19 -1.28
C GLY A 172 37.14 -1.09 -1.85
N GLU A 173 36.98 -2.09 -0.98
CA GLU A 173 36.51 -3.41 -1.41
C GLU A 173 35.04 -3.39 -1.86
N TRP A 174 34.18 -2.68 -1.13
CA TRP A 174 32.72 -2.69 -1.33
C TRP A 174 32.19 -1.47 -2.09
N GLY A 175 33.04 -0.50 -2.41
CA GLY A 175 32.67 0.63 -3.25
C GLY A 175 32.69 0.34 -4.74
N ASN A 176 31.91 1.11 -5.49
CA ASN A 176 31.92 1.07 -6.94
C ASN A 176 33.21 1.72 -7.49
N PRO A 177 34.05 0.98 -8.24
CA PRO A 177 35.32 1.52 -8.75
C PRO A 177 35.18 2.72 -9.71
N GLU A 178 34.03 2.83 -10.39
CA GLU A 178 33.74 3.95 -11.30
C GLU A 178 33.07 5.12 -10.56
N LYS A 179 32.39 4.83 -9.43
CA LYS A 179 31.67 5.81 -8.60
C LYS A 179 32.00 5.55 -7.12
N PRO A 180 33.20 5.91 -6.65
CA PRO A 180 33.69 5.47 -5.33
C PRO A 180 32.85 5.92 -4.12
N TRP A 181 31.90 6.83 -4.32
CA TRP A 181 30.96 7.33 -3.33
C TRP A 181 29.74 6.43 -3.10
N THR A 182 29.47 5.45 -3.96
CA THR A 182 28.35 4.51 -3.81
C THR A 182 28.85 3.07 -3.75
N HIS A 183 28.09 2.19 -3.08
CA HIS A 183 28.40 0.76 -3.06
C HIS A 183 28.38 0.15 -4.46
N LYS A 184 29.21 -0.86 -4.67
CA LYS A 184 29.12 -1.71 -5.86
C LYS A 184 27.97 -2.70 -5.67
N SER A 185 27.49 -3.28 -6.77
CA SER A 185 26.66 -4.48 -6.65
C SER A 185 27.46 -5.59 -5.97
N THR A 186 26.95 -6.09 -4.85
CA THR A 186 27.56 -7.20 -4.11
C THR A 186 27.40 -8.54 -4.83
N GLY A 187 26.48 -8.63 -5.80
CA GLY A 187 26.05 -9.88 -6.43
C GLY A 187 25.12 -10.73 -5.56
N THR A 188 24.70 -10.20 -4.40
CA THR A 188 23.72 -10.79 -3.47
C THR A 188 22.40 -10.01 -3.55
N GLN A 189 21.33 -10.53 -2.93
CA GLN A 189 20.07 -9.81 -2.78
C GLN A 189 19.96 -9.27 -1.36
N TRP A 190 19.29 -8.13 -1.19
CA TRP A 190 18.96 -7.61 0.13
C TRP A 190 18.15 -8.65 0.93
N SER A 191 18.52 -8.89 2.18
CA SER A 191 17.89 -9.85 3.09
C SER A 191 18.09 -9.40 4.54
N GLU A 192 17.03 -9.54 5.33
CA GLU A 192 17.02 -9.29 6.79
C GLU A 192 17.79 -10.37 7.60
N GLU A 193 18.14 -11.50 6.98
CA GLU A 193 18.81 -12.60 7.70
C GLU A 193 20.33 -12.41 7.86
N ASP A 194 20.94 -11.46 7.14
CA ASP A 194 22.39 -11.26 7.15
C ASP A 194 22.79 -9.78 7.05
N ARG A 195 23.58 -9.33 8.03
CA ARG A 195 24.04 -7.94 8.14
C ARG A 195 24.80 -7.42 6.91
N PHE A 196 25.52 -8.26 6.17
CA PHE A 196 26.17 -7.81 4.94
C PHE A 196 25.14 -7.56 3.84
N GLU A 197 24.19 -8.48 3.66
CA GLU A 197 23.15 -8.33 2.64
C GLU A 197 22.24 -7.13 2.94
N GLU A 198 22.01 -6.84 4.21
CA GLU A 198 21.17 -5.75 4.67
C GLU A 198 21.83 -4.37 4.55
N THR A 199 23.13 -4.27 4.85
CA THR A 199 23.85 -2.97 4.93
C THR A 199 24.62 -2.59 3.67
N GLN A 200 24.79 -3.53 2.74
CA GLN A 200 25.61 -3.34 1.54
C GLN A 200 24.81 -3.44 0.24
N ASN A 201 23.48 -3.61 0.32
CA ASN A 201 22.59 -3.67 -0.84
C ASN A 201 21.44 -2.69 -0.74
N SER A 202 21.09 -2.12 -1.89
CA SER A 202 20.06 -1.11 -2.04
C SER A 202 18.70 -1.48 -1.46
N LEU A 203 18.22 -0.64 -0.54
CA LEU A 203 16.81 -0.56 -0.16
C LEU A 203 15.95 -0.02 -1.32
N SER A 204 15.05 -0.84 -1.86
CA SER A 204 14.01 -0.40 -2.82
C SER A 204 14.53 0.36 -4.05
N GLY A 205 15.77 0.13 -4.47
CA GLY A 205 16.40 0.79 -5.62
C GLY A 205 17.00 2.18 -5.34
N LEU A 206 17.04 2.61 -4.07
CA LEU A 206 17.73 3.84 -3.64
C LEU A 206 19.26 3.65 -3.72
N ILE A 207 19.99 4.69 -4.13
CA ILE A 207 21.43 4.58 -4.36
C ILE A 207 22.17 4.75 -3.04
N GLU A 208 22.80 3.70 -2.54
CA GLU A 208 23.46 3.72 -1.22
C GLU A 208 24.83 4.39 -1.23
N TRP A 209 25.11 5.09 -0.14
CA TRP A 209 26.43 5.64 0.13
C TRP A 209 27.43 4.51 0.40
N ASN A 210 28.64 4.64 -0.13
CA ASN A 210 29.77 3.80 0.28
C ASN A 210 30.27 4.24 1.65
N THR A 211 29.57 3.79 2.70
CA THR A 211 29.79 4.15 4.10
C THR A 211 31.17 3.73 4.63
N GLN A 212 31.84 2.77 4.00
CA GLN A 212 33.23 2.40 4.28
C GLN A 212 34.26 3.42 3.75
N ASN A 213 33.88 4.28 2.80
CA ASN A 213 34.80 5.26 2.24
C ASN A 213 34.98 6.43 3.21
N GLU A 214 36.19 6.59 3.74
CA GLU A 214 36.52 7.69 4.66
C GLU A 214 36.17 9.07 4.09
N ASN A 215 36.29 9.29 2.78
CA ASN A 215 35.92 10.58 2.17
C ASN A 215 34.40 10.82 2.18
N VAL A 216 33.60 9.76 2.02
CA VAL A 216 32.14 9.83 2.18
C VAL A 216 31.79 10.15 3.64
N GLN A 217 32.39 9.45 4.60
CA GLN A 217 32.19 9.73 6.02
C GLN A 217 32.53 11.18 6.38
N GLN A 218 33.66 11.71 5.91
CA GLN A 218 34.07 13.09 6.17
C GLN A 218 33.15 14.11 5.48
N TYR A 219 32.64 13.81 4.29
CA TYR A 219 31.67 14.67 3.60
C TYR A 219 30.35 14.75 4.37
N LEU A 220 29.81 13.61 4.81
CA LEU A 220 28.56 13.57 5.59
C LEU A 220 28.75 14.15 7.01
N LEU A 221 29.90 13.92 7.65
CA LEU A 221 30.26 14.58 8.91
C LEU A 221 30.28 16.11 8.74
N LYS A 222 30.89 16.63 7.67
CA LYS A 222 30.92 18.06 7.40
C LYS A 222 29.53 18.64 7.20
N TRP A 223 28.62 17.89 6.58
CA TRP A 223 27.21 18.27 6.46
C TRP A 223 26.53 18.37 7.84
N LEU A 224 26.71 17.37 8.70
CA LEU A 224 26.15 17.39 10.06
C LEU A 224 26.71 18.56 10.88
N GLU A 225 28.02 18.81 10.83
CA GLU A 225 28.63 19.99 11.44
C GLU A 225 28.01 21.30 10.91
N THR A 226 27.71 21.36 9.61
CA THR A 226 27.07 22.52 8.98
C THR A 226 25.66 22.75 9.53
N CYS A 227 24.91 21.67 9.78
CA CYS A 227 23.60 21.74 10.42
C CYS A 227 23.70 22.22 11.88
N VAL A 228 24.68 21.75 12.64
CA VAL A 228 24.95 22.23 14.01
C VAL A 228 25.37 23.70 14.00
N GLU A 229 26.25 24.11 13.09
CA GLU A 229 26.61 25.52 12.86
C GLU A 229 25.40 26.39 12.43
N ALA A 230 24.34 25.77 11.92
CA ALA A 230 23.08 26.43 11.58
C ALA A 230 22.06 26.50 12.73
N GLY A 231 22.28 25.76 13.82
CA GLY A 231 21.47 25.79 15.03
C GLY A 231 20.77 24.47 15.35
N ALA A 232 21.03 23.39 14.63
CA ALA A 232 20.56 22.06 15.03
C ALA A 232 21.23 21.62 16.34
N ASP A 233 20.44 21.06 17.26
CA ASP A 233 20.91 20.53 18.55
C ASP A 233 21.05 19.00 18.53
N GLY A 234 20.47 18.34 17.53
CA GLY A 234 20.47 16.89 17.44
C GLY A 234 20.06 16.31 16.09
N PHE A 235 20.19 15.00 15.96
CA PHE A 235 19.90 14.26 14.73
C PHE A 235 19.07 12.99 14.97
N ARG A 236 18.13 12.75 14.04
CA ARG A 236 17.48 11.46 13.80
C ARG A 236 18.11 10.86 12.55
N TYR A 237 18.75 9.70 12.64
CA TYR A 237 19.31 9.01 11.49
C TYR A 237 18.27 8.07 10.89
N ASP A 238 17.81 8.42 9.69
CA ASP A 238 16.93 7.59 8.86
C ASP A 238 17.62 6.27 8.48
N ALA A 239 16.87 5.17 8.51
CA ALA A 239 17.36 3.87 8.10
C ALA A 239 18.73 3.49 8.71
N ALA A 240 18.99 3.89 9.97
CA ALA A 240 20.28 3.68 10.64
C ALA A 240 20.67 2.20 10.71
N LYS A 241 19.67 1.31 10.78
CA LYS A 241 19.84 -0.15 10.72
C LYS A 241 20.61 -0.62 9.48
N LEU A 242 20.46 0.09 8.36
CA LEU A 242 21.05 -0.26 7.07
C LEU A 242 22.50 0.23 6.90
N ILE A 243 23.08 0.90 7.91
CA ILE A 243 24.50 1.26 7.89
C ILE A 243 25.26 0.38 8.88
N GLU A 244 26.36 -0.22 8.41
CA GLU A 244 27.13 -1.18 9.18
C GLU A 244 27.80 -0.58 10.43
N LEU A 245 27.93 -1.41 11.46
CA LEU A 245 28.63 -1.11 12.70
C LEU A 245 30.10 -1.57 12.67
N PRO A 246 30.97 -1.06 13.54
CA PRO A 246 32.40 -1.44 13.59
C PRO A 246 32.66 -2.93 13.91
N ASP A 247 31.67 -3.62 14.48
CA ASP A 247 31.72 -5.03 14.85
C ASP A 247 30.79 -5.90 13.99
N ASP A 248 30.20 -5.36 12.90
CA ASP A 248 29.36 -6.15 12.01
C ASP A 248 30.16 -7.27 11.33
N VAL A 249 29.56 -8.45 11.33
CA VAL A 249 30.05 -9.66 10.67
C VAL A 249 28.89 -10.29 9.90
N SER A 250 29.22 -10.94 8.79
CA SER A 250 28.23 -11.69 8.01
C SER A 250 28.22 -13.12 8.52
N ILE A 251 27.02 -13.68 8.69
CA ILE A 251 26.84 -15.09 9.00
C ILE A 251 26.88 -15.95 7.74
N LYS A 252 26.43 -15.42 6.61
CA LYS A 252 26.44 -16.08 5.29
C LYS A 252 27.82 -16.03 4.65
N TYR A 253 28.55 -14.93 4.86
CA TYR A 253 29.88 -14.68 4.28
C TYR A 253 30.93 -14.29 5.35
N PRO A 254 31.33 -15.20 6.26
CA PRO A 254 32.20 -14.86 7.38
C PRO A 254 33.58 -14.30 7.01
N GLU A 255 34.02 -14.49 5.77
CA GLU A 255 35.24 -13.93 5.22
C GLU A 255 35.13 -12.46 4.79
N TYR A 256 33.91 -11.95 4.57
CA TYR A 256 33.68 -10.57 4.13
C TYR A 256 33.94 -9.60 5.27
N GLN A 257 34.83 -8.64 5.01
CA GLN A 257 35.15 -7.56 5.93
C GLN A 257 34.49 -6.29 5.43
N PHE A 258 33.27 -6.03 5.88
CA PHE A 258 32.46 -4.89 5.44
C PHE A 258 32.18 -3.87 6.54
N SER A 259 32.40 -4.21 7.83
CA SER A 259 32.31 -3.27 8.96
C SER A 259 33.12 -1.99 8.72
N SER A 260 32.67 -0.86 9.27
CA SER A 260 33.37 0.41 9.13
C SER A 260 33.34 1.26 10.40
N ASP A 261 34.12 2.34 10.38
CA ASP A 261 34.10 3.39 11.39
C ASP A 261 33.08 4.51 11.06
N PHE A 262 32.04 4.23 10.26
CA PHE A 262 31.03 5.23 9.89
C PHE A 262 30.41 5.88 11.14
N TRP A 263 29.79 5.10 12.02
CA TRP A 263 29.15 5.61 13.24
C TRP A 263 30.15 6.31 14.19
N PRO A 264 31.31 5.71 14.55
CA PRO A 264 32.34 6.41 15.33
C PRO A 264 32.80 7.74 14.73
N THR A 265 32.68 7.93 13.42
CA THR A 265 33.06 9.15 12.71
C THR A 265 31.94 10.17 12.64
N VAL A 266 30.77 9.80 12.08
CA VAL A 266 29.70 10.76 11.79
C VAL A 266 29.00 11.26 13.05
N LEU A 267 29.01 10.49 14.15
CA LEU A 267 28.44 10.92 15.42
C LEU A 267 29.26 12.05 16.08
N GLN A 268 30.53 12.26 15.67
CA GLN A 268 31.42 13.31 16.19
C GLN A 268 31.16 14.68 15.55
N ASN A 269 29.89 15.05 15.42
CA ASN A 269 29.41 16.25 14.73
C ASN A 269 29.16 17.46 15.66
N GLY A 270 29.25 17.26 16.98
CA GLY A 270 29.10 18.32 17.99
C GLY A 270 27.66 18.62 18.41
N SER A 271 26.68 17.81 18.01
CA SER A 271 25.31 17.89 18.52
C SER A 271 25.19 17.34 19.96
N SER A 272 24.13 17.71 20.66
CA SER A 272 23.85 17.26 22.04
C SER A 272 23.05 15.96 22.09
N PHE A 273 22.20 15.68 21.10
CA PHE A 273 21.32 14.52 21.12
C PHE A 273 21.27 13.81 19.77
N GLN A 274 21.42 12.49 19.76
CA GLN A 274 21.50 11.72 18.50
C GLN A 274 20.83 10.36 18.66
N TYR A 275 19.94 10.01 17.73
CA TYR A 275 19.33 8.70 17.71
C TYR A 275 19.13 8.15 16.30
N GLY A 276 19.14 6.82 16.18
CA GLY A 276 18.89 6.13 14.92
C GLY A 276 17.53 5.47 14.88
N GLU A 277 16.90 5.50 13.71
CA GLU A 277 15.83 4.56 13.40
C GLU A 277 16.41 3.16 13.19
N VAL A 278 16.18 2.31 14.18
CA VAL A 278 16.50 0.89 14.15
C VAL A 278 15.20 0.15 14.43
N LEU A 279 14.50 -0.23 13.38
CA LEU A 279 13.24 -0.96 13.48
C LEU A 279 13.54 -2.40 13.92
N GLN A 280 12.93 -2.82 15.03
CA GLN A 280 12.98 -4.20 15.49
C GLN A 280 12.23 -5.13 14.53
N GLU A 281 12.78 -6.31 14.29
CA GLU A 281 12.25 -7.31 13.35
C GLU A 281 11.65 -8.54 14.07
N GLY A 282 10.68 -9.17 13.41
CA GLY A 282 9.85 -10.25 13.92
C GLY A 282 8.44 -9.83 14.35
N GLU A 283 7.61 -10.80 14.72
CA GLU A 283 6.21 -10.57 15.15
C GLU A 283 6.13 -10.32 16.66
N PRO A 284 5.73 -9.11 17.12
CA PRO A 284 5.48 -8.87 18.52
C PRO A 284 4.26 -9.69 19.01
N ASN A 285 4.40 -10.38 20.14
CA ASN A 285 3.31 -11.23 20.67
C ASN A 285 2.03 -10.43 20.99
N HIS A 286 0.91 -10.80 20.37
CA HIS A 286 -0.45 -10.27 20.65
C HIS A 286 -1.11 -10.83 21.93
N VAL A 287 -0.44 -11.72 22.67
CA VAL A 287 -1.11 -12.57 23.67
C VAL A 287 -1.11 -11.94 25.06
N TYR A 288 -2.28 -11.56 25.56
CA TYR A 288 -2.56 -11.15 26.96
C TYR A 288 -2.46 -12.32 27.96
N SER A 289 -1.30 -12.98 28.06
CA SER A 289 -1.08 -14.07 29.02
C SER A 289 0.19 -13.87 29.84
N SER A 290 0.16 -14.29 31.10
CA SER A 290 1.28 -14.23 32.04
C SER A 290 2.47 -15.13 31.68
N ASP A 291 2.40 -15.90 30.59
CA ASP A 291 3.43 -16.83 30.14
C ASP A 291 4.31 -16.25 29.01
N LEU A 292 4.40 -14.92 28.92
CA LEU A 292 5.20 -14.18 27.94
C LEU A 292 6.71 -14.23 28.26
N LYS A 293 7.36 -15.27 27.73
CA LYS A 293 8.77 -15.22 27.33
C LYS A 293 8.89 -15.71 25.89
N GLY A 294 8.22 -15.04 24.97
CA GLY A 294 8.37 -15.29 23.53
C GLY A 294 9.68 -14.65 23.07
N GLY A 295 10.59 -15.48 22.55
CA GLY A 295 11.99 -15.14 22.36
C GLY A 295 12.27 -14.14 21.24
N TYR A 296 13.18 -13.21 21.53
CA TYR A 296 14.03 -12.52 20.56
C TYR A 296 14.78 -13.59 19.75
N ASN A 297 14.26 -13.98 18.61
CA ASN A 297 14.90 -15.01 17.79
C ASN A 297 15.42 -14.45 16.47
N ASP A 298 15.82 -13.19 16.50
CA ASP A 298 16.44 -12.50 15.37
C ASP A 298 17.76 -11.83 15.79
N GLN A 299 18.75 -11.86 14.91
CA GLN A 299 20.04 -11.19 15.11
C GLN A 299 19.86 -9.67 15.18
N ASP A 300 18.88 -9.09 14.51
CA ASP A 300 18.72 -7.64 14.42
C ASP A 300 18.12 -6.98 15.65
N SER A 301 17.09 -7.61 16.24
CA SER A 301 16.62 -7.21 17.58
C SER A 301 17.73 -7.28 18.63
N SER A 302 18.76 -8.13 18.43
CA SER A 302 19.93 -8.22 19.32
C SER A 302 20.99 -7.13 19.08
N ARG A 303 20.95 -6.39 17.96
CA ARG A 303 21.92 -5.32 17.62
C ARG A 303 21.54 -3.95 18.17
N LEU A 304 20.33 -3.78 18.68
CA LEU A 304 19.86 -2.51 19.26
C LEU A 304 20.86 -1.98 20.33
N GLY A 305 21.35 -2.87 21.19
CA GLY A 305 22.38 -2.53 22.18
C GLY A 305 23.73 -2.13 21.59
N ASN A 306 24.11 -2.66 20.42
CA ASN A 306 25.35 -2.30 19.73
C ASN A 306 25.26 -0.90 19.10
N TYR A 307 24.13 -0.54 18.50
CA TYR A 307 23.86 0.84 18.10
C TYR A 307 23.88 1.78 19.31
N GLN A 308 23.21 1.41 20.40
CA GLN A 308 23.22 2.18 21.65
C GLN A 308 24.59 2.27 22.34
N SER A 309 25.56 1.46 21.92
CA SER A 309 26.93 1.49 22.46
C SER A 309 27.83 2.48 21.72
N GLN A 310 27.41 2.97 20.55
CA GLN A 310 28.17 3.99 19.82
C GLN A 310 28.19 5.30 20.64
N THR A 311 29.35 5.94 20.70
CA THR A 311 29.59 7.11 21.56
C THR A 311 29.90 8.36 20.75
N PHE A 312 29.52 9.51 21.28
CA PHE A 312 29.90 10.82 20.76
C PHE A 312 30.26 11.79 21.89
N ILE A 313 30.96 12.86 21.54
CA ILE A 313 31.19 13.98 22.45
C ILE A 313 30.09 15.01 22.21
N ALA A 314 29.22 15.20 23.19
CA ALA A 314 28.14 16.17 23.14
C ALA A 314 28.67 17.61 23.17
N ALA A 315 27.80 18.58 22.88
CA ALA A 315 28.17 20.00 22.77
C ALA A 315 28.76 20.59 24.08
N ASP A 316 28.42 20.01 25.23
CA ASP A 316 28.94 20.37 26.55
C ASP A 316 30.31 19.74 26.87
N GLY A 317 30.75 18.78 26.06
CA GLY A 317 32.02 18.07 26.17
C GLY A 317 31.95 16.73 26.92
N GLU A 318 30.76 16.28 27.33
CA GLU A 318 30.55 14.97 27.94
C GLU A 318 30.47 13.87 26.86
N GLU A 319 30.82 12.64 27.25
CA GLU A 319 30.72 11.47 26.37
C GLU A 319 29.34 10.85 26.51
N GLU A 320 28.57 10.89 25.43
CA GLU A 320 27.20 10.39 25.35
C GLU A 320 27.07 9.18 24.43
N ASN A 321 25.97 8.45 24.57
CA ASN A 321 25.65 7.31 23.73
C ASN A 321 24.55 7.63 22.71
N MET A 322 24.69 7.10 21.50
CA MET A 322 23.61 7.11 20.51
C MET A 322 22.39 6.39 21.09
N ARG A 323 21.20 6.89 20.76
CA ARG A 323 19.91 6.28 21.14
C ARG A 323 19.29 5.54 19.95
N THR A 324 18.30 4.70 20.19
CA THR A 324 17.61 3.96 19.12
C THR A 324 16.10 3.96 19.29
N THR A 325 15.35 3.80 18.21
CA THR A 325 13.90 3.59 18.29
C THR A 325 13.56 2.26 18.98
N LEU A 326 12.43 2.22 19.71
CA LEU A 326 11.87 1.01 20.30
C LEU A 326 10.50 0.68 19.67
N SER A 327 10.53 0.26 18.39
CA SER A 327 9.34 0.14 17.54
C SER A 327 8.30 -0.84 18.08
N PHE A 328 8.70 -1.93 18.75
CA PHE A 328 7.77 -2.90 19.33
C PHE A 328 6.97 -2.34 20.50
N TYR A 329 7.50 -1.40 21.26
CA TYR A 329 6.74 -0.77 22.34
C TYR A 329 5.60 0.10 21.80
N GLY A 330 5.83 0.83 20.70
CA GLY A 330 4.78 1.58 20.01
C GLY A 330 3.66 0.66 19.48
N PHE A 331 4.02 -0.49 18.89
CA PHE A 331 3.04 -1.52 18.54
C PHE A 331 2.24 -1.98 19.77
N ARG A 332 2.92 -2.32 20.88
CA ARG A 332 2.27 -2.80 22.11
C ARG A 332 1.28 -1.80 22.69
N LEU A 333 1.60 -0.51 22.69
CA LEU A 333 0.70 0.52 23.17
C LEU A 333 -0.53 0.69 22.27
N ARG A 334 -0.36 0.62 20.94
CA ARG A 334 -1.49 0.64 20.01
C ARG A 334 -2.40 -0.57 20.20
N ASP A 335 -1.84 -1.76 20.35
CA ASP A 335 -2.59 -2.99 20.61
C ASP A 335 -3.35 -2.92 21.96
N ALA A 336 -2.68 -2.42 23.02
CA ALA A 336 -3.30 -2.24 24.33
C ALA A 336 -4.53 -1.31 24.27
N ILE A 337 -4.40 -0.15 23.60
CA ILE A 337 -5.48 0.84 23.53
C ILE A 337 -6.60 0.40 22.59
N SER A 338 -6.30 -0.20 21.44
CA SER A 338 -7.32 -0.65 20.49
C SER A 338 -8.20 -1.76 21.07
N ASN A 339 -7.61 -2.66 21.87
CA ASN A 339 -8.33 -3.72 22.56
C ASN A 339 -8.93 -3.28 23.92
N GLY A 340 -8.72 -2.03 24.33
CA GLY A 340 -9.20 -1.52 25.61
C GLY A 340 -8.58 -2.22 26.83
N ASN A 341 -7.34 -2.71 26.70
CA ASN A 341 -6.61 -3.48 27.71
C ASN A 341 -5.23 -2.87 27.98
N VAL A 342 -5.16 -2.05 29.03
CA VAL A 342 -3.96 -1.42 29.57
C VAL A 342 -3.50 -2.10 30.87
N ASN A 343 -3.50 -3.44 30.89
CA ASN A 343 -2.92 -4.20 31.99
C ASN A 343 -1.48 -3.72 32.29
N ALA A 344 -1.18 -3.44 33.57
CA ALA A 344 0.06 -2.81 33.98
C ALA A 344 1.31 -3.65 33.71
N ASP A 345 1.22 -4.98 33.83
CA ASP A 345 2.33 -5.88 33.50
C ASP A 345 2.60 -5.87 31.98
N PHE A 346 1.53 -5.81 31.18
CA PHE A 346 1.63 -5.76 29.72
C PHE A 346 2.24 -4.44 29.24
N VAL A 347 1.62 -3.30 29.56
CA VAL A 347 2.12 -1.98 29.12
C VAL A 347 3.40 -1.55 29.84
N GLY A 348 3.72 -2.16 30.99
CA GLY A 348 4.98 -1.93 31.70
C GLY A 348 6.18 -2.57 31.03
N ASP A 349 5.99 -3.70 30.35
CA ASP A 349 7.04 -4.37 29.59
C ASP A 349 7.28 -3.67 28.24
N MET A 350 8.35 -2.88 28.19
CA MET A 350 8.77 -2.11 27.01
C MET A 350 9.39 -2.97 25.91
N LEU A 351 9.51 -4.30 26.10
CA LEU A 351 10.09 -5.22 25.11
C LEU A 351 11.55 -4.90 24.73
N VAL A 352 12.32 -4.35 25.66
CA VAL A 352 13.74 -4.01 25.45
C VAL A 352 14.57 -5.27 25.23
N PRO A 353 15.23 -5.43 24.06
CA PRO A 353 16.05 -6.60 23.76
C PRO A 353 17.25 -6.78 24.71
N GLU A 354 17.72 -8.02 24.80
CA GLU A 354 18.94 -8.31 25.57
C GLU A 354 20.13 -7.50 25.01
N GLY A 355 20.84 -6.81 25.90
CA GLY A 355 21.98 -5.95 25.54
C GLY A 355 21.63 -4.48 25.26
N ALA A 356 20.35 -4.17 25.03
CA ALA A 356 19.85 -2.80 24.95
C ALA A 356 19.39 -2.26 26.32
N SER A 357 19.24 -0.94 26.40
CA SER A 357 18.80 -0.24 27.61
C SER A 357 17.62 0.66 27.30
N ALA A 358 16.60 0.65 28.18
CA ALA A 358 15.36 1.40 28.02
C ALA A 358 15.59 2.92 28.04
N ASP A 359 16.49 3.39 28.90
CA ASP A 359 16.90 4.79 29.05
C ASP A 359 17.61 5.35 27.80
N ARG A 360 18.04 4.49 26.86
CA ARG A 360 18.68 4.86 25.59
C ARG A 360 17.77 4.65 24.38
N THR A 361 16.46 4.70 24.61
CA THR A 361 15.48 4.55 23.53
C THR A 361 14.77 5.86 23.23
N VAL A 362 14.37 6.04 21.97
CA VAL A 362 13.32 6.97 21.57
C VAL A 362 12.06 6.13 21.34
N THR A 363 10.97 6.52 22.00
CA THR A 363 9.71 5.77 21.99
C THR A 363 8.62 6.59 21.31
N TRP A 364 7.64 5.94 20.69
CA TRP A 364 6.47 6.60 20.13
C TRP A 364 5.22 5.77 20.35
N VAL A 365 4.04 6.41 20.26
CA VAL A 365 2.79 5.68 20.04
C VAL A 365 2.70 5.24 18.59
N GLU A 366 3.01 6.16 17.68
CA GLU A 366 3.09 5.91 16.25
C GLU A 366 4.19 6.75 15.61
N SER A 367 4.84 6.19 14.58
CA SER A 367 5.73 6.91 13.68
C SER A 367 4.97 7.41 12.45
N HIS A 368 5.63 8.24 11.66
CA HIS A 368 5.13 8.67 10.36
C HIS A 368 4.96 7.47 9.39
N ASP A 369 5.85 6.48 9.40
CA ASP A 369 5.69 5.24 8.62
C ASP A 369 4.49 4.42 9.06
N ASN A 370 4.27 4.27 10.37
CA ASN A 370 3.12 3.52 10.83
C ASN A 370 1.80 4.18 10.40
N TYR A 371 1.78 5.51 10.40
CA TYR A 371 0.66 6.28 9.92
C TYR A 371 0.46 6.12 8.40
N CYS A 372 1.50 6.36 7.61
CA CYS A 372 1.40 6.43 6.15
C CYS A 372 1.35 5.05 5.46
N ASN A 373 2.12 4.08 5.96
CA ASN A 373 2.34 2.78 5.30
C ASN A 373 1.55 1.66 6.00
N ASN A 374 1.50 1.65 7.33
CA ASN A 374 0.78 0.61 8.11
C ASN A 374 -0.65 1.01 8.51
N ALA A 375 -1.11 2.19 8.07
CA ALA A 375 -2.45 2.71 8.31
C ALA A 375 -2.86 2.80 9.80
N SER A 376 -1.96 3.17 10.70
CA SER A 376 -2.29 3.32 12.14
C SER A 376 -3.41 4.32 12.42
N TYR A 377 -3.69 5.25 11.49
CA TYR A 377 -4.86 6.14 11.53
C TYR A 377 -6.20 5.42 11.56
N SER A 378 -6.27 4.20 11.03
CA SER A 378 -7.46 3.35 11.05
C SER A 378 -7.61 2.58 12.35
N GLN A 379 -6.51 2.41 13.10
CA GLN A 379 -6.47 1.67 14.36
C GLN A 379 -6.86 2.55 15.55
N LEU A 380 -6.31 3.77 15.63
CA LEU A 380 -6.52 4.69 16.75
C LEU A 380 -7.03 6.07 16.29
N ASN A 381 -8.04 6.59 16.99
CA ASN A 381 -8.43 8.00 16.92
C ASN A 381 -7.53 8.88 17.82
N GLU A 382 -7.64 10.21 17.70
CA GLU A 382 -6.79 11.15 18.45
C GLU A 382 -6.87 10.98 19.97
N GLN A 383 -8.07 10.76 20.54
CA GLN A 383 -8.21 10.54 21.99
C GLN A 383 -7.52 9.25 22.44
N GLN A 384 -7.55 8.20 21.62
CA GLN A 384 -6.81 6.96 21.87
C GLN A 384 -5.30 7.16 21.76
N VAL A 385 -4.82 7.99 20.83
CA VAL A 385 -3.40 8.39 20.77
C VAL A 385 -3.01 9.17 22.03
N ILE A 386 -3.86 10.07 22.54
CA ILE A 386 -3.63 10.80 23.80
C ILE A 386 -3.54 9.83 24.99
N GLN A 387 -4.39 8.81 25.05
CA GLN A 387 -4.34 7.80 26.11
C GLN A 387 -3.06 6.95 26.04
N ALA A 388 -2.65 6.53 24.84
CA ALA A 388 -1.37 5.84 24.63
C ALA A 388 -0.18 6.74 25.00
N TRP A 389 -0.23 8.02 24.60
CA TRP A 389 0.79 9.02 24.91
C TRP A 389 0.94 9.22 26.40
N ALA A 390 -0.18 9.27 27.13
CA ALA A 390 -0.16 9.38 28.58
C ALA A 390 0.56 8.21 29.27
N ILE A 391 0.40 6.98 28.74
CA ILE A 391 1.14 5.81 29.23
C ILE A 391 2.63 5.97 28.92
N LEU A 392 2.96 6.33 27.68
CA LEU A 392 4.33 6.41 27.18
C LEU A 392 5.13 7.54 27.84
N ALA A 393 4.61 8.76 27.90
CA ALA A 393 5.32 9.92 28.44
C ALA A 393 5.30 9.95 29.98
N ALA A 394 4.45 9.17 30.66
CA ALA A 394 4.56 9.01 32.11
C ALA A 394 5.73 8.10 32.54
N ARG A 395 6.26 7.27 31.63
CA ARG A 395 7.37 6.35 31.92
C ARG A 395 8.62 7.09 32.40
N LYS A 396 9.43 6.41 33.19
CA LYS A 396 10.78 6.87 33.58
C LYS A 396 11.76 6.77 32.43
N ASP A 397 11.72 5.66 31.71
CA ASP A 397 12.68 5.34 30.67
C ASP A 397 12.12 5.59 29.27
N GLY A 398 13.02 5.90 28.33
CA GLY A 398 12.72 6.22 26.95
C GLY A 398 12.35 7.69 26.76
N THR A 399 12.83 8.28 25.66
CA THR A 399 12.55 9.66 25.27
C THR A 399 11.32 9.69 24.36
N PRO A 400 10.17 10.26 24.80
CA PRO A 400 8.93 10.24 24.05
C PRO A 400 8.95 11.10 22.79
N LEU A 401 8.52 10.55 21.66
CA LEU A 401 8.33 11.26 20.39
C LEU A 401 6.85 11.25 19.98
N PHE A 402 6.25 12.44 19.95
CA PHE A 402 4.87 12.67 19.56
C PHE A 402 4.77 12.93 18.06
N PHE A 403 4.04 12.08 17.33
CA PHE A 403 3.81 12.27 15.91
C PHE A 403 2.66 13.26 15.64
N SER A 404 2.97 14.39 15.02
CA SER A 404 1.94 15.34 14.57
C SER A 404 1.28 14.84 13.27
N ARG A 405 0.07 14.26 13.37
CA ARG A 405 -0.74 13.86 12.21
C ARG A 405 -1.08 15.06 11.30
N PRO A 406 -1.43 14.85 10.02
CA PRO A 406 -1.94 15.92 9.15
C PRO A 406 -3.15 16.64 9.76
N ASN A 407 -3.26 17.94 9.55
CA ASN A 407 -4.40 18.72 10.05
C ASN A 407 -5.72 18.26 9.41
N ASN A 408 -6.81 18.24 10.18
CA ASN A 408 -8.12 17.71 9.78
C ASN A 408 -8.12 16.23 9.32
N SER A 409 -7.13 15.44 9.75
CA SER A 409 -7.10 14.01 9.43
C SER A 409 -8.12 13.20 10.24
N SER A 410 -8.58 12.09 9.66
CA SER A 410 -9.49 11.13 10.29
C SER A 410 -9.27 9.73 9.72
N ALA A 411 -9.93 8.71 10.29
CA ALA A 411 -9.83 7.35 9.77
C ALA A 411 -10.29 7.20 8.30
N SER A 412 -11.26 8.01 7.87
CA SER A 412 -11.75 8.05 6.49
C SER A 412 -11.05 9.09 5.60
N ASN A 413 -10.31 10.04 6.20
CA ASN A 413 -9.47 11.01 5.52
C ASN A 413 -8.09 11.11 6.18
N PRO A 414 -7.19 10.13 5.99
CA PRO A 414 -5.91 10.11 6.68
C PRO A 414 -4.98 11.25 6.27
N TRP A 415 -5.19 11.85 5.10
CA TRP A 415 -4.33 12.93 4.61
C TRP A 415 -4.79 14.32 5.07
N GLY A 416 -5.99 14.43 5.66
CA GLY A 416 -6.50 15.68 6.18
C GLY A 416 -6.60 16.76 5.10
N ASP A 417 -6.02 17.93 5.37
CA ASP A 417 -5.88 19.03 4.39
C ASP A 417 -4.91 18.70 3.25
N ASN A 418 -4.14 17.63 3.39
CA ASN A 418 -3.25 17.04 2.39
C ASN A 418 -2.23 18.05 1.83
N GLN A 419 -1.54 18.78 2.72
CA GLN A 419 -0.54 19.78 2.36
C GLN A 419 0.75 19.63 3.15
N ILE A 420 1.87 19.68 2.44
CA ILE A 420 3.22 19.82 2.99
C ILE A 420 3.50 21.31 3.20
N GLY A 421 4.04 21.64 4.36
CA GLY A 421 4.40 22.99 4.76
C GLY A 421 3.61 23.47 5.98
N PRO A 422 2.26 23.51 5.93
CA PRO A 422 1.44 23.91 7.07
C PRO A 422 1.58 22.98 8.28
N GLU A 423 1.07 23.45 9.42
CA GLU A 423 1.01 22.68 10.66
C GLU A 423 0.04 21.49 10.56
N GLY A 424 0.27 20.51 11.43
CA GLY A 424 -0.55 19.31 11.58
C GLY A 424 -1.67 19.52 12.59
N SER A 425 -2.35 18.42 12.95
CA SER A 425 -3.46 18.45 13.90
C SER A 425 -3.00 18.93 15.28
N HIS A 426 -3.84 19.73 15.92
CA HIS A 426 -3.55 20.43 17.18
C HIS A 426 -3.66 19.56 18.44
N PHE A 427 -3.93 18.25 18.34
CA PHE A 427 -4.08 17.39 19.52
C PHE A 427 -2.78 17.21 20.32
N PHE A 428 -1.62 17.60 19.79
CA PHE A 428 -0.38 17.75 20.58
C PHE A 428 -0.48 18.85 21.65
N MET A 429 -1.43 19.78 21.52
CA MET A 429 -1.73 20.84 22.48
C MET A 429 -2.93 20.50 23.38
N ASP A 430 -3.47 19.28 23.32
CA ASP A 430 -4.57 18.87 24.22
C ASP A 430 -4.10 18.95 25.68
N ALA A 431 -4.96 19.45 26.57
CA ALA A 431 -4.62 19.63 27.98
C ALA A 431 -4.10 18.35 28.66
N GLN A 432 -4.52 17.15 28.22
CA GLN A 432 -3.99 15.88 28.71
C GLN A 432 -2.54 15.67 28.24
N VAL A 433 -2.22 15.95 26.97
CA VAL A 433 -0.86 15.85 26.42
C VAL A 433 0.06 16.84 27.12
N VAL A 434 -0.37 18.11 27.22
CA VAL A 434 0.38 19.18 27.88
C VAL A 434 0.69 18.84 29.33
N ALA A 435 -0.32 18.38 30.09
CA ALA A 435 -0.13 18.01 31.48
C ALA A 435 0.85 16.84 31.65
N VAL A 436 0.77 15.82 30.78
CA VAL A 436 1.71 14.68 30.80
C VAL A 436 3.12 15.11 30.41
N ASN A 437 3.30 16.01 29.44
CA ASN A 437 4.61 16.52 29.05
C ASN A 437 5.29 17.25 30.23
N PHE A 438 4.57 18.15 30.91
CA PHE A 438 5.11 18.80 32.11
C PHE A 438 5.36 17.82 33.26
N PHE A 439 4.50 16.82 33.42
CA PHE A 439 4.76 15.74 34.36
C PHE A 439 6.07 15.03 34.02
N HIS A 440 6.30 14.63 32.76
CA HIS A 440 7.55 14.01 32.33
C HIS A 440 8.77 14.87 32.70
N ASN A 441 8.76 16.14 32.29
CA ASN A 441 9.84 17.09 32.55
C ASN A 441 10.11 17.26 34.06
N GLU A 442 9.08 17.34 34.91
CA GLU A 442 9.25 17.55 36.35
C GLU A 442 9.63 16.28 37.13
N MET A 443 9.29 15.10 36.62
CA MET A 443 9.60 13.83 37.29
C MET A 443 11.06 13.42 37.11
N GLY A 444 11.75 13.86 36.05
CA GLY A 444 13.15 13.53 35.79
C GLY A 444 13.44 12.04 36.01
N ASN A 445 14.44 11.73 36.85
CA ASN A 445 14.87 10.35 37.14
C ASN A 445 14.11 9.62 38.26
N GLN A 446 12.95 10.12 38.70
CA GLN A 446 12.14 9.45 39.72
C GLN A 446 11.76 8.03 39.30
N ASP A 447 11.85 7.07 40.23
CA ASP A 447 11.46 5.67 40.00
C ASP A 447 9.98 5.56 39.58
N GLU A 448 9.65 4.56 38.76
CA GLU A 448 8.27 4.31 38.32
C GLU A 448 7.64 3.10 39.01
N TYR A 449 6.31 3.15 39.19
CA TYR A 449 5.52 1.99 39.57
C TYR A 449 4.18 1.98 38.81
N LEU A 450 3.95 0.94 38.02
CA LEU A 450 2.74 0.75 37.24
C LEU A 450 1.78 -0.19 37.98
N SER A 451 0.49 0.13 37.95
CA SER A 451 -0.55 -0.71 38.55
C SER A 451 -1.90 -0.53 37.86
N ASN A 452 -2.78 -1.52 38.04
CA ASN A 452 -4.21 -1.38 37.75
C ASN A 452 -4.93 -1.05 39.08
N PRO A 453 -5.13 0.25 39.44
CA PRO A 453 -5.45 0.67 40.81
C PRO A 453 -6.80 0.17 41.32
N THR A 454 -7.71 -0.19 40.40
CA THR A 454 -9.03 -0.78 40.71
C THR A 454 -9.11 -2.27 40.43
N GLY A 455 -8.03 -2.89 39.95
CA GLY A 455 -8.00 -4.26 39.45
C GLY A 455 -8.65 -4.43 38.07
N SER A 456 -9.02 -3.34 37.39
CA SER A 456 -9.49 -3.36 36.00
C SER A 456 -8.32 -3.22 35.04
N ASP A 457 -8.25 -4.09 34.04
CA ASP A 457 -7.28 -3.99 32.95
C ASP A 457 -7.58 -2.80 32.01
N GLN A 458 -8.70 -2.10 32.18
CA GLN A 458 -9.04 -0.88 31.41
C GLN A 458 -8.55 0.41 32.08
N VAL A 459 -7.83 0.29 33.19
CA VAL A 459 -7.32 1.44 33.96
C VAL A 459 -5.88 1.16 34.36
N VAL A 460 -4.96 2.04 33.99
CA VAL A 460 -3.56 1.98 34.45
C VAL A 460 -3.20 3.26 35.20
N MET A 461 -2.41 3.10 36.26
CA MET A 461 -1.82 4.19 37.04
C MET A 461 -0.31 4.01 37.09
N ILE A 462 0.41 5.08 36.76
CA ILE A 462 1.87 5.14 36.69
C ILE A 462 2.33 6.17 37.73
N GLU A 463 2.81 5.69 38.87
CA GLU A 463 3.41 6.52 39.92
C GLU A 463 4.85 6.87 39.55
N ARG A 464 5.26 8.11 39.82
CA ARG A 464 6.65 8.56 39.72
C ARG A 464 7.16 8.99 41.10
N GLY A 465 7.89 8.06 41.73
CA GLY A 465 8.44 8.18 43.06
C GLY A 465 7.38 8.57 44.08
N THR A 466 7.70 9.56 44.91
CA THR A 466 6.78 10.10 45.92
C THR A 466 5.98 11.31 45.41
N ALA A 467 6.17 11.71 44.15
CA ALA A 467 5.82 13.05 43.67
C ALA A 467 4.44 13.14 43.00
N GLY A 468 4.04 12.11 42.25
CA GLY A 468 2.82 12.17 41.46
C GLY A 468 2.49 10.88 40.73
N ALA A 469 1.38 10.89 39.98
CA ALA A 469 1.00 9.80 39.11
C ALA A 469 0.19 10.26 37.89
N VAL A 470 0.29 9.49 36.80
CA VAL A 470 -0.62 9.59 35.65
C VAL A 470 -1.60 8.43 35.70
N ILE A 471 -2.90 8.70 35.52
CA ILE A 471 -3.97 7.70 35.54
C ILE A 471 -4.72 7.77 34.22
N VAL A 472 -4.76 6.65 33.49
CA VAL A 472 -5.47 6.52 32.20
C VAL A 472 -6.71 5.69 32.41
N ASN A 473 -7.89 6.28 32.14
CA ASN A 473 -9.19 5.62 32.27
C ASN A 473 -9.79 5.34 30.89
N LEU A 474 -9.84 4.07 30.48
CA LEU A 474 -10.49 3.67 29.22
C LEU A 474 -11.99 3.35 29.38
N LEU A 475 -12.54 3.44 30.60
CA LEU A 475 -13.95 3.17 30.85
C LEU A 475 -14.82 4.27 30.23
N GLY A 476 -16.00 3.90 29.72
CA GLY A 476 -17.03 4.85 29.28
C GLY A 476 -17.74 5.59 30.42
N GLU A 477 -17.24 5.50 31.65
CA GLU A 477 -17.78 6.15 32.84
C GLU A 477 -16.67 6.72 33.74
N ASP A 478 -17.04 7.69 34.58
CA ASP A 478 -16.13 8.29 35.55
C ASP A 478 -15.60 7.23 36.52
N LEU A 479 -14.28 7.14 36.62
CA LEU A 479 -13.59 6.26 37.55
C LEU A 479 -13.45 6.94 38.90
N VAL A 480 -14.12 6.41 39.92
CA VAL A 480 -13.95 6.84 41.31
C VAL A 480 -12.91 5.97 41.99
N LEU A 481 -11.76 6.56 42.32
CA LEU A 481 -10.78 5.96 43.22
C LEU A 481 -11.22 6.23 44.66
N ASP A 482 -11.61 5.18 45.37
CA ASP A 482 -11.99 5.23 46.79
C ASP A 482 -10.98 4.41 47.59
N GLU A 483 -9.97 5.08 48.16
CA GLU A 483 -8.92 4.43 48.93
C GLU A 483 -8.18 3.35 48.10
N ALA A 484 -7.90 3.63 46.82
CA ALA A 484 -7.11 2.74 45.95
C ALA A 484 -5.65 2.70 46.43
N PRO A 485 -4.96 1.54 46.40
CA PRO A 485 -3.59 1.44 46.89
C PRO A 485 -2.62 2.24 46.02
N VAL A 486 -1.64 2.87 46.66
CA VAL A 486 -0.45 3.45 46.00
C VAL A 486 0.82 2.84 46.59
N GLN A 487 1.88 2.76 45.81
CA GLN A 487 3.13 2.13 46.23
C GLN A 487 4.10 3.11 46.88
N SER A 488 4.26 4.30 46.30
CA SER A 488 5.32 5.23 46.68
C SER A 488 4.86 6.67 46.91
N MET A 489 3.71 7.09 46.37
CA MET A 489 3.21 8.46 46.59
C MET A 489 3.11 8.85 48.07
N ALA A 490 3.58 10.06 48.41
CA ALA A 490 3.54 10.57 49.78
C ALA A 490 2.12 10.98 50.22
N ASP A 491 1.83 10.92 51.53
CA ASP A 491 0.60 11.46 52.09
C ASP A 491 0.48 12.95 51.80
N GLY A 492 -0.65 13.39 51.25
CA GLY A 492 -0.83 14.76 50.82
C GLY A 492 -2.08 14.99 49.97
N THR A 493 -2.23 16.24 49.55
CA THR A 493 -3.25 16.66 48.60
C THR A 493 -2.56 17.02 47.30
N TYR A 494 -3.06 16.48 46.19
CA TYR A 494 -2.53 16.65 44.85
C TYR A 494 -3.59 17.24 43.94
N THR A 495 -3.15 17.94 42.90
CA THR A 495 -4.03 18.54 41.90
C THR A 495 -3.89 17.75 40.61
N ASP A 496 -5.02 17.42 39.99
CA ASP A 496 -5.05 16.97 38.61
C ASP A 496 -4.79 18.17 37.69
N GLN A 497 -3.63 18.17 37.03
CA GLN A 497 -3.20 19.27 36.17
C GLN A 497 -4.02 19.39 34.87
N VAL A 498 -4.88 18.41 34.56
CA VAL A 498 -5.79 18.48 33.41
C VAL A 498 -7.09 19.19 33.78
N TYR A 499 -7.78 18.73 34.84
CA TYR A 499 -9.13 19.21 35.17
C TYR A 499 -9.22 20.02 36.48
N GLY A 500 -8.10 20.26 37.17
CA GLY A 500 -8.02 20.99 38.43
C GLY A 500 -8.66 20.26 39.62
N SER A 501 -9.07 19.01 39.43
CA SER A 501 -9.71 18.21 40.47
C SER A 501 -8.70 17.83 41.57
N THR A 502 -9.19 17.62 42.80
CA THR A 502 -8.33 17.33 43.94
C THR A 502 -8.26 15.83 44.21
N PHE A 503 -7.04 15.30 44.33
CA PHE A 503 -6.76 13.95 44.80
C PHE A 503 -6.13 14.00 46.19
N THR A 504 -6.40 13.01 47.02
CA THR A 504 -5.81 12.89 48.36
C THR A 504 -5.14 11.54 48.52
N VAL A 505 -3.88 11.54 48.96
CA VAL A 505 -3.19 10.34 49.40
C VAL A 505 -3.11 10.33 50.93
N SER A 506 -3.57 9.25 51.55
CA SER A 506 -3.43 9.07 52.99
C SER A 506 -3.24 7.59 53.35
N ASN A 507 -2.23 7.31 54.17
CA ASN A 507 -1.87 5.96 54.60
C ASN A 507 -1.63 5.00 53.42
N GLY A 508 -0.93 5.48 52.38
CA GLY A 508 -0.62 4.68 51.18
C GLY A 508 -1.84 4.36 50.32
N LYS A 509 -2.85 5.23 50.32
CA LYS A 509 -4.05 5.08 49.50
C LYS A 509 -4.48 6.41 48.87
N ILE A 510 -4.86 6.39 47.60
CA ILE A 510 -5.33 7.55 46.83
C ILE A 510 -6.86 7.55 46.71
N SER A 511 -7.46 8.73 46.82
CA SER A 511 -8.87 8.99 46.52
C SER A 511 -9.04 10.19 45.60
N GLY A 512 -9.94 10.06 44.61
CA GLY A 512 -10.26 11.09 43.62
C GLY A 512 -11.10 10.54 42.48
N THR A 513 -11.39 11.35 41.47
CA THR A 513 -12.20 10.94 40.30
C THR A 513 -11.46 11.26 39.01
N VAL A 514 -11.37 10.27 38.13
CA VAL A 514 -10.86 10.42 36.76
C VAL A 514 -12.04 10.34 35.81
N LYS A 515 -12.16 11.28 34.87
CA LYS A 515 -13.30 11.34 33.94
C LYS A 515 -13.35 10.13 33.00
N ALA A 516 -14.55 9.77 32.54
CA ALA A 516 -14.79 8.74 31.54
C ALA A 516 -13.92 8.92 30.28
N GLY A 517 -13.17 7.89 29.88
CA GLY A 517 -12.36 7.91 28.66
C GLY A 517 -11.20 8.92 28.65
N LYS A 518 -10.80 9.47 29.80
CA LYS A 518 -9.80 10.55 29.90
C LYS A 518 -8.60 10.18 30.77
N VAL A 519 -7.60 11.05 30.72
CA VAL A 519 -6.36 10.99 31.50
C VAL A 519 -6.43 12.00 32.65
N ALA A 520 -6.00 11.61 33.85
CA ALA A 520 -5.71 12.53 34.95
C ALA A 520 -4.21 12.54 35.25
N VAL A 521 -3.65 13.72 35.48
CA VAL A 521 -2.22 13.92 35.75
C VAL A 521 -2.06 14.54 37.13
N VAL A 522 -1.82 13.70 38.13
CA VAL A 522 -2.00 14.03 39.55
C VAL A 522 -0.65 14.29 40.21
N TYR A 523 -0.29 15.57 40.31
CA TYR A 523 0.90 16.02 41.05
C TYR A 523 0.77 17.50 41.45
N ASN A 524 1.70 18.00 42.26
CA ASN A 524 1.77 19.43 42.56
C ASN A 524 2.95 20.03 41.79
N SER A 525 2.65 20.69 40.68
CA SER A 525 3.67 21.30 39.82
C SER A 525 4.51 22.34 40.56
N LYS A 526 5.81 22.32 40.28
CA LYS A 526 6.80 23.28 40.78
C LYS A 526 6.90 24.51 39.89
N VAL A 527 6.37 24.44 38.67
CA VAL A 527 6.33 25.53 37.70
C VAL A 527 4.97 26.22 37.83
N ASP A 528 4.97 27.53 38.10
CA ASP A 528 3.74 28.32 37.96
C ASP A 528 3.36 28.29 36.47
N THR A 529 2.37 27.48 36.10
CA THR A 529 2.01 27.14 34.70
C THR A 529 2.11 28.35 33.76
N PRO A 530 3.00 28.33 32.77
CA PRO A 530 3.10 29.35 31.74
C PRO A 530 2.07 29.05 30.64
N LEU A 531 0.78 29.05 30.97
CA LEU A 531 -0.27 28.75 29.99
C LEU A 531 -1.12 29.99 29.67
N GLU A 532 -0.48 31.04 29.19
CA GLU A 532 -1.17 32.00 28.31
C GLU A 532 -1.07 31.48 26.87
N PHE A 533 -1.83 30.42 26.58
CA PHE A 533 -2.17 30.18 25.19
C PHE A 533 -3.09 31.32 24.72
N GLU A 534 -2.85 31.89 23.52
CA GLU A 534 -3.84 32.81 22.93
C GLU A 534 -5.21 32.10 22.92
N PRO A 535 -6.27 32.75 23.44
CA PRO A 535 -7.61 32.18 23.49
C PRO A 535 -8.05 31.84 22.08
N GLU A 536 -8.26 30.55 21.82
CA GLU A 536 -8.61 30.07 20.51
C GLU A 536 -9.69 29.00 20.64
N ILE A 537 -10.65 29.05 19.72
CA ILE A 537 -11.60 27.96 19.55
C ILE A 537 -11.56 27.57 18.08
N SER A 538 -11.44 26.28 17.82
CA SER A 538 -11.61 25.71 16.50
C SER A 538 -12.62 24.57 16.52
N LEU A 539 -13.18 24.28 15.35
CA LEU A 539 -14.19 23.24 15.13
C LEU A 539 -13.61 22.25 14.13
N SER A 540 -13.75 20.95 14.39
CA SER A 540 -13.18 19.89 13.54
C SER A 540 -13.74 19.88 12.11
N VAL A 541 -14.90 20.53 11.90
CA VAL A 541 -15.48 20.72 10.58
C VAL A 541 -15.77 22.20 10.37
N PRO A 542 -15.19 22.85 9.33
CA PRO A 542 -15.49 24.23 9.02
C PRO A 542 -16.95 24.40 8.55
N THR A 543 -17.40 25.66 8.40
CA THR A 543 -18.72 25.98 7.82
C THR A 543 -18.90 25.23 6.51
N GLY A 544 -20.02 24.52 6.37
CA GLY A 544 -20.22 23.61 5.25
C GLY A 544 -21.63 23.04 5.18
N ASP A 545 -21.77 22.02 4.35
CA ASP A 545 -23.03 21.30 4.17
C ASP A 545 -22.89 19.88 4.78
N TYR A 546 -23.97 19.32 5.33
CA TYR A 546 -24.00 17.93 5.84
C TYR A 546 -25.21 17.17 5.30
N LEU A 547 -25.06 15.85 5.10
CA LEU A 547 -25.98 15.00 4.33
C LEU A 547 -26.77 13.98 5.17
N THR A 548 -26.38 13.79 6.42
CA THR A 548 -26.98 12.86 7.38
C THR A 548 -28.02 13.57 8.25
N ASP A 549 -28.82 12.80 8.99
CA ASP A 549 -29.79 13.39 9.93
C ASP A 549 -29.13 14.12 11.09
N THR A 550 -27.91 13.71 11.45
CA THR A 550 -27.08 14.35 12.49
C THR A 550 -25.66 14.52 11.99
N MET A 551 -24.92 15.47 12.54
CA MET A 551 -23.51 15.72 12.27
C MET A 551 -22.78 15.95 13.59
N ASP A 552 -21.64 15.30 13.76
CA ASP A 552 -20.77 15.47 14.93
C ASP A 552 -19.69 16.51 14.64
N VAL A 553 -19.56 17.49 15.53
CA VAL A 553 -18.54 18.53 15.46
C VAL A 553 -17.73 18.50 16.75
N SER A 554 -16.45 18.14 16.66
CA SER A 554 -15.54 18.19 17.80
C SER A 554 -15.07 19.63 18.01
N VAL A 555 -14.99 20.05 19.28
CA VAL A 555 -14.57 21.40 19.65
C VAL A 555 -13.17 21.35 20.25
N SER A 556 -12.26 22.16 19.71
CA SER A 556 -10.96 22.42 20.30
C SER A 556 -10.98 23.80 20.97
N ILE A 557 -10.57 23.86 22.23
CA ILE A 557 -10.67 25.04 23.09
C ILE A 557 -9.32 25.24 23.77
N ARG A 558 -8.71 26.40 23.55
CA ARG A 558 -7.37 26.75 24.02
C ARG A 558 -7.38 28.09 24.74
N GLY A 559 -6.62 28.23 25.83
CA GLY A 559 -6.44 29.53 26.51
C GLY A 559 -7.72 30.13 27.11
N ILE A 560 -8.73 29.30 27.38
CA ILE A 560 -10.08 29.68 27.80
C ILE A 560 -10.42 28.95 29.10
N ASP A 561 -10.90 29.68 30.10
CA ASP A 561 -11.20 29.15 31.44
C ASP A 561 -12.49 28.32 31.46
N HIS A 562 -13.52 28.80 30.78
CA HIS A 562 -14.74 28.04 30.53
C HIS A 562 -15.36 28.45 29.20
N ALA A 563 -15.99 27.49 28.53
CA ALA A 563 -16.67 27.73 27.28
C ALA A 563 -18.10 27.20 27.31
N THR A 564 -18.92 27.77 26.44
CA THR A 564 -20.27 27.31 26.18
C THR A 564 -20.49 27.19 24.68
N TYR A 565 -21.28 26.22 24.27
CA TYR A 565 -21.82 26.17 22.92
C TYR A 565 -23.27 26.64 22.89
N GLN A 566 -23.67 27.15 21.74
CA GLN A 566 -25.03 27.54 21.43
C GLN A 566 -25.35 27.04 20.02
N ILE A 567 -26.46 26.31 19.88
CA ILE A 567 -27.02 25.99 18.57
C ILE A 567 -28.01 27.11 18.22
N ASP A 568 -27.74 27.78 17.10
CA ASP A 568 -28.41 28.98 16.60
C ASP A 568 -28.47 30.11 17.65
N ASP A 569 -29.67 30.45 18.11
CA ASP A 569 -29.94 31.42 19.17
C ASP A 569 -30.52 30.73 20.43
N GLY A 570 -30.19 29.45 20.64
CA GLY A 570 -30.62 28.60 21.76
C GLY A 570 -30.02 28.98 23.13
N GLU A 571 -30.11 28.09 24.12
CA GLU A 571 -29.42 28.30 25.40
C GLU A 571 -27.92 28.02 25.28
N GLU A 572 -27.10 28.75 26.04
CA GLU A 572 -25.67 28.46 26.21
C GLU A 572 -25.50 27.22 27.10
N ILE A 573 -24.88 26.18 26.55
CA ILE A 573 -24.63 24.89 27.22
C ILE A 573 -23.12 24.75 27.44
N PRO A 574 -22.64 24.34 28.63
CA PRO A 574 -21.21 24.14 28.86
C PRO A 574 -20.58 23.16 27.86
N VAL A 575 -19.38 23.49 27.37
CA VAL A 575 -18.56 22.65 26.50
C VAL A 575 -17.11 22.68 26.98
N ALA A 576 -16.44 21.53 26.92
CA ALA A 576 -15.04 21.37 27.23
C ALA A 576 -14.21 21.11 25.97
N ASN A 577 -12.89 21.30 26.08
CA ASN A 577 -11.95 20.91 25.03
C ASN A 577 -12.09 19.40 24.71
N GLY A 578 -12.21 19.07 23.43
CA GLY A 578 -12.36 17.71 22.93
C GLY A 578 -13.79 17.15 23.01
N ASP A 579 -14.79 17.94 23.42
CA ASP A 579 -16.18 17.52 23.38
C ASP A 579 -16.68 17.43 21.93
N VAL A 580 -17.53 16.43 21.67
CA VAL A 580 -18.24 16.25 20.40
C VAL A 580 -19.66 16.77 20.55
N ILE A 581 -20.03 17.72 19.70
CA ILE A 581 -21.37 18.30 19.65
C ILE A 581 -22.10 17.72 18.44
N THR A 582 -23.12 16.91 18.70
CA THR A 582 -24.04 16.45 17.66
C THR A 582 -25.06 17.54 17.33
N ILE A 583 -25.13 17.94 16.07
CA ILE A 583 -26.08 18.93 15.53
C ILE A 583 -26.97 18.29 14.46
N GLY A 584 -28.09 18.93 14.14
CA GLY A 584 -28.87 18.61 12.93
C GLY A 584 -30.06 17.66 13.08
N GLU A 585 -30.25 17.02 14.24
CA GLU A 585 -31.32 16.01 14.47
C GLU A 585 -32.73 16.52 14.06
N ASP A 586 -33.02 17.80 14.33
CA ASP A 586 -34.31 18.43 14.02
C ASP A 586 -34.29 19.30 12.74
N ALA A 587 -33.13 19.49 12.11
CA ALA A 587 -32.97 20.38 10.97
C ALA A 587 -33.64 19.84 9.71
N GLN A 588 -34.34 20.71 8.97
CA GLN A 588 -34.92 20.42 7.67
C GLN A 588 -33.90 20.60 6.55
N VAL A 589 -34.18 20.03 5.37
CA VAL A 589 -33.37 20.26 4.17
C VAL A 589 -33.29 21.75 3.84
N ASP A 590 -32.09 22.19 3.47
CA ASP A 590 -31.67 23.58 3.25
C ASP A 590 -31.76 24.49 4.49
N GLU A 591 -32.05 23.93 5.66
CA GLU A 591 -32.00 24.64 6.94
C GLU A 591 -30.55 24.72 7.44
N ALA A 592 -30.13 25.93 7.75
CA ALA A 592 -28.82 26.21 8.31
C ALA A 592 -28.89 26.14 9.83
N VAL A 593 -28.06 25.29 10.41
CA VAL A 593 -27.81 25.18 11.85
C VAL A 593 -26.47 25.84 12.14
N THR A 594 -26.46 26.85 13.01
CA THR A 594 -25.22 27.53 13.38
C THR A 594 -24.75 27.05 14.75
N LEU A 595 -23.59 26.42 14.80
CA LEU A 595 -22.92 26.15 16.06
C LEU A 595 -22.03 27.34 16.41
N LYS A 596 -22.27 27.97 17.55
CA LYS A 596 -21.38 28.99 18.13
C LYS A 596 -20.75 28.44 19.39
N ILE A 597 -19.45 28.65 19.54
CA ILE A 597 -18.73 28.40 20.78
C ILE A 597 -18.24 29.75 21.31
N LEU A 598 -18.47 29.98 22.59
CA LEU A 598 -18.12 31.20 23.31
C LEU A 598 -17.15 30.82 24.42
N GLY A 599 -15.96 31.40 24.40
CA GLY A 599 -14.90 31.16 25.38
C GLY A 599 -14.70 32.36 26.29
N TYR A 600 -14.67 32.12 27.59
CA TYR A 600 -14.55 33.15 28.62
C TYR A 600 -13.27 32.99 29.45
N SER A 601 -12.72 34.10 29.92
CA SER A 601 -11.66 34.10 30.92
C SER A 601 -12.20 33.81 32.32
N ALA A 602 -11.30 33.56 33.28
CA ALA A 602 -11.65 33.40 34.70
C ALA A 602 -12.38 34.62 35.29
N ALA A 603 -12.24 35.81 34.68
CA ALA A 603 -12.97 37.02 35.07
C ALA A 603 -14.39 37.11 34.48
N GLY A 604 -14.78 36.14 33.64
CA GLY A 604 -16.07 36.10 32.94
C GLY A 604 -16.14 37.01 31.70
N GLU A 605 -15.00 37.42 31.15
CA GLU A 605 -14.94 38.20 29.90
C GLU A 605 -14.85 37.25 28.70
N LEU A 606 -15.62 37.50 27.64
CA LEU A 606 -15.52 36.74 26.39
C LEU A 606 -14.15 37.03 25.75
N VAL A 607 -13.31 36.01 25.64
CA VAL A 607 -11.92 36.09 25.15
C VAL A 607 -11.73 35.43 23.79
N ALA A 608 -12.57 34.45 23.44
CA ALA A 608 -12.56 33.82 22.12
C ALA A 608 -13.97 33.39 21.71
N GLN A 609 -14.19 33.24 20.41
CA GLN A 609 -15.41 32.65 19.88
C GLN A 609 -15.11 31.96 18.56
N ALA A 610 -15.79 30.84 18.31
CA ALA A 610 -15.86 30.22 17.00
C ALA A 610 -17.31 30.11 16.58
N SER A 611 -17.55 30.15 15.29
CA SER A 611 -18.87 29.83 14.76
C SER A 611 -18.75 29.14 13.42
N ALA A 612 -19.49 28.06 13.24
CA ALA A 612 -19.67 27.45 11.94
C ALA A 612 -21.16 27.28 11.66
N THR A 613 -21.52 27.52 10.41
CA THR A 613 -22.89 27.30 9.93
C THR A 613 -22.89 26.06 9.07
N TYR A 614 -23.74 25.12 9.43
CA TYR A 614 -23.90 23.84 8.77
C TYR A 614 -25.27 23.82 8.12
N THR A 615 -25.35 23.77 6.80
CA THR A 615 -26.65 23.63 6.14
C THR A 615 -26.93 22.17 5.91
N LYS A 616 -28.04 21.66 6.47
CA LYS A 616 -28.49 20.32 6.10
C LYS A 616 -28.83 20.39 4.63
N ARG A 617 -28.06 19.70 3.80
CA ARG A 617 -28.43 19.53 2.40
C ARG A 617 -29.00 18.14 2.29
N LEU A 618 -30.15 18.03 1.66
CA LEU A 618 -30.32 16.89 0.79
C LEU A 618 -29.47 17.18 -0.43
N TYR A 619 -28.82 16.16 -1.02
CA TYR A 619 -28.25 16.19 -2.37
C TYR A 619 -28.67 17.45 -3.14
N LYS A 620 -27.84 18.49 -3.13
CA LYS A 620 -28.10 19.63 -4.00
C LYS A 620 -27.76 19.13 -5.37
N ALA A 621 -28.81 19.00 -6.18
CA ALA A 621 -28.80 18.30 -7.45
C ALA A 621 -27.44 18.42 -8.15
N ASP A 622 -26.77 17.29 -8.28
CA ASP A 622 -25.61 17.08 -9.12
C ASP A 622 -25.66 18.06 -10.32
N THR A 623 -24.59 18.80 -10.61
CA THR A 623 -24.48 19.37 -11.96
C THR A 623 -24.36 18.16 -12.88
N VAL A 624 -25.40 17.88 -13.67
CA VAL A 624 -25.47 16.65 -14.46
C VAL A 624 -25.45 16.97 -15.94
N VAL A 625 -24.61 16.25 -16.65
CA VAL A 625 -24.69 16.10 -18.10
C VAL A 625 -25.38 14.77 -18.40
N TYR A 626 -26.55 14.82 -19.02
CA TYR A 626 -27.21 13.66 -19.60
C TYR A 626 -26.99 13.61 -21.11
N ILE A 627 -26.83 12.41 -21.67
CA ILE A 627 -26.73 12.18 -23.11
C ILE A 627 -27.79 11.15 -23.50
N ASP A 628 -28.63 11.49 -24.47
CA ASP A 628 -29.69 10.60 -24.93
C ASP A 628 -29.11 9.30 -25.50
N ASP A 629 -29.52 8.15 -24.97
CA ASP A 629 -29.03 6.86 -25.46
C ASP A 629 -29.42 6.60 -26.93
N ALA A 630 -30.51 7.19 -27.43
CA ALA A 630 -30.87 7.11 -28.84
C ALA A 630 -29.83 7.84 -29.73
N LEU A 631 -29.22 8.93 -29.25
CA LEU A 631 -28.11 9.60 -29.95
C LEU A 631 -26.89 8.66 -30.02
N CYS A 632 -26.51 8.08 -28.88
CA CYS A 632 -25.39 7.14 -28.79
C CYS A 632 -25.58 5.96 -29.77
N LYS A 633 -26.77 5.34 -29.75
CA LYS A 633 -27.14 4.25 -30.67
C LYS A 633 -27.12 4.67 -32.14
N ALA A 634 -27.65 5.86 -32.47
CA ALA A 634 -27.64 6.37 -33.84
C ALA A 634 -26.21 6.59 -34.38
N ARG A 635 -25.27 6.93 -33.49
CA ARG A 635 -23.84 7.08 -33.80
C ARG A 635 -23.03 5.79 -33.63
N GLY A 636 -23.67 4.69 -33.24
CA GLY A 636 -23.02 3.39 -33.02
C GLY A 636 -22.05 3.38 -31.84
N TRP A 637 -22.29 4.22 -30.83
CA TRP A 637 -21.54 4.29 -29.59
C TRP A 637 -22.09 3.29 -28.59
N ASP A 638 -21.24 2.38 -28.13
CA ASP A 638 -21.61 1.39 -27.11
C ASP A 638 -21.33 1.92 -25.69
N GLN A 639 -20.59 3.03 -25.60
CA GLN A 639 -20.29 3.76 -24.38
C GLN A 639 -20.18 5.26 -24.70
N ALA A 640 -20.65 6.09 -23.77
CA ALA A 640 -20.49 7.54 -23.83
C ALA A 640 -19.51 8.02 -22.75
N TYR A 641 -18.75 9.05 -23.08
CA TYR A 641 -17.77 9.66 -22.20
C TYR A 641 -17.89 11.18 -22.25
N VAL A 642 -17.58 11.82 -21.13
CA VAL A 642 -17.68 13.26 -20.94
C VAL A 642 -16.34 13.82 -20.50
N TYR A 643 -15.81 14.77 -21.27
CA TYR A 643 -14.64 15.56 -20.90
C TYR A 643 -15.09 16.97 -20.55
N ILE A 644 -14.76 17.41 -19.33
CA ILE A 644 -15.09 18.74 -18.83
C ILE A 644 -13.81 19.46 -18.48
N TRP A 645 -13.70 20.72 -18.90
CA TRP A 645 -12.54 21.55 -18.58
C TRP A 645 -12.88 23.03 -18.43
N VAL A 646 -12.01 23.75 -17.73
CA VAL A 646 -12.05 25.20 -17.57
C VAL A 646 -10.64 25.76 -17.49
N ASN A 647 -10.42 26.94 -18.05
CA ASN A 647 -9.17 27.66 -17.90
C ASN A 647 -9.27 28.63 -16.73
N VAL A 648 -8.44 28.44 -15.71
CA VAL A 648 -8.28 29.34 -14.58
C VAL A 648 -6.83 29.81 -14.55
N ASP A 649 -6.63 31.13 -14.62
CA ASP A 649 -5.32 31.80 -14.53
C ASP A 649 -4.19 31.25 -15.44
N GLY A 650 -4.56 30.72 -16.60
CA GLY A 650 -3.61 30.19 -17.60
C GLY A 650 -3.34 28.69 -17.48
N SER A 651 -3.89 28.02 -16.46
CA SER A 651 -3.92 26.57 -16.29
C SER A 651 -5.29 25.99 -16.68
N THR A 652 -5.31 24.79 -17.24
CA THR A 652 -6.55 24.05 -17.56
C THR A 652 -6.82 23.08 -16.41
N LEU A 653 -7.95 23.26 -15.73
CA LEU A 653 -8.52 22.29 -14.81
C LEU A 653 -9.50 21.43 -15.59
N SER A 654 -9.44 20.11 -15.44
CA SER A 654 -10.35 19.18 -16.13
C SER A 654 -10.72 18.02 -15.23
N ASN A 655 -11.79 17.31 -15.59
CA ASN A 655 -12.25 16.15 -14.83
C ASN A 655 -11.23 15.00 -14.86
N GLN A 656 -10.52 14.81 -15.99
CA GLN A 656 -9.35 13.92 -16.16
C GLN A 656 -8.54 14.34 -17.41
N GLY A 657 -7.54 13.54 -17.83
CA GLY A 657 -6.91 13.65 -19.15
C GLY A 657 -7.84 13.17 -20.29
N TRP A 658 -7.54 13.57 -21.52
CA TRP A 658 -8.32 13.15 -22.69
C TRP A 658 -8.34 11.60 -22.82
N PRO A 659 -9.51 10.95 -22.99
CA PRO A 659 -10.72 11.55 -23.56
C PRO A 659 -11.83 11.90 -22.54
N GLY A 660 -11.54 11.89 -21.23
CA GLY A 660 -12.50 12.20 -20.17
C GLY A 660 -13.06 10.95 -19.48
N THR A 661 -14.13 11.11 -18.71
CA THR A 661 -14.67 10.05 -17.83
C THR A 661 -15.88 9.38 -18.46
N LYS A 662 -16.00 8.06 -18.29
CA LYS A 662 -17.15 7.28 -18.77
C LYS A 662 -18.43 7.73 -18.07
N ALA A 663 -19.48 8.01 -18.84
CA ALA A 663 -20.83 8.26 -18.31
C ALA A 663 -21.52 6.92 -18.00
N VAL A 664 -22.46 6.94 -17.06
CA VAL A 664 -23.22 5.75 -16.62
C VAL A 664 -24.60 5.79 -17.27
N LEU A 665 -24.99 4.73 -17.97
CA LEU A 665 -26.35 4.65 -18.51
C LEU A 665 -27.34 4.51 -17.34
N GLU A 666 -28.22 5.48 -17.17
CA GLU A 666 -29.32 5.36 -16.21
C GLU A 666 -30.29 4.32 -16.75
N THR A 667 -30.43 3.24 -16.00
CA THR A 667 -31.39 2.20 -16.30
C THR A 667 -32.73 2.46 -15.62
N GLU A 668 -32.75 3.30 -14.58
CA GLU A 668 -33.89 3.51 -13.67
C GLU A 668 -34.24 5.00 -13.47
N GLY A 669 -35.39 5.30 -12.88
CA GLY A 669 -35.78 6.68 -12.57
C GLY A 669 -36.25 7.53 -13.77
N GLN A 670 -36.58 8.80 -13.51
CA GLN A 670 -37.05 9.75 -14.52
C GLN A 670 -36.05 9.94 -15.69
N TRP A 671 -34.77 9.63 -15.47
CA TRP A 671 -33.67 9.75 -16.43
C TRP A 671 -33.29 8.43 -17.13
N ALA A 672 -34.02 7.32 -16.92
CA ALA A 672 -33.77 6.04 -17.60
C ALA A 672 -33.62 6.19 -19.13
N GLY A 673 -32.60 5.60 -19.74
CA GLY A 673 -32.29 5.77 -21.18
C GLY A 673 -31.48 7.03 -21.51
N TYR A 674 -30.92 7.70 -20.49
CA TYR A 674 -29.90 8.72 -20.66
C TYR A 674 -28.60 8.29 -19.98
N TRP A 675 -27.47 8.58 -20.60
CA TRP A 675 -26.15 8.43 -19.97
C TRP A 675 -25.90 9.61 -19.05
N LYS A 676 -25.78 9.36 -17.74
CA LYS A 676 -25.52 10.32 -16.68
C LYS A 676 -24.03 10.50 -16.47
N TYR A 677 -23.60 11.75 -16.42
CA TYR A 677 -22.32 12.13 -15.84
C TYR A 677 -22.54 13.23 -14.80
N VAL A 678 -22.13 12.95 -13.56
CA VAL A 678 -22.12 13.91 -12.46
C VAL A 678 -20.81 14.68 -12.53
N VAL A 679 -20.87 16.00 -12.63
CA VAL A 679 -19.68 16.85 -12.62
C VAL A 679 -19.07 16.83 -11.21
N PRO A 680 -17.76 16.53 -11.05
CA PRO A 680 -17.10 16.55 -9.75
C PRO A 680 -17.16 17.92 -9.08
N TYR A 681 -17.35 17.93 -7.76
CA TYR A 681 -17.54 19.14 -6.94
C TYR A 681 -16.42 20.17 -7.10
N GLU A 682 -15.18 19.70 -7.31
CA GLU A 682 -13.98 20.52 -7.51
C GLU A 682 -14.09 21.42 -8.75
N LEU A 683 -14.88 20.99 -9.75
CA LEU A 683 -15.16 21.74 -10.98
C LEU A 683 -16.47 22.54 -10.89
N GLU A 684 -17.40 22.16 -10.01
CA GLU A 684 -18.68 22.86 -9.80
C GLU A 684 -18.54 24.23 -9.13
N SER A 685 -17.39 24.58 -8.55
CA SER A 685 -17.18 25.92 -7.99
C SER A 685 -16.86 27.00 -9.05
N ILE A 686 -16.64 26.59 -10.31
CA ILE A 686 -16.10 27.45 -11.38
C ILE A 686 -17.16 27.68 -12.46
N SER A 687 -17.54 28.94 -12.70
CA SER A 687 -18.47 29.29 -13.77
C SER A 687 -17.85 29.08 -15.16
N ASN A 688 -18.66 28.66 -16.14
CA ASN A 688 -18.31 28.50 -17.57
C ASN A 688 -17.50 27.25 -17.93
N LEU A 689 -17.91 26.09 -17.41
CA LEU A 689 -17.33 24.79 -17.76
C LEU A 689 -17.55 24.45 -19.24
N HIS A 690 -16.49 23.99 -19.92
CA HIS A 690 -16.54 23.49 -21.29
C HIS A 690 -16.76 21.98 -21.31
N VAL A 691 -17.74 21.51 -22.07
CA VAL A 691 -18.09 20.08 -22.16
C VAL A 691 -17.85 19.53 -23.57
N ILE A 692 -17.22 18.37 -23.67
CA ILE A 692 -17.07 17.56 -24.89
C ILE A 692 -17.63 16.16 -24.61
N VAL A 693 -18.41 15.62 -25.56
CA VAL A 693 -18.96 14.25 -25.49
C VAL A 693 -18.35 13.41 -26.61
N HIS A 694 -17.92 12.19 -26.28
CA HIS A 694 -17.36 11.26 -27.26
C HIS A 694 -17.82 9.81 -27.03
N GLY A 695 -17.75 9.00 -28.10
CA GLY A 695 -18.01 7.56 -28.05
C GLY A 695 -16.73 6.71 -28.01
N ASN A 696 -16.89 5.41 -27.74
CA ASN A 696 -15.83 4.38 -27.76
C ASN A 696 -15.16 4.14 -29.12
N LYS A 697 -15.63 4.79 -30.20
CA LYS A 697 -15.13 4.62 -31.58
C LYS A 697 -14.40 5.86 -32.14
N GLY A 698 -14.09 6.84 -31.29
CA GLY A 698 -13.22 7.99 -31.63
C GLY A 698 -13.91 9.17 -32.31
N ASP A 699 -15.20 9.07 -32.64
CA ASP A 699 -16.00 10.19 -33.12
C ASP A 699 -16.39 11.11 -31.95
N GLN A 700 -16.20 12.42 -32.12
CA GLN A 700 -16.45 13.45 -31.11
C GLN A 700 -17.61 14.33 -31.55
N ILE A 701 -18.45 14.74 -30.60
CA ILE A 701 -19.39 15.83 -30.82
C ILE A 701 -18.80 17.08 -30.18
N GLU A 702 -18.08 17.86 -30.99
CA GLU A 702 -17.71 19.23 -30.64
C GLU A 702 -18.94 20.14 -30.80
N THR A 703 -19.88 20.07 -29.86
CA THR A 703 -20.91 21.11 -29.79
C THR A 703 -20.21 22.40 -29.36
N ASN A 704 -20.31 23.46 -30.17
CA ASN A 704 -19.72 24.76 -29.87
C ASN A 704 -19.98 25.19 -28.41
N LYS A 705 -18.97 25.06 -27.54
CA LYS A 705 -18.85 25.66 -26.19
C LYS A 705 -20.16 25.76 -25.41
N MET A 706 -20.75 24.63 -25.01
CA MET A 706 -21.78 24.70 -23.96
C MET A 706 -21.12 25.15 -22.66
N LEU A 707 -21.73 26.13 -22.00
CA LEU A 707 -21.40 26.56 -20.65
C LEU A 707 -22.48 25.97 -19.74
N ILE A 708 -22.08 25.12 -18.81
CA ILE A 708 -22.97 24.63 -17.74
C ILE A 708 -22.61 25.37 -16.46
N SER A 709 -23.63 25.86 -15.75
CA SER A 709 -23.48 26.50 -14.44
C SER A 709 -23.72 25.48 -13.32
N PRO A 710 -23.16 25.72 -12.12
CA PRO A 710 -23.31 24.80 -11.00
C PRO A 710 -24.78 24.60 -10.62
N GLY A 711 -25.18 23.33 -10.45
CA GLY A 711 -26.55 22.91 -10.15
C GLY A 711 -27.49 22.89 -11.36
N GLU A 712 -26.99 23.10 -12.59
CA GLU A 712 -27.77 22.88 -13.80
C GLU A 712 -27.73 21.41 -14.22
N THR A 713 -28.87 20.92 -14.73
CA THR A 713 -28.91 19.70 -15.52
C THR A 713 -28.98 20.08 -16.98
N LYS A 714 -28.05 19.59 -17.81
CA LYS A 714 -28.10 19.77 -19.27
C LYS A 714 -28.18 18.41 -19.94
N VAL A 715 -28.97 18.35 -21.00
CA VAL A 715 -29.23 17.12 -21.74
C VAL A 715 -28.81 17.33 -23.19
N LEU A 716 -27.96 16.46 -23.72
CA LEU A 716 -27.68 16.37 -25.14
C LEU A 716 -28.73 15.42 -25.75
N ASP A 717 -29.69 15.98 -26.48
CA ASP A 717 -30.82 15.24 -27.03
C ASP A 717 -30.48 14.40 -28.29
N ALA A 718 -31.42 13.57 -28.72
CA ALA A 718 -31.29 12.71 -29.91
C ALA A 718 -30.98 13.45 -31.22
N ASP A 719 -31.27 14.76 -31.30
CA ASP A 719 -31.05 15.62 -32.46
C ASP A 719 -29.74 16.45 -32.33
N GLU A 720 -28.89 16.13 -31.35
CA GLU A 720 -27.61 16.79 -31.03
C GLU A 720 -27.74 18.23 -30.52
N ASN A 721 -28.88 18.56 -29.89
CA ASN A 721 -29.09 19.86 -29.26
C ASN A 721 -28.96 19.77 -27.74
N TRP A 722 -28.39 20.81 -27.14
CA TRP A 722 -28.39 20.97 -25.69
C TRP A 722 -29.70 21.60 -25.23
N VAL A 723 -30.41 20.89 -24.37
CA VAL A 723 -31.66 21.36 -23.72
C VAL A 723 -31.51 21.36 -22.21
N ASP A 724 -32.34 22.15 -21.54
CA ASP A 724 -32.35 22.21 -20.07
C ASP A 724 -33.04 20.97 -19.50
N GLY A 725 -32.47 20.37 -18.45
CA GLY A 725 -33.03 19.16 -17.87
C GLY A 725 -34.47 19.33 -17.39
N SER A 726 -34.85 20.54 -16.98
CA SER A 726 -36.23 20.89 -16.61
C SER A 726 -37.24 20.79 -17.76
N GLU A 727 -36.79 20.91 -19.02
CA GLU A 727 -37.62 20.71 -20.21
C GLU A 727 -37.89 19.21 -20.46
N VAL A 728 -36.99 18.34 -20.02
CA VAL A 728 -37.10 16.88 -20.12
C VAL A 728 -37.94 16.28 -18.98
N VAL A 729 -37.72 16.68 -17.71
CA VAL A 729 -38.49 16.13 -16.55
C VAL A 729 -39.97 16.54 -16.52
N ASN A 730 -40.37 17.61 -17.19
CA ASN A 730 -41.79 17.99 -17.30
C ASN A 730 -42.56 17.20 -18.36
N THR A 731 -41.89 16.33 -19.12
CA THR A 731 -42.56 15.38 -20.02
C THR A 731 -42.91 14.12 -19.23
N GLY A 732 -44.17 13.69 -19.31
CA GLY A 732 -44.56 12.46 -18.65
C GLY A 732 -43.95 11.25 -19.33
N LYS A 733 -43.57 10.26 -18.52
CA LYS A 733 -42.80 9.09 -18.92
C LYS A 733 -43.38 7.83 -18.29
N VAL A 734 -43.29 6.72 -19.01
CA VAL A 734 -43.55 5.37 -18.50
C VAL A 734 -42.40 4.46 -18.94
N TYR A 735 -41.90 3.62 -18.04
CA TYR A 735 -40.78 2.71 -18.33
C TYR A 735 -40.81 1.50 -17.37
N ALA A 736 -39.98 0.49 -17.63
CA ALA A 736 -39.94 -0.75 -16.88
C ALA A 736 -38.50 -1.15 -16.53
N LEU A 737 -38.33 -1.83 -15.40
CA LEU A 737 -37.06 -2.30 -14.84
C LEU A 737 -37.12 -3.80 -14.53
N PRO A 738 -36.12 -4.61 -14.91
CA PRO A 738 -34.96 -4.24 -15.72
C PRO A 738 -35.37 -3.72 -17.11
N GLY A 739 -34.50 -2.98 -17.79
CA GLY A 739 -34.84 -2.22 -19.00
C GLY A 739 -35.15 -3.08 -20.24
N SER A 740 -35.60 -2.43 -21.31
CA SER A 740 -35.79 -3.08 -22.62
C SER A 740 -34.48 -3.64 -23.17
N GLY A 741 -34.52 -4.84 -23.74
CA GLY A 741 -33.35 -5.59 -24.20
C GLY A 741 -32.83 -6.62 -23.19
N THR A 742 -33.41 -6.69 -21.99
CA THR A 742 -32.99 -7.65 -20.96
C THR A 742 -33.28 -9.09 -21.39
N GLU A 743 -32.25 -9.92 -21.35
CA GLU A 743 -32.35 -11.38 -21.41
C GLU A 743 -32.48 -11.93 -19.99
N PHE A 744 -33.37 -12.90 -19.78
CA PHE A 744 -33.50 -13.56 -18.47
C PHE A 744 -33.56 -15.07 -18.64
N TYR A 745 -32.93 -15.78 -17.69
CA TYR A 745 -32.67 -17.22 -17.78
C TYR A 745 -33.56 -18.04 -16.83
N GLU A 746 -34.50 -17.39 -16.15
CA GLU A 746 -35.51 -18.04 -15.30
C GLU A 746 -36.83 -18.25 -16.05
N ASN A 747 -37.72 -19.06 -15.46
CA ASN A 747 -39.05 -19.26 -16.04
C ASN A 747 -39.89 -17.97 -16.08
N THR A 748 -39.66 -17.07 -15.11
CA THR A 748 -40.36 -15.80 -14.98
C THR A 748 -39.40 -14.66 -14.66
N LEU A 749 -39.74 -13.44 -15.07
CA LEU A 749 -39.01 -12.23 -14.71
C LEU A 749 -39.94 -11.28 -13.95
N ASN A 750 -39.50 -10.79 -12.80
CA ASN A 750 -40.16 -9.68 -12.12
C ASN A 750 -39.71 -8.37 -12.77
N VAL A 751 -40.68 -7.56 -13.19
CA VAL A 751 -40.49 -6.29 -13.87
C VAL A 751 -41.21 -5.20 -13.09
N THR A 752 -40.47 -4.22 -12.59
CA THR A 752 -41.01 -3.04 -11.91
C THR A 752 -41.41 -1.99 -12.94
N LEU A 753 -42.67 -1.57 -12.91
CA LEU A 753 -43.22 -0.55 -13.81
C LEU A 753 -43.21 0.82 -13.14
N HIS A 754 -42.82 1.82 -13.90
CA HIS A 754 -42.74 3.20 -13.46
C HIS A 754 -43.58 4.15 -14.30
N ALA A 755 -44.13 5.16 -13.65
CA ALA A 755 -44.98 6.18 -14.24
C ALA A 755 -44.71 7.53 -13.58
N THR A 756 -44.00 8.41 -14.28
CA THR A 756 -43.60 9.73 -13.78
C THR A 756 -44.32 10.82 -14.55
N ASN A 757 -44.92 11.80 -13.85
CA ASN A 757 -45.59 12.97 -14.43
C ASN A 757 -46.71 12.65 -15.45
N VAL A 758 -47.31 11.45 -15.34
CA VAL A 758 -48.48 11.00 -16.11
C VAL A 758 -49.64 10.62 -15.18
N THR A 759 -50.84 10.65 -15.74
CA THR A 759 -52.08 10.13 -15.13
C THR A 759 -52.64 9.00 -15.97
N ASN A 760 -53.50 8.14 -15.40
CA ASN A 760 -54.07 6.98 -16.09
C ASN A 760 -53.00 6.01 -16.66
N ALA A 761 -51.92 5.77 -15.91
CA ALA A 761 -50.89 4.83 -16.30
C ALA A 761 -51.48 3.42 -16.46
N SER A 762 -51.17 2.76 -17.57
CA SER A 762 -51.62 1.40 -17.84
C SER A 762 -50.57 0.63 -18.64
N TYR A 763 -50.54 -0.69 -18.47
CA TYR A 763 -49.66 -1.59 -19.17
C TYR A 763 -50.42 -2.75 -19.82
N ARG A 764 -49.79 -3.44 -20.75
CA ARG A 764 -50.22 -4.76 -21.23
C ARG A 764 -49.01 -5.57 -21.67
N VAL A 765 -49.12 -6.88 -21.57
CA VAL A 765 -48.11 -7.83 -22.06
C VAL A 765 -48.57 -8.40 -23.39
N GLY A 766 -47.73 -8.30 -24.42
CA GLY A 766 -48.03 -8.72 -25.79
C GLY A 766 -49.01 -7.82 -26.56
N ASP A 767 -49.12 -8.05 -27.87
CA ASP A 767 -49.88 -7.20 -28.79
C ASP A 767 -51.41 -7.24 -28.59
N SER A 768 -51.92 -8.32 -28.00
CA SER A 768 -53.35 -8.64 -27.88
C SER A 768 -53.91 -8.55 -26.46
N GLY A 769 -53.10 -8.19 -25.46
CA GLY A 769 -53.51 -8.06 -24.06
C GLY A 769 -54.44 -6.87 -23.79
N GLU A 770 -55.31 -7.01 -22.78
CA GLU A 770 -56.09 -5.89 -22.24
C GLU A 770 -55.18 -4.93 -21.45
N TRP A 771 -55.44 -3.62 -21.55
CA TRP A 771 -54.70 -2.60 -20.79
C TRP A 771 -55.13 -2.64 -19.31
N MET A 772 -54.19 -2.90 -18.42
CA MET A 772 -54.39 -2.91 -16.98
C MET A 772 -53.79 -1.65 -16.36
N PRO A 773 -54.46 -0.98 -15.41
CA PRO A 773 -53.88 0.16 -14.72
C PRO A 773 -52.69 -0.29 -13.85
N PHE A 774 -51.70 0.60 -13.67
CA PHE A 774 -50.62 0.38 -12.70
C PHE A 774 -50.26 1.66 -11.91
N GLU A 775 -49.69 1.46 -10.72
CA GLU A 775 -49.11 2.52 -9.90
C GLU A 775 -47.58 2.53 -10.05
N ASP A 776 -46.95 3.69 -9.86
CA ASP A 776 -45.48 3.80 -9.93
C ASP A 776 -44.80 2.86 -8.92
N GLY A 777 -43.79 2.12 -9.38
CA GLY A 777 -43.11 1.08 -8.60
C GLY A 777 -43.83 -0.28 -8.56
N GLN A 778 -44.91 -0.48 -9.34
CA GLN A 778 -45.63 -1.76 -9.35
C GLN A 778 -44.82 -2.86 -10.02
N ILE A 779 -44.57 -3.96 -9.30
CA ILE A 779 -43.94 -5.17 -9.85
C ILE A 779 -44.99 -6.03 -10.58
N ILE A 780 -44.66 -6.45 -11.79
CA ILE A 780 -45.40 -7.44 -12.58
C ILE A 780 -44.48 -8.63 -12.87
N THR A 781 -45.04 -9.83 -12.95
CA THR A 781 -44.29 -11.03 -13.33
C THR A 781 -44.61 -11.38 -14.78
N ILE A 782 -43.58 -11.52 -15.62
CA ILE A 782 -43.71 -11.88 -17.04
C ILE A 782 -42.98 -13.20 -17.32
N GLY A 783 -43.25 -13.81 -18.48
CA GLY A 783 -42.48 -14.96 -18.98
C GLY A 783 -43.05 -16.34 -18.68
N GLU A 784 -43.99 -16.51 -17.74
CA GLU A 784 -44.54 -17.83 -17.36
C GLU A 784 -45.10 -18.60 -18.57
N ASP A 785 -45.85 -17.91 -19.44
CA ASP A 785 -46.48 -18.49 -20.65
C ASP A 785 -45.61 -18.39 -21.91
N ALA A 786 -44.42 -17.78 -21.82
CA ALA A 786 -43.53 -17.56 -22.96
C ALA A 786 -42.66 -18.80 -23.24
N ALA A 787 -42.51 -19.13 -24.52
CA ALA A 787 -41.62 -20.18 -24.98
C ALA A 787 -40.14 -19.75 -24.92
N ASP A 788 -39.24 -20.73 -25.01
CA ASP A 788 -37.81 -20.49 -25.12
C ASP A 788 -37.47 -19.58 -26.33
N LYS A 789 -36.59 -18.60 -26.12
CA LYS A 789 -36.18 -17.55 -27.08
C LYS A 789 -37.33 -16.65 -27.54
N GLU A 790 -38.48 -16.68 -26.88
CA GLU A 790 -39.59 -15.79 -27.19
C GLU A 790 -39.34 -14.39 -26.63
N SER A 791 -39.56 -13.37 -27.47
CA SER A 791 -39.55 -11.98 -27.05
C SER A 791 -40.90 -11.60 -26.46
N ILE A 792 -40.88 -11.14 -25.20
CA ILE A 792 -42.04 -10.66 -24.48
C ILE A 792 -42.01 -9.14 -24.50
N THR A 793 -43.02 -8.51 -25.09
CA THR A 793 -43.14 -7.05 -25.11
C THR A 793 -44.11 -6.59 -24.03
N VAL A 794 -43.63 -5.76 -23.12
CA VAL A 794 -44.46 -5.02 -22.15
C VAL A 794 -44.70 -3.62 -22.72
N PHE A 795 -45.94 -3.33 -23.12
CA PHE A 795 -46.35 -1.99 -23.54
C PHE A 795 -46.84 -1.21 -22.32
N MET A 796 -46.44 0.05 -22.22
CA MET A 796 -46.84 0.97 -21.16
C MET A 796 -47.33 2.26 -21.78
N LYS A 797 -48.31 2.91 -21.13
CA LYS A 797 -48.76 4.25 -21.52
C LYS A 797 -49.24 5.07 -20.35
N GLY A 798 -49.15 6.38 -20.48
CA GLY A 798 -49.64 7.36 -19.53
C GLY A 798 -50.20 8.60 -20.24
N THR A 799 -51.00 9.40 -19.53
CA THR A 799 -51.57 10.66 -20.03
C THR A 799 -50.90 11.84 -19.33
N ASN A 800 -50.21 12.68 -20.10
CA ASN A 800 -49.61 13.92 -19.61
C ASN A 800 -50.67 14.91 -19.10
N SER A 801 -50.21 15.89 -18.33
CA SER A 801 -51.06 16.96 -17.77
C SER A 801 -51.77 17.81 -18.84
N ASP A 802 -51.23 17.87 -20.06
CA ASP A 802 -51.81 18.55 -21.22
C ASP A 802 -52.82 17.69 -22.01
N GLY A 803 -53.03 16.43 -21.60
CA GLY A 803 -53.92 15.46 -22.22
C GLY A 803 -53.31 14.65 -23.36
N SER A 804 -52.03 14.83 -23.67
CA SER A 804 -51.30 13.98 -24.62
C SER A 804 -50.96 12.60 -24.01
N THR A 805 -50.79 11.58 -24.84
CA THR A 805 -50.42 10.23 -24.40
C THR A 805 -48.94 9.98 -24.67
N VAL A 806 -48.22 9.51 -23.65
CA VAL A 806 -46.88 8.90 -23.80
C VAL A 806 -47.05 7.39 -23.82
N GLU A 807 -46.40 6.71 -24.76
CA GLU A 807 -46.40 5.24 -24.87
C GLU A 807 -44.96 4.77 -25.02
N GLU A 808 -44.60 3.73 -24.29
CA GLU A 808 -43.31 3.05 -24.39
C GLU A 808 -43.49 1.53 -24.45
N SER A 809 -42.47 0.83 -24.91
CA SER A 809 -42.44 -0.63 -24.87
C SER A 809 -41.08 -1.16 -24.46
N ALA A 810 -41.07 -2.09 -23.50
CA ALA A 810 -39.88 -2.85 -23.12
C ALA A 810 -39.97 -4.27 -23.67
N VAL A 811 -38.92 -4.73 -24.35
CA VAL A 811 -38.84 -6.07 -24.93
C VAL A 811 -37.86 -6.91 -24.12
N TYR A 812 -38.28 -8.08 -23.68
CA TYR A 812 -37.47 -9.03 -22.91
C TYR A 812 -37.33 -10.32 -23.69
N THR A 813 -36.19 -10.99 -23.62
CA THR A 813 -36.02 -12.30 -24.27
C THR A 813 -35.85 -13.38 -23.21
N LYS A 814 -36.73 -14.39 -23.25
CA LYS A 814 -36.67 -15.53 -22.33
C LYS A 814 -35.66 -16.56 -22.84
N HIS A 815 -34.73 -16.95 -21.99
CA HIS A 815 -33.76 -18.03 -22.23
C HIS A 815 -33.97 -19.13 -21.20
N PHE A 816 -35.04 -19.89 -21.36
CA PHE A 816 -35.41 -20.96 -20.43
C PHE A 816 -36.05 -22.12 -21.17
N ILE A 817 -35.45 -23.30 -21.00
CA ILE A 817 -35.84 -24.52 -21.70
C ILE A 817 -36.95 -25.20 -20.90
N ALA A 818 -38.18 -25.14 -21.43
CA ALA A 818 -39.31 -25.86 -20.84
C ALA A 818 -39.01 -27.36 -20.70
N ASP A 819 -39.47 -27.97 -19.60
CA ASP A 819 -39.28 -29.39 -19.26
C ASP A 819 -37.85 -29.80 -18.83
N LYS A 820 -36.96 -28.86 -18.54
CA LYS A 820 -35.65 -29.09 -17.89
C LYS A 820 -35.66 -28.61 -16.45
N GLU A 821 -34.98 -29.34 -15.57
CA GLU A 821 -34.78 -28.95 -14.17
C GLU A 821 -33.88 -27.72 -14.08
N GLU A 822 -34.10 -26.92 -13.05
CA GLU A 822 -33.35 -25.70 -12.73
C GLU A 822 -32.26 -26.04 -11.72
N ILE A 823 -31.06 -25.49 -11.94
CA ILE A 823 -29.85 -25.78 -11.17
C ILE A 823 -29.34 -24.48 -10.57
N ASN A 824 -29.18 -24.43 -9.26
CA ASN A 824 -28.74 -23.23 -8.55
C ASN A 824 -27.25 -23.32 -8.23
N VAL A 825 -26.49 -22.29 -8.60
CA VAL A 825 -25.04 -22.24 -8.45
C VAL A 825 -24.61 -20.96 -7.74
N LEU A 826 -23.74 -21.07 -6.75
CA LEU A 826 -23.15 -19.92 -6.05
C LEU A 826 -21.64 -19.85 -6.31
N PHE A 827 -21.13 -18.66 -6.62
CA PHE A 827 -19.69 -18.38 -6.69
C PHE A 827 -19.26 -17.54 -5.48
N ILE A 828 -18.27 -18.00 -4.72
CA ILE A 828 -17.64 -17.26 -3.62
C ILE A 828 -16.17 -17.01 -3.99
N GLY A 829 -15.74 -15.74 -4.03
CA GLY A 829 -14.39 -15.40 -4.47
C GLY A 829 -14.10 -13.91 -4.51
N ASN A 830 -13.11 -13.50 -5.30
CA ASN A 830 -12.66 -12.12 -5.41
C ASN A 830 -12.53 -11.66 -6.87
N SER A 831 -11.58 -10.78 -7.18
CA SER A 831 -11.34 -10.22 -8.51
C SER A 831 -11.11 -11.27 -9.60
N TYR A 832 -10.59 -12.45 -9.24
CA TYR A 832 -10.46 -13.59 -10.16
C TYR A 832 -11.81 -14.21 -10.56
N THR A 833 -12.89 -13.81 -9.88
CA THR A 833 -14.26 -14.25 -10.10
C THR A 833 -15.12 -13.14 -10.73
N TYR A 834 -14.96 -11.86 -10.36
CA TYR A 834 -15.85 -10.77 -10.84
C TYR A 834 -15.39 -10.00 -12.09
N TYR A 835 -14.14 -10.15 -12.54
CA TYR A 835 -13.66 -9.45 -13.73
C TYR A 835 -14.49 -9.78 -15.00
N ASN A 836 -14.64 -8.79 -15.89
CA ASN A 836 -15.34 -8.90 -17.18
C ASN A 836 -16.81 -9.33 -17.09
N ASP A 837 -17.61 -8.64 -16.26
CA ASP A 837 -19.01 -8.98 -15.91
C ASP A 837 -19.17 -10.32 -15.15
N GLY A 838 -18.07 -10.83 -14.59
CA GLY A 838 -18.04 -11.99 -13.70
C GLY A 838 -18.19 -13.33 -14.40
N ILE A 839 -17.42 -14.31 -13.93
CA ILE A 839 -17.43 -15.69 -14.44
C ILE A 839 -18.83 -16.31 -14.34
N TRP A 840 -19.58 -15.99 -13.29
CA TRP A 840 -20.95 -16.51 -13.08
C TRP A 840 -21.91 -16.12 -14.21
N SER A 841 -21.79 -14.89 -14.75
CA SER A 841 -22.62 -14.40 -15.85
C SER A 841 -22.34 -15.14 -17.16
N HIS A 842 -21.05 -15.38 -17.46
CA HIS A 842 -20.63 -16.14 -18.63
C HIS A 842 -21.01 -17.62 -18.49
N PHE A 843 -20.86 -18.19 -17.29
CA PHE A 843 -21.27 -19.56 -16.98
C PHE A 843 -22.77 -19.77 -17.23
N GLN A 844 -23.64 -18.89 -16.74
CA GLN A 844 -25.09 -19.00 -16.95
C GLN A 844 -25.46 -19.04 -18.45
N LYS A 845 -24.86 -18.14 -19.24
CA LYS A 845 -25.12 -18.04 -20.69
C LYS A 845 -24.61 -19.28 -21.45
N LEU A 846 -23.43 -19.77 -21.08
CA LEU A 846 -22.86 -21.00 -21.65
C LEU A 846 -23.68 -22.23 -21.29
N ALA A 847 -24.14 -22.36 -20.03
CA ALA A 847 -24.97 -23.47 -19.57
C ALA A 847 -26.30 -23.54 -20.32
N TYR A 848 -26.93 -22.38 -20.53
CA TYR A 848 -28.15 -22.28 -21.32
C TYR A 848 -27.95 -22.76 -22.76
N GLU A 849 -26.90 -22.30 -23.44
CA GLU A 849 -26.59 -22.76 -24.80
C GLU A 849 -26.17 -24.24 -24.85
N ALA A 850 -25.69 -24.80 -23.74
CA ALA A 850 -25.45 -26.24 -23.58
C ALA A 850 -26.73 -27.05 -23.29
N GLY A 851 -27.87 -26.41 -23.04
CA GLY A 851 -29.16 -27.06 -22.83
C GLY A 851 -29.58 -27.24 -21.36
N TYR A 852 -29.03 -26.43 -20.45
CA TYR A 852 -29.32 -26.46 -19.01
C TYR A 852 -29.94 -25.15 -18.53
N ASN A 853 -30.91 -25.22 -17.62
CA ASN A 853 -31.43 -24.03 -16.93
C ASN A 853 -30.62 -23.83 -15.65
N VAL A 854 -29.89 -22.73 -15.54
CA VAL A 854 -29.01 -22.44 -14.41
C VAL A 854 -29.34 -21.09 -13.83
N GLN A 855 -29.52 -21.02 -12.51
CA GLN A 855 -29.49 -19.78 -11.74
C GLN A 855 -28.14 -19.61 -11.09
N VAL A 856 -27.63 -18.38 -11.14
CA VAL A 856 -26.33 -18.04 -10.59
C VAL A 856 -26.45 -16.93 -9.56
N ASP A 857 -25.83 -17.16 -8.40
CA ASP A 857 -25.54 -16.16 -7.39
C ASP A 857 -24.02 -15.96 -7.28
N SER A 858 -23.62 -14.83 -6.72
CA SER A 858 -22.23 -14.58 -6.34
C SER A 858 -22.12 -13.80 -5.04
N VAL A 859 -21.03 -14.04 -4.31
CA VAL A 859 -20.51 -13.18 -3.24
C VAL A 859 -19.05 -12.95 -3.54
N THR A 860 -18.72 -11.73 -3.98
CA THR A 860 -17.36 -11.41 -4.38
C THR A 860 -16.89 -10.05 -3.91
N ILE A 861 -15.71 -10.00 -3.29
CA ILE A 861 -15.08 -8.76 -2.81
C ILE A 861 -13.62 -8.71 -3.26
N GLY A 862 -13.15 -7.55 -3.69
CA GLY A 862 -11.76 -7.35 -4.11
C GLY A 862 -10.77 -7.70 -2.99
N SER A 863 -9.68 -8.38 -3.36
CA SER A 863 -8.59 -8.79 -2.46
C SER A 863 -8.97 -9.72 -1.29
N HIS A 864 -10.23 -10.11 -1.14
CA HIS A 864 -10.64 -11.00 -0.05
C HIS A 864 -10.08 -12.43 -0.19
N HIS A 865 -9.85 -13.06 0.96
CA HIS A 865 -9.44 -14.44 1.16
C HIS A 865 -10.61 -15.32 1.61
N LEU A 866 -10.50 -16.65 1.44
CA LEU A 866 -11.58 -17.56 1.88
C LEU A 866 -11.82 -17.53 3.38
N TYR A 867 -10.81 -17.21 4.21
CA TYR A 867 -11.01 -17.17 5.66
C TYR A 867 -11.94 -16.02 6.09
N GLU A 868 -12.01 -14.93 5.32
CA GLU A 868 -12.91 -13.80 5.56
C GLU A 868 -14.35 -14.20 5.21
N PHE A 869 -14.55 -14.83 4.05
CA PHE A 869 -15.86 -15.40 3.69
C PHE A 869 -16.31 -16.53 4.64
N ALA A 870 -15.36 -17.23 5.26
CA ALA A 870 -15.65 -18.29 6.22
C ALA A 870 -16.13 -17.78 7.59
N ASP A 871 -15.99 -16.49 7.89
CA ASP A 871 -16.37 -15.88 9.17
C ASP A 871 -17.74 -15.17 9.07
N PRO A 872 -18.83 -15.70 9.67
CA PRO A 872 -20.14 -15.06 9.61
C PRO A 872 -20.23 -13.74 10.39
N ASP A 873 -19.27 -13.46 11.27
CA ASP A 873 -19.21 -12.25 12.10
C ASP A 873 -18.19 -11.22 11.55
N GLU A 874 -17.73 -11.43 10.32
CA GLU A 874 -16.82 -10.54 9.60
C GLU A 874 -17.40 -9.12 9.42
N ALA A 875 -16.53 -8.11 9.42
CA ALA A 875 -16.94 -6.72 9.53
C ALA A 875 -17.60 -6.16 8.26
N ASP A 876 -17.23 -6.66 7.07
CA ASP A 876 -17.90 -6.29 5.82
C ASP A 876 -19.24 -7.05 5.71
N PRO A 877 -20.39 -6.35 5.71
CA PRO A 877 -21.68 -7.02 5.57
C PRO A 877 -21.86 -7.74 4.23
N ASN A 878 -21.02 -7.47 3.23
CA ASN A 878 -21.06 -8.10 1.91
C ASN A 878 -20.18 -9.36 1.81
N GLY A 879 -19.40 -9.69 2.84
CA GLY A 879 -18.50 -10.83 2.87
C GLY A 879 -19.12 -12.03 3.57
N GLY A 880 -18.52 -12.48 4.66
CA GLY A 880 -18.98 -13.64 5.43
C GLY A 880 -20.44 -13.59 5.93
N PRO A 881 -20.99 -12.43 6.36
CA PRO A 881 -22.41 -12.28 6.68
C PRO A 881 -23.34 -12.53 5.48
N LEU A 882 -22.99 -12.03 4.29
CA LEU A 882 -23.78 -12.25 3.08
C LEU A 882 -23.70 -13.70 2.59
N VAL A 883 -22.54 -14.36 2.76
CA VAL A 883 -22.42 -15.81 2.53
C VAL A 883 -23.39 -16.57 3.44
N GLU A 884 -23.46 -16.24 4.73
CA GLU A 884 -24.40 -16.86 5.67
C GLU A 884 -25.87 -16.61 5.27
N GLU A 885 -26.21 -15.37 4.91
CA GLU A 885 -27.55 -15.02 4.45
C GLU A 885 -27.95 -15.85 3.22
N LYS A 886 -27.10 -15.90 2.19
CA LYS A 886 -27.39 -16.63 0.96
C LYS A 886 -27.49 -18.13 1.19
N LEU A 887 -26.57 -18.73 1.93
CA LEU A 887 -26.60 -20.16 2.24
C LEU A 887 -27.85 -20.54 3.06
N SER A 888 -28.29 -19.68 3.98
CA SER A 888 -29.45 -19.94 4.84
C SER A 888 -30.81 -19.67 4.18
N THR A 889 -30.86 -18.81 3.16
CA THR A 889 -32.10 -18.41 2.48
C THR A 889 -32.37 -19.16 1.19
N ASN A 890 -31.32 -19.59 0.48
CA ASN A 890 -31.42 -20.23 -0.83
C ASN A 890 -30.94 -21.69 -0.79
N HIS A 891 -31.40 -22.48 -1.77
CA HIS A 891 -30.90 -23.84 -2.01
C HIS A 891 -29.91 -23.81 -3.17
N TYR A 892 -28.69 -24.32 -2.98
CA TYR A 892 -27.66 -24.43 -4.02
C TYR A 892 -27.29 -25.88 -4.33
N ASP A 893 -27.26 -26.22 -5.61
CA ASP A 893 -26.82 -27.53 -6.11
C ASP A 893 -25.30 -27.58 -6.27
N TYR A 894 -24.68 -26.43 -6.59
CA TYR A 894 -23.22 -26.29 -6.70
C TYR A 894 -22.72 -25.00 -6.05
N VAL A 895 -21.58 -25.07 -5.36
CA VAL A 895 -20.91 -23.88 -4.81
C VAL A 895 -19.44 -23.90 -5.20
N PHE A 896 -18.97 -22.86 -5.88
CA PHE A 896 -17.55 -22.67 -6.21
C PHE A 896 -16.85 -21.85 -5.12
N LEU A 897 -15.72 -22.36 -4.63
CA LEU A 897 -14.86 -21.68 -3.65
C LEU A 897 -13.53 -21.29 -4.31
N GLN A 898 -13.26 -19.99 -4.40
CA GLN A 898 -12.02 -19.45 -4.95
C GLN A 898 -11.19 -18.74 -3.88
N GLU A 899 -9.94 -19.16 -3.72
CA GLU A 899 -8.97 -18.53 -2.80
C GLU A 899 -8.12 -17.47 -3.49
N HIS A 900 -7.59 -16.52 -2.72
CA HIS A 900 -6.72 -15.46 -3.19
C HIS A 900 -5.46 -15.96 -3.92
N SER A 901 -5.45 -15.83 -5.25
CA SER A 901 -4.27 -15.97 -6.13
C SER A 901 -3.30 -17.11 -5.75
N THR A 902 -2.18 -16.81 -5.08
CA THR A 902 -1.09 -17.72 -4.65
C THR A 902 -1.29 -18.33 -3.26
N TYR A 903 -2.28 -17.89 -2.48
CA TYR A 903 -2.46 -18.31 -1.10
C TYR A 903 -2.58 -19.84 -0.87
N PRO A 904 -3.17 -20.63 -1.80
CA PRO A 904 -3.18 -22.09 -1.68
C PRO A 904 -1.78 -22.73 -1.63
N ILE A 905 -0.77 -22.09 -2.21
CA ILE A 905 0.61 -22.59 -2.28
C ILE A 905 1.54 -21.88 -1.29
N THR A 906 1.25 -20.64 -0.87
CA THR A 906 2.03 -19.93 0.17
C THR A 906 1.57 -20.28 1.58
N ASN A 907 0.26 -20.46 1.80
CA ASN A 907 -0.38 -20.62 3.11
C ASN A 907 -1.42 -21.75 3.09
N TYR A 908 -1.01 -22.95 2.67
CA TYR A 908 -1.88 -24.11 2.46
C TYR A 908 -2.78 -24.44 3.67
N ASP A 909 -2.26 -24.39 4.91
CA ASP A 909 -3.04 -24.78 6.09
C ASP A 909 -4.21 -23.82 6.37
N THR A 910 -4.00 -22.52 6.17
CA THR A 910 -5.07 -21.51 6.30
C THR A 910 -6.11 -21.67 5.20
N PHE A 911 -5.67 -21.83 3.94
CA PHE A 911 -6.55 -22.14 2.82
C PHE A 911 -7.39 -23.39 3.08
N ALA A 912 -6.76 -24.50 3.49
CA ALA A 912 -7.43 -25.75 3.79
C ALA A 912 -8.44 -25.61 4.95
N SER A 913 -8.07 -24.87 6.01
CA SER A 913 -8.94 -24.59 7.15
C SER A 913 -10.17 -23.77 6.76
N ALA A 914 -9.98 -22.70 6.00
CA ALA A 914 -11.05 -21.82 5.53
C ALA A 914 -12.02 -22.55 4.60
N ALA A 915 -11.49 -23.24 3.58
CA ALA A 915 -12.29 -24.05 2.66
C ALA A 915 -13.03 -25.20 3.38
N THR A 916 -12.42 -25.83 4.39
CA THR A 916 -13.10 -26.84 5.22
C THR A 916 -14.23 -26.23 6.04
N THR A 917 -14.03 -25.03 6.58
CA THR A 917 -15.05 -24.30 7.35
C THR A 917 -16.25 -23.95 6.48
N LEU A 918 -15.99 -23.38 5.29
CA LEU A 918 -17.02 -23.10 4.30
C LEU A 918 -17.72 -24.38 3.83
N TYR A 919 -16.98 -25.44 3.52
CA TYR A 919 -17.55 -26.74 3.17
C TYR A 919 -18.54 -27.23 4.22
N ASN A 920 -18.16 -27.21 5.50
CA ASN A 920 -19.03 -27.65 6.59
C ASN A 920 -20.30 -26.80 6.70
N ARG A 921 -20.18 -25.46 6.59
CA ARG A 921 -21.33 -24.54 6.59
C ARG A 921 -22.25 -24.78 5.38
N ILE A 922 -21.68 -24.94 4.19
CA ILE A 922 -22.44 -25.26 2.98
C ILE A 922 -23.19 -26.59 3.16
N MET A 923 -22.55 -27.63 3.68
CA MET A 923 -23.21 -28.92 3.94
C MET A 923 -24.28 -28.83 5.04
N GLU A 924 -24.12 -27.92 6.01
CA GLU A 924 -25.11 -27.67 7.06
C GLU A 924 -26.41 -27.10 6.49
N HIS A 925 -26.32 -26.11 5.59
CA HIS A 925 -27.49 -25.47 4.99
C HIS A 925 -28.00 -26.18 3.73
N ASN A 926 -27.10 -26.79 2.95
CA ASN A 926 -27.33 -27.33 1.61
C ASN A 926 -26.72 -28.75 1.50
N ALA A 927 -27.30 -29.71 2.22
CA ALA A 927 -26.73 -31.06 2.39
C ALA A 927 -26.57 -31.91 1.11
N GLU A 928 -27.24 -31.52 0.00
CA GLU A 928 -27.11 -32.19 -1.31
C GLU A 928 -26.23 -31.41 -2.30
N CYS A 929 -25.62 -30.30 -1.85
CA CYS A 929 -24.75 -29.46 -2.68
C CYS A 929 -23.44 -30.18 -3.04
N THR A 930 -22.95 -29.95 -4.26
CA THR A 930 -21.59 -30.27 -4.64
C THR A 930 -20.72 -29.02 -4.53
N VAL A 931 -19.85 -28.99 -3.51
CA VAL A 931 -18.82 -27.95 -3.38
C VAL A 931 -17.72 -28.23 -4.41
N ILE A 932 -17.25 -27.20 -5.10
CA ILE A 932 -16.20 -27.27 -6.11
C ILE A 932 -15.10 -26.29 -5.74
N LEU A 933 -13.86 -26.75 -5.71
CA LEU A 933 -12.72 -25.87 -5.53
C LEU A 933 -12.35 -25.24 -6.89
N TYR A 934 -12.32 -23.91 -6.96
CA TYR A 934 -11.92 -23.18 -8.16
C TYR A 934 -10.40 -22.94 -8.12
N GLN A 935 -9.66 -23.76 -8.88
CA GLN A 935 -8.22 -23.62 -9.06
C GLN A 935 -7.86 -22.35 -9.85
N THR A 936 -7.17 -21.41 -9.19
CA THR A 936 -6.61 -20.20 -9.79
C THR A 936 -5.43 -20.52 -10.73
N TRP A 937 -5.05 -19.55 -11.59
CA TRP A 937 -3.98 -19.72 -12.59
C TRP A 937 -2.63 -19.14 -12.15
N GLY A 938 -1.55 -19.68 -12.73
CA GLY A 938 -0.22 -19.06 -12.67
C GLY A 938 -0.20 -17.69 -13.35
N ARG A 939 0.62 -16.76 -12.84
CA ARG A 939 0.75 -15.39 -13.38
C ARG A 939 1.57 -15.32 -14.67
N GLU A 940 1.41 -14.26 -15.46
CA GLU A 940 2.12 -14.10 -16.73
C GLU A 940 3.64 -14.02 -16.54
N THR A 941 4.42 -14.61 -17.45
CA THR A 941 5.88 -14.52 -17.42
C THR A 941 6.34 -13.06 -17.49
N GLY A 942 7.15 -12.63 -16.52
CA GLY A 942 7.61 -11.25 -16.40
C GLY A 942 6.86 -10.44 -15.33
N SER A 943 5.80 -10.99 -14.74
CA SER A 943 5.14 -10.40 -13.57
C SER A 943 6.11 -10.29 -12.41
N SER A 944 6.24 -9.09 -11.84
CA SER A 944 7.00 -8.84 -10.59
C SER A 944 6.50 -9.71 -9.44
N ASN A 945 5.26 -10.19 -9.53
CA ASN A 945 4.61 -10.95 -8.48
C ASN A 945 4.81 -12.47 -8.62
N LEU A 946 5.53 -12.96 -9.65
CA LEU A 946 6.03 -14.34 -9.70
C LEU A 946 7.25 -14.56 -8.79
N THR A 947 7.93 -13.47 -8.42
CA THR A 947 9.15 -13.47 -7.60
C THR A 947 8.95 -12.87 -6.21
N GLN A 948 7.79 -12.30 -5.93
CA GLN A 948 7.47 -11.56 -4.70
C GLN A 948 7.54 -12.42 -3.43
N ASP A 949 7.26 -13.74 -3.54
CA ASP A 949 7.31 -14.68 -2.41
C ASP A 949 8.67 -15.41 -2.31
N GLY A 950 9.72 -14.89 -2.98
CA GLY A 950 11.04 -15.52 -3.08
C GLY A 950 11.08 -16.75 -4.01
N ARG A 951 9.95 -17.45 -4.21
CA ARG A 951 9.73 -18.78 -4.87
C ARG A 951 10.26 -18.99 -6.28
N GLY A 952 10.70 -17.93 -6.96
CA GLY A 952 11.30 -18.01 -8.29
C GLY A 952 10.40 -18.73 -9.31
N TRP A 953 9.08 -18.62 -9.15
CA TRP A 953 8.14 -19.37 -9.95
C TRP A 953 8.15 -18.90 -11.40
N THR A 954 8.04 -19.85 -12.32
CA THR A 954 7.53 -19.61 -13.66
C THR A 954 6.02 -19.80 -13.68
N ASN A 955 5.35 -19.31 -14.74
CA ASN A 955 3.93 -19.60 -14.97
C ASN A 955 3.62 -21.10 -14.87
N ALA A 956 4.50 -21.95 -15.42
CA ALA A 956 4.33 -23.41 -15.39
C ALA A 956 4.43 -23.97 -13.97
N THR A 957 5.51 -23.65 -13.25
CA THR A 957 5.75 -24.20 -11.90
C THR A 957 4.70 -23.72 -10.90
N MET A 958 4.28 -22.45 -10.99
CA MET A 958 3.18 -21.95 -10.15
C MET A 958 1.87 -22.68 -10.46
N THR A 959 1.58 -22.93 -11.74
CA THR A 959 0.38 -23.68 -12.13
C THR A 959 0.40 -25.09 -11.55
N TYR A 960 1.52 -25.82 -11.65
CA TYR A 960 1.64 -27.19 -11.13
C TYR A 960 1.55 -27.25 -9.60
N ASP A 961 2.10 -26.27 -8.89
CA ASP A 961 1.95 -26.18 -7.44
C ASP A 961 0.50 -25.88 -7.04
N LEU A 962 -0.20 -25.01 -7.78
CA LEU A 962 -1.63 -24.75 -7.57
C LEU A 962 -2.47 -26.01 -7.84
N GLU A 963 -2.20 -26.72 -8.94
CA GLU A 963 -2.83 -28.01 -9.25
C GLU A 963 -2.69 -28.96 -8.07
N TYR A 964 -1.47 -29.15 -7.56
CA TYR A 964 -1.22 -30.02 -6.42
C TYR A 964 -1.97 -29.58 -5.15
N ALA A 965 -1.92 -28.29 -4.80
CA ALA A 965 -2.57 -27.77 -3.60
C ALA A 965 -4.10 -27.95 -3.65
N TYR A 966 -4.72 -27.61 -4.77
CA TYR A 966 -6.16 -27.74 -4.93
C TYR A 966 -6.61 -29.21 -5.00
N GLU A 967 -5.91 -30.07 -5.74
CA GLU A 967 -6.22 -31.52 -5.83
C GLU A 967 -6.04 -32.21 -4.48
N LYS A 968 -4.96 -31.92 -3.74
CA LYS A 968 -4.73 -32.46 -2.39
C LYS A 968 -5.89 -32.13 -1.44
N LEU A 969 -6.39 -30.90 -1.47
CA LEU A 969 -7.53 -30.52 -0.66
C LEU A 969 -8.83 -31.14 -1.19
N GLY A 970 -9.00 -31.19 -2.51
CA GLY A 970 -10.12 -31.85 -3.19
C GLY A 970 -10.28 -33.31 -2.77
N GLU A 971 -9.19 -34.07 -2.76
CA GLU A 971 -9.15 -35.45 -2.25
C GLU A 971 -9.49 -35.53 -0.76
N THR A 972 -8.96 -34.59 0.04
CA THR A 972 -9.17 -34.54 1.50
C THR A 972 -10.64 -34.31 1.86
N LEU A 973 -11.29 -33.38 1.15
CA LEU A 973 -12.70 -33.05 1.34
C LEU A 973 -13.63 -33.96 0.51
N ASN A 974 -13.07 -34.78 -0.38
CA ASN A 974 -13.80 -35.58 -1.37
C ASN A 974 -14.75 -34.70 -2.23
N VAL A 975 -14.20 -33.61 -2.77
CA VAL A 975 -14.88 -32.63 -3.63
C VAL A 975 -14.12 -32.47 -4.95
N PRO A 976 -14.82 -32.20 -6.08
CA PRO A 976 -14.17 -31.94 -7.35
C PRO A 976 -13.38 -30.60 -7.34
N VAL A 977 -12.32 -30.57 -8.14
CA VAL A 977 -11.56 -29.35 -8.47
C VAL A 977 -11.91 -28.94 -9.91
N SER A 978 -12.14 -27.64 -10.11
CA SER A 978 -12.29 -27.07 -11.43
C SER A 978 -10.93 -26.58 -11.94
N PRO A 979 -10.33 -27.22 -12.97
CA PRO A 979 -8.95 -26.98 -13.40
C PRO A 979 -8.78 -25.75 -14.30
N ALA A 980 -9.30 -24.59 -13.85
CA ALA A 980 -9.26 -23.36 -14.63
C ALA A 980 -7.82 -22.88 -14.83
N GLY A 981 -6.98 -22.99 -13.79
CA GLY A 981 -5.54 -22.75 -13.86
C GLY A 981 -4.81 -23.55 -14.94
N THR A 982 -5.10 -24.85 -15.01
CA THR A 982 -4.54 -25.76 -16.02
C THR A 982 -4.91 -25.34 -17.45
N ALA A 983 -6.18 -25.02 -17.67
CA ALA A 983 -6.65 -24.55 -18.98
C ALA A 983 -5.97 -23.24 -19.39
N PHE A 984 -5.83 -22.32 -18.43
CA PHE A 984 -5.14 -21.05 -18.61
C PHE A 984 -3.69 -21.25 -19.06
N HIS A 985 -2.97 -22.12 -18.36
CA HIS A 985 -1.58 -22.46 -18.69
C HIS A 985 -1.47 -23.11 -20.07
N ASP A 986 -2.37 -24.02 -20.42
CA ASP A 986 -2.36 -24.69 -21.73
C ASP A 986 -2.54 -23.71 -22.90
N VAL A 987 -3.49 -22.77 -22.77
CA VAL A 987 -3.68 -21.72 -23.78
C VAL A 987 -2.49 -20.77 -23.80
N TYR A 988 -1.96 -20.40 -22.64
CA TYR A 988 -0.79 -19.53 -22.53
C TYR A 988 0.43 -20.11 -23.26
N VAL A 989 0.78 -21.37 -22.99
CA VAL A 989 1.97 -22.01 -23.57
C VAL A 989 1.79 -22.27 -25.07
N ASN A 990 0.61 -22.70 -25.50
CA ASN A 990 0.40 -23.13 -26.89
C ASN A 990 -0.06 -22.00 -27.81
N ASN A 991 -0.63 -20.93 -27.27
CA ASN A 991 -1.29 -19.87 -28.03
C ASN A 991 -1.08 -18.44 -27.48
N GLY A 992 -0.30 -18.22 -26.42
CA GLY A 992 -0.20 -16.93 -25.72
C GLY A 992 0.27 -15.73 -26.57
N SER A 993 0.94 -15.97 -27.70
CA SER A 993 1.26 -14.89 -28.67
C SER A 993 0.08 -14.45 -29.56
N LYS A 994 -1.05 -15.16 -29.48
CA LYS A 994 -2.25 -14.98 -30.31
C LYS A 994 -3.51 -14.72 -29.50
N ILE A 995 -3.57 -15.24 -28.27
CA ILE A 995 -4.69 -15.09 -27.35
C ILE A 995 -4.10 -14.54 -26.06
N ASP A 996 -4.46 -13.32 -25.74
CA ASP A 996 -4.05 -12.67 -24.50
C ASP A 996 -5.04 -13.03 -23.40
N LEU A 997 -4.55 -13.62 -22.32
CA LEU A 997 -5.37 -14.08 -21.20
C LEU A 997 -5.22 -13.18 -19.97
N TYR A 998 -4.19 -12.33 -19.93
CA TYR A 998 -3.86 -11.51 -18.76
C TYR A 998 -4.11 -10.03 -19.04
N ASP A 999 -4.68 -9.32 -18.08
CA ASP A 999 -4.81 -7.86 -18.15
C ASP A 999 -3.42 -7.19 -17.98
N ALA A 1000 -3.35 -5.87 -18.09
CA ALA A 1000 -2.10 -5.10 -18.04
C ALA A 1000 -1.30 -5.28 -16.73
N ASP A 1001 -1.95 -5.73 -15.66
CA ASP A 1001 -1.32 -6.07 -14.38
C ASP A 1001 -0.71 -7.48 -14.33
N GLN A 1002 -0.81 -8.23 -15.43
CA GLN A 1002 -0.20 -9.55 -15.64
C GLN A 1002 -0.73 -10.64 -14.70
N THR A 1003 -1.88 -10.39 -14.06
CA THR A 1003 -2.45 -11.27 -13.03
C THR A 1003 -3.95 -11.50 -13.22
N HIS A 1004 -4.74 -10.46 -13.50
CA HIS A 1004 -6.19 -10.57 -13.69
C HIS A 1004 -6.53 -11.03 -15.11
N PRO A 1005 -7.72 -11.64 -15.33
CA PRO A 1005 -8.06 -12.19 -16.63
C PRO A 1005 -8.56 -11.10 -17.60
N THR A 1006 -8.18 -11.21 -18.88
CA THR A 1006 -8.91 -10.56 -19.98
C THR A 1006 -10.28 -11.23 -20.19
N LEU A 1007 -11.10 -10.70 -21.11
CA LEU A 1007 -12.38 -11.33 -21.46
C LEU A 1007 -12.19 -12.77 -21.98
N GLU A 1008 -11.11 -13.04 -22.73
CA GLU A 1008 -10.72 -14.38 -23.16
C GLU A 1008 -10.41 -15.30 -21.97
N GLY A 1009 -9.69 -14.80 -20.95
CA GLY A 1009 -9.40 -15.53 -19.72
C GLY A 1009 -10.67 -15.85 -18.90
N THR A 1010 -11.55 -14.86 -18.71
CA THR A 1010 -12.84 -15.04 -18.01
C THR A 1010 -13.73 -16.04 -18.75
N TYR A 1011 -13.79 -15.97 -20.09
CA TYR A 1011 -14.58 -16.89 -20.90
C TYR A 1011 -14.03 -18.33 -20.84
N LEU A 1012 -12.70 -18.49 -20.84
CA LEU A 1012 -12.05 -19.79 -20.66
C LEU A 1012 -12.38 -20.42 -19.30
N ALA A 1013 -12.26 -19.67 -18.20
CA ALA A 1013 -12.59 -20.16 -16.87
C ALA A 1013 -14.07 -20.61 -16.79
N ALA A 1014 -14.99 -19.83 -17.36
CA ALA A 1014 -16.40 -20.20 -17.43
C ALA A 1014 -16.64 -21.50 -18.21
N LEU A 1015 -15.95 -21.73 -19.34
CA LEU A 1015 -16.02 -22.99 -20.08
C LEU A 1015 -15.52 -24.19 -19.25
N VAL A 1016 -14.45 -24.01 -18.48
CA VAL A 1016 -13.92 -25.07 -17.59
C VAL A 1016 -14.92 -25.40 -16.49
N HIS A 1017 -15.55 -24.40 -15.89
CA HIS A 1017 -16.61 -24.63 -14.90
C HIS A 1017 -17.81 -25.37 -15.51
N ILE A 1018 -18.21 -25.04 -16.75
CA ILE A 1018 -19.24 -25.79 -17.48
C ILE A 1018 -18.84 -27.26 -17.66
N GLY A 1019 -17.59 -27.52 -18.06
CA GLY A 1019 -17.06 -28.87 -18.17
C GLY A 1019 -17.04 -29.62 -16.83
N THR A 1020 -16.75 -28.92 -15.74
CA THR A 1020 -16.69 -29.50 -14.40
C THR A 1020 -18.07 -29.91 -13.89
N VAL A 1021 -19.10 -29.10 -14.14
CA VAL A 1021 -20.47 -29.37 -13.69
C VAL A 1021 -21.23 -30.31 -14.63
N PHE A 1022 -21.10 -30.12 -15.94
CA PHE A 1022 -21.94 -30.78 -16.95
C PHE A 1022 -21.20 -31.73 -17.90
N GLY A 1023 -19.88 -31.80 -17.82
CA GLY A 1023 -19.03 -32.61 -18.70
C GLY A 1023 -18.67 -31.93 -20.03
N SER A 1024 -17.73 -32.54 -20.76
CA SER A 1024 -17.18 -32.01 -22.03
C SER A 1024 -18.24 -31.82 -23.13
N ASP A 1025 -19.26 -32.68 -23.17
CA ASP A 1025 -20.36 -32.58 -24.13
C ASP A 1025 -21.11 -31.24 -24.02
N ALA A 1026 -21.17 -30.65 -22.82
CA ALA A 1026 -21.78 -29.34 -22.60
C ALA A 1026 -20.93 -28.20 -23.20
N ILE A 1027 -19.60 -28.28 -23.09
CA ILE A 1027 -18.67 -27.33 -23.73
C ILE A 1027 -18.84 -27.36 -25.25
N GLU A 1028 -18.93 -28.56 -25.83
CA GLU A 1028 -19.16 -28.74 -27.26
C GLU A 1028 -20.51 -28.15 -27.69
N ALA A 1029 -21.57 -28.37 -26.89
CA ALA A 1029 -22.92 -27.90 -27.19
C ALA A 1029 -23.09 -26.37 -27.12
N ALA A 1030 -22.37 -25.67 -26.24
CA ALA A 1030 -22.47 -24.23 -25.98
C ALA A 1030 -21.96 -23.34 -27.15
N THR A 1031 -22.52 -23.46 -28.35
CA THR A 1031 -21.93 -22.92 -29.60
C THR A 1031 -22.36 -21.49 -29.96
N ALA A 1032 -23.49 -21.00 -29.45
CA ALA A 1032 -24.03 -19.71 -29.87
C ALA A 1032 -23.49 -18.51 -29.07
N TYR A 1033 -23.15 -18.71 -27.80
CA TYR A 1033 -22.62 -17.64 -26.95
C TYR A 1033 -21.08 -17.60 -27.03
N THR A 1034 -20.54 -16.49 -27.52
CA THR A 1034 -19.09 -16.30 -27.71
C THR A 1034 -18.50 -15.15 -26.90
N ALA A 1035 -19.31 -14.46 -26.08
CA ALA A 1035 -18.93 -13.19 -25.43
C ALA A 1035 -18.40 -12.10 -26.39
N GLY A 1036 -18.69 -12.20 -27.70
CA GLY A 1036 -18.14 -11.29 -28.72
C GLY A 1036 -16.75 -11.65 -29.23
N LEU A 1037 -16.17 -12.76 -28.76
CA LEU A 1037 -14.84 -13.21 -29.16
C LEU A 1037 -14.81 -13.78 -30.59
N PRO A 1038 -13.67 -13.66 -31.30
CA PRO A 1038 -13.48 -14.28 -32.62
C PRO A 1038 -13.71 -15.79 -32.59
N ALA A 1039 -14.31 -16.31 -33.67
CA ALA A 1039 -14.71 -17.72 -33.73
C ALA A 1039 -13.52 -18.70 -33.62
N ASP A 1040 -12.35 -18.33 -34.11
CA ASP A 1040 -11.10 -19.09 -33.98
C ASP A 1040 -10.59 -19.09 -32.53
N THR A 1041 -10.61 -17.95 -31.85
CA THR A 1041 -10.30 -17.85 -30.41
C THR A 1041 -11.23 -18.76 -29.60
N VAL A 1042 -12.54 -18.67 -29.80
CA VAL A 1042 -13.54 -19.50 -29.09
C VAL A 1042 -13.27 -21.00 -29.25
N GLN A 1043 -12.91 -21.45 -30.46
CA GLN A 1043 -12.62 -22.86 -30.69
C GLN A 1043 -11.36 -23.34 -29.95
N ILE A 1044 -10.34 -22.48 -29.85
CA ILE A 1044 -9.12 -22.79 -29.10
C ILE A 1044 -9.44 -22.87 -27.60
N LEU A 1045 -10.18 -21.89 -27.06
CA LEU A 1045 -10.56 -21.87 -25.64
C LEU A 1045 -11.44 -23.07 -25.26
N LYS A 1046 -12.38 -23.46 -26.13
CA LYS A 1046 -13.20 -24.68 -25.94
C LYS A 1046 -12.36 -25.94 -25.89
N GLN A 1047 -11.42 -26.09 -26.82
CA GLN A 1047 -10.56 -27.27 -26.83
C GLN A 1047 -9.69 -27.33 -25.57
N ALA A 1048 -9.13 -26.20 -25.14
CA ALA A 1048 -8.36 -26.13 -23.90
C ALA A 1048 -9.21 -26.50 -22.68
N ALA A 1049 -10.45 -26.03 -22.59
CA ALA A 1049 -11.36 -26.41 -21.52
C ALA A 1049 -11.75 -27.90 -21.53
N ILE A 1050 -11.89 -28.52 -22.71
CA ILE A 1050 -12.14 -29.97 -22.86
C ILE A 1050 -10.92 -30.79 -22.41
N ASP A 1051 -9.72 -30.32 -22.76
CA ASP A 1051 -8.47 -31.02 -22.44
C ASP A 1051 -8.05 -30.85 -20.98
N ALA A 1052 -8.53 -29.80 -20.30
CA ALA A 1052 -8.05 -29.39 -18.97
C ALA A 1052 -8.14 -30.49 -17.89
N PRO A 1053 -9.23 -31.26 -17.75
CA PRO A 1053 -9.30 -32.33 -16.76
C PRO A 1053 -8.27 -33.45 -16.99
N GLU A 1054 -7.98 -33.80 -18.25
CA GLU A 1054 -6.95 -34.80 -18.57
C GLU A 1054 -5.54 -34.24 -18.29
N LYS A 1055 -5.32 -32.96 -18.62
CA LYS A 1055 -4.04 -32.27 -18.39
C LYS A 1055 -3.73 -32.05 -16.91
N ALA A 1056 -4.74 -31.74 -16.09
CA ALA A 1056 -4.57 -31.54 -14.64
C ALA A 1056 -4.13 -32.82 -13.91
N GLN A 1057 -4.41 -33.98 -14.52
CA GLN A 1057 -4.04 -35.30 -14.00
C GLN A 1057 -2.72 -35.81 -14.60
N ALA A 1058 -2.08 -35.02 -15.47
CA ALA A 1058 -0.82 -35.42 -16.07
C ALA A 1058 0.29 -35.49 -15.00
N PRO A 1059 1.14 -36.53 -15.06
CA PRO A 1059 2.26 -36.63 -14.13
C PRO A 1059 3.37 -35.64 -14.50
N HIS A 1060 3.80 -34.84 -13.52
CA HIS A 1060 4.87 -33.86 -13.69
C HIS A 1060 5.99 -34.08 -12.67
N LEU A 1061 7.24 -34.08 -13.16
CA LEU A 1061 8.45 -34.05 -12.35
C LEU A 1061 9.25 -32.80 -12.69
N TYR A 1062 9.52 -31.97 -11.70
CA TYR A 1062 10.35 -30.79 -11.88
C TYR A 1062 11.14 -30.47 -10.62
N LEU A 1063 12.16 -29.64 -10.79
CA LEU A 1063 12.94 -29.07 -9.69
C LEU A 1063 12.62 -27.58 -9.66
N THR A 1064 12.38 -27.04 -8.46
CA THR A 1064 12.54 -25.61 -8.24
C THR A 1064 13.75 -25.40 -7.35
N PRO A 1065 14.56 -24.36 -7.58
CA PRO A 1065 15.42 -23.85 -6.53
C PRO A 1065 14.52 -23.52 -5.34
N ALA A 1066 14.79 -24.06 -4.16
CA ALA A 1066 14.06 -23.65 -2.98
C ALA A 1066 14.36 -22.17 -2.77
N ALA A 1067 13.33 -21.36 -2.68
CA ALA A 1067 13.45 -19.92 -2.73
C ALA A 1067 14.02 -19.22 -1.50
N GLU A 1068 14.24 -19.96 -0.44
CA GLU A 1068 14.97 -19.46 0.71
C GLU A 1068 16.39 -20.05 0.77
N GLU A 1069 16.75 -20.98 -0.12
CA GLU A 1069 18.11 -21.56 -0.14
C GLU A 1069 18.46 -22.01 -1.57
N THR A 1070 18.70 -21.04 -2.46
CA THR A 1070 19.63 -21.28 -3.59
C THR A 1070 21.00 -20.67 -3.28
N THR A 1071 21.49 -20.90 -2.06
CA THR A 1071 22.87 -20.65 -1.72
C THR A 1071 23.69 -21.85 -2.20
N MET A 1072 24.69 -21.60 -3.04
CA MET A 1072 25.80 -22.54 -3.19
C MET A 1072 26.72 -22.28 -1.99
N ASP A 1073 26.48 -22.96 -0.87
CA ASP A 1073 27.28 -22.83 0.35
C ASP A 1073 28.37 -23.92 0.41
N GLU A 1074 29.12 -24.00 1.52
CA GLU A 1074 30.14 -25.05 1.72
C GLU A 1074 29.55 -26.48 1.72
N ALA A 1075 28.23 -26.64 1.87
CA ALA A 1075 27.51 -27.91 1.95
C ALA A 1075 26.89 -28.36 0.61
N GLY A 1076 26.51 -27.45 -0.30
CA GLY A 1076 26.02 -27.78 -1.64
C GLY A 1076 24.85 -26.94 -2.17
N LEU A 1077 24.33 -27.28 -3.36
CA LEU A 1077 23.13 -26.68 -3.96
C LEU A 1077 21.87 -27.44 -3.50
N THR A 1078 20.93 -26.77 -2.82
CA THR A 1078 19.65 -27.37 -2.42
C THR A 1078 18.54 -27.11 -3.44
N LEU A 1079 17.84 -28.15 -3.86
CA LEU A 1079 16.73 -28.11 -4.81
C LEU A 1079 15.50 -28.76 -4.17
N THR A 1080 14.31 -28.21 -4.41
CA THR A 1080 13.05 -28.88 -4.04
C THR A 1080 12.63 -29.80 -5.17
N LEU A 1081 12.39 -31.07 -4.82
CA LEU A 1081 11.91 -32.09 -5.71
C LEU A 1081 10.38 -32.06 -5.76
N HIS A 1082 9.82 -31.82 -6.94
CA HIS A 1082 8.39 -31.83 -7.17
C HIS A 1082 7.98 -33.07 -7.94
N ALA A 1083 6.97 -33.76 -7.42
CA ALA A 1083 6.34 -34.92 -8.03
C ALA A 1083 4.82 -34.79 -7.94
N VAL A 1084 4.23 -34.18 -8.97
CA VAL A 1084 2.78 -33.94 -9.06
C VAL A 1084 2.15 -35.10 -9.83
N ASN A 1085 1.12 -35.75 -9.27
CA ASN A 1085 0.43 -36.91 -9.84
C ASN A 1085 1.36 -38.11 -10.18
N VAL A 1086 2.43 -38.29 -9.42
CA VAL A 1086 3.38 -39.42 -9.59
C VAL A 1086 3.30 -40.38 -8.41
N ALA A 1087 3.00 -41.65 -8.69
CA ALA A 1087 2.81 -42.68 -7.65
C ALA A 1087 4.12 -43.07 -6.94
N ARG A 1088 5.21 -43.14 -7.69
CA ARG A 1088 6.56 -43.41 -7.17
C ARG A 1088 7.55 -42.56 -7.93
N ALA A 1089 8.31 -41.72 -7.25
CA ALA A 1089 9.36 -40.91 -7.86
C ALA A 1089 10.72 -41.26 -7.26
N THR A 1090 11.75 -41.22 -8.10
CA THR A 1090 13.14 -41.42 -7.70
C THR A 1090 14.03 -40.36 -8.35
N TYR A 1091 15.10 -40.00 -7.67
CA TYR A 1091 16.15 -39.15 -8.24
C TYR A 1091 17.49 -39.89 -8.24
N GLN A 1092 18.36 -39.49 -9.15
CA GLN A 1092 19.73 -39.98 -9.26
C GLN A 1092 20.66 -38.80 -9.57
N ILE A 1093 21.72 -38.64 -8.77
CA ILE A 1093 22.77 -37.64 -9.02
C ILE A 1093 23.90 -38.31 -9.81
N ASN A 1094 24.22 -37.78 -10.99
CA ASN A 1094 25.16 -38.34 -11.96
C ASN A 1094 24.90 -39.84 -12.22
N ASP A 1095 25.93 -40.68 -12.11
CA ASP A 1095 25.84 -42.15 -12.20
C ASP A 1095 25.70 -42.82 -10.81
N GLY A 1096 25.17 -42.10 -9.82
CA GLY A 1096 25.04 -42.53 -8.42
C GLY A 1096 23.91 -43.55 -8.16
N GLU A 1097 23.56 -43.75 -6.90
CA GLU A 1097 22.42 -44.61 -6.53
C GLU A 1097 21.08 -43.89 -6.80
N GLU A 1098 20.04 -44.66 -7.14
CA GLU A 1098 18.69 -44.16 -7.37
C GLU A 1098 17.92 -44.16 -6.04
N ILE A 1099 17.46 -42.98 -5.60
CA ILE A 1099 16.86 -42.73 -4.29
C ILE A 1099 15.38 -42.36 -4.46
N GLU A 1100 14.50 -42.96 -3.67
CA GLU A 1100 13.05 -42.68 -3.69
C GLU A 1100 12.73 -41.36 -2.97
N TYR A 1101 11.84 -40.55 -3.53
CA TYR A 1101 11.42 -39.25 -2.98
C TYR A 1101 9.92 -39.02 -3.12
N VAL A 1102 9.40 -38.05 -2.37
CA VAL A 1102 8.02 -37.56 -2.42
C VAL A 1102 7.99 -36.05 -2.65
N TYR A 1103 6.85 -35.53 -3.12
CA TYR A 1103 6.67 -34.09 -3.38
C TYR A 1103 7.10 -33.24 -2.16
N GLY A 1104 7.98 -32.25 -2.41
CA GLY A 1104 8.50 -31.35 -1.38
C GLY A 1104 9.81 -31.81 -0.73
N ASP A 1105 10.35 -32.99 -1.07
CA ASP A 1105 11.65 -33.43 -0.58
C ASP A 1105 12.77 -32.48 -1.04
N LYS A 1106 13.68 -32.13 -0.12
CA LYS A 1106 14.88 -31.34 -0.43
C LYS A 1106 16.00 -32.26 -0.91
N LEU A 1107 16.58 -31.93 -2.06
CA LEU A 1107 17.77 -32.54 -2.64
C LEU A 1107 18.97 -31.60 -2.45
N THR A 1108 19.96 -32.00 -1.67
CA THR A 1108 21.22 -31.24 -1.55
C THR A 1108 22.31 -31.87 -2.41
N ILE A 1109 22.81 -31.13 -3.39
CA ILE A 1109 23.91 -31.51 -4.27
C ILE A 1109 25.22 -30.96 -3.69
N THR A 1110 26.05 -31.84 -3.16
CA THR A 1110 27.32 -31.46 -2.54
C THR A 1110 28.38 -31.06 -3.59
N PRO A 1111 29.39 -30.25 -3.22
CA PRO A 1111 30.46 -29.85 -4.15
C PRO A 1111 31.21 -31.02 -4.80
N ASP A 1112 31.36 -32.14 -4.09
CA ASP A 1112 32.03 -33.36 -4.58
C ASP A 1112 31.23 -34.09 -5.69
N GLU A 1113 29.93 -33.81 -5.81
CA GLU A 1113 29.05 -34.35 -6.85
C GLU A 1113 29.11 -33.53 -8.15
N ILE A 1114 29.84 -32.41 -8.18
CA ILE A 1114 30.03 -31.58 -9.37
C ILE A 1114 31.26 -32.09 -10.15
N ILE A 1115 31.03 -32.82 -11.24
CA ILE A 1115 32.07 -33.42 -12.08
C ILE A 1115 32.33 -32.53 -13.31
N ASN A 1116 33.55 -31.98 -13.42
CA ASN A 1116 33.94 -31.04 -14.48
C ASN A 1116 33.05 -29.79 -14.56
N GLY A 1117 32.66 -29.25 -13.42
CA GLY A 1117 31.78 -28.08 -13.35
C GLY A 1117 30.35 -28.36 -13.78
N LYS A 1118 29.92 -29.65 -13.81
CA LYS A 1118 28.55 -30.04 -14.09
C LYS A 1118 28.06 -31.11 -13.12
N VAL A 1119 26.77 -31.08 -12.83
CA VAL A 1119 26.08 -32.15 -12.12
C VAL A 1119 24.77 -32.43 -12.83
N THR A 1120 24.45 -33.71 -13.03
CA THR A 1120 23.20 -34.14 -13.64
C THR A 1120 22.29 -34.76 -12.59
N VAL A 1121 21.13 -34.17 -12.36
CA VAL A 1121 20.06 -34.81 -11.58
C VAL A 1121 19.07 -35.42 -12.55
N THR A 1122 18.86 -36.72 -12.46
CA THR A 1122 17.86 -37.45 -13.23
C THR A 1122 16.67 -37.76 -12.33
N LEU A 1123 15.51 -37.20 -12.63
CA LEU A 1123 14.25 -37.59 -11.99
C LEU A 1123 13.58 -38.68 -12.83
N LYS A 1124 13.11 -39.75 -12.19
CA LYS A 1124 12.36 -40.83 -12.82
C LYS A 1124 11.09 -41.06 -12.04
N GLY A 1125 9.96 -41.07 -12.72
CA GLY A 1125 8.67 -41.37 -12.14
C GLY A 1125 8.10 -42.65 -12.71
N GLU A 1126 7.57 -43.50 -11.85
CA GLU A 1126 6.72 -44.61 -12.23
C GLU A 1126 5.29 -44.26 -11.84
N ASN A 1127 4.38 -44.36 -12.81
CA ASN A 1127 2.95 -44.29 -12.56
C ASN A 1127 2.37 -45.69 -12.82
N ASP A 1128 1.97 -46.38 -11.75
CA ASP A 1128 1.42 -47.73 -11.82
C ASP A 1128 0.13 -47.81 -12.67
N ALA A 1129 -0.50 -46.67 -12.99
CA ALA A 1129 -1.74 -46.57 -13.74
C ALA A 1129 -1.60 -46.11 -15.21
N GLN A 1130 -0.41 -45.66 -15.67
CA GLN A 1130 -0.19 -45.07 -17.02
C GLN A 1130 1.20 -45.39 -17.61
N GLU A 1131 1.56 -44.83 -18.78
CA GLU A 1131 2.92 -44.91 -19.34
C GLU A 1131 3.94 -44.33 -18.35
N PRO A 1132 5.15 -44.90 -18.23
CA PRO A 1132 6.16 -44.43 -17.29
C PRO A 1132 6.53 -42.97 -17.56
N VAL A 1133 6.67 -42.17 -16.49
CA VAL A 1133 7.03 -40.76 -16.59
C VAL A 1133 8.44 -40.68 -17.17
N PRO A 1134 8.64 -40.00 -18.32
CA PRO A 1134 9.96 -39.90 -18.92
C PRO A 1134 10.97 -39.31 -17.96
N ALA A 1135 12.21 -39.82 -17.98
CA ALA A 1135 13.26 -39.29 -17.13
C ALA A 1135 13.54 -37.81 -17.49
N VAL A 1136 13.50 -36.94 -16.50
CA VAL A 1136 13.81 -35.51 -16.66
C VAL A 1136 15.23 -35.28 -16.18
N TYR A 1137 16.07 -34.72 -17.05
CA TYR A 1137 17.48 -34.47 -16.77
C TYR A 1137 17.68 -32.98 -16.51
N PHE A 1138 18.16 -32.66 -15.32
CA PHE A 1138 18.60 -31.33 -14.94
C PHE A 1138 20.11 -31.33 -14.93
N THR A 1139 20.73 -30.47 -15.73
CA THR A 1139 22.18 -30.27 -15.69
C THR A 1139 22.47 -28.90 -15.13
N TYR A 1140 23.01 -28.86 -13.92
CA TYR A 1140 23.58 -27.65 -13.38
C TYR A 1140 25.04 -27.55 -13.84
N SER A 1141 25.45 -26.37 -14.32
CA SER A 1141 26.77 -26.10 -14.87
C SER A 1141 27.34 -24.85 -14.21
N THR A 1142 28.52 -24.95 -13.59
CA THR A 1142 29.24 -23.81 -12.98
C THR A 1142 29.96 -22.94 -14.02
N ALA A 1143 29.86 -23.26 -15.31
CA ALA A 1143 30.44 -22.47 -16.40
C ALA A 1143 29.41 -21.45 -16.92
N ALA A 1144 29.61 -20.17 -16.60
CA ALA A 1144 28.86 -19.08 -17.22
C ALA A 1144 29.45 -18.71 -18.59
N ALA A 1145 28.58 -18.68 -19.62
CA ALA A 1145 28.54 -17.78 -20.79
C ALA A 1145 28.14 -18.52 -22.09
N GLU A 1146 26.94 -18.26 -22.62
CA GLU A 1146 26.70 -18.29 -24.06
C GLU A 1146 26.30 -16.90 -24.51
N HIS A 1147 26.96 -16.40 -25.55
CA HIS A 1147 26.74 -15.06 -26.06
C HIS A 1147 26.30 -15.09 -27.52
N TYR A 1148 25.13 -14.52 -27.79
CA TYR A 1148 24.52 -14.49 -29.12
C TYR A 1148 24.66 -13.10 -29.77
N LEU A 1149 24.97 -13.06 -31.08
CA LEU A 1149 24.92 -11.82 -31.88
C LEU A 1149 23.49 -11.61 -32.42
N VAL A 1150 22.86 -10.50 -32.10
CA VAL A 1150 21.48 -10.19 -32.48
C VAL A 1150 21.44 -9.05 -33.51
N LEU A 1151 20.73 -9.28 -34.62
CA LEU A 1151 20.43 -8.33 -35.68
C LEU A 1151 18.95 -7.95 -35.64
N GLY A 1152 18.65 -6.65 -35.60
CA GLY A 1152 17.29 -6.12 -35.53
C GLY A 1152 16.94 -5.22 -36.71
N TRP A 1153 15.72 -5.34 -37.26
CA TRP A 1153 15.25 -4.48 -38.36
C TRP A 1153 13.74 -4.20 -38.29
N TYR A 1154 13.27 -3.10 -38.87
CA TYR A 1154 11.85 -2.76 -38.90
C TYR A 1154 11.12 -3.47 -40.05
N ALA A 1155 10.20 -4.37 -39.71
CA ALA A 1155 9.50 -5.26 -40.64
C ALA A 1155 8.29 -4.61 -41.35
N LYS A 1156 8.42 -3.34 -41.74
CA LYS A 1156 7.43 -2.61 -42.55
C LYS A 1156 8.13 -1.93 -43.73
N THR A 1157 7.97 -2.51 -44.91
CA THR A 1157 8.63 -2.09 -46.16
C THR A 1157 8.37 -0.63 -46.51
N GLU A 1158 7.19 -0.13 -46.16
CA GLU A 1158 6.82 1.26 -46.37
C GLU A 1158 7.67 2.21 -45.53
N THR A 1159 8.06 1.87 -44.30
CA THR A 1159 8.85 2.73 -43.39
C THR A 1159 10.36 2.56 -43.51
N SER A 1160 10.87 1.34 -43.69
CA SER A 1160 12.31 1.04 -43.68
C SER A 1160 12.90 0.78 -45.07
N GLY A 1161 12.09 0.65 -46.12
CA GLY A 1161 12.54 0.25 -47.47
C GLY A 1161 13.00 -1.20 -47.58
N LEU A 1162 13.12 -1.91 -46.46
CA LEU A 1162 13.55 -3.31 -46.37
C LEU A 1162 12.33 -4.23 -46.35
N ASN A 1163 12.49 -5.42 -46.90
CA ASN A 1163 11.55 -6.52 -46.69
C ASN A 1163 12.32 -7.77 -46.23
N ALA A 1164 11.58 -8.79 -45.77
CA ALA A 1164 12.19 -9.95 -45.15
C ALA A 1164 13.19 -10.65 -46.08
N ALA A 1165 12.90 -10.71 -47.38
CA ALA A 1165 13.79 -11.30 -48.36
C ALA A 1165 15.12 -10.55 -48.53
N VAL A 1166 15.13 -9.21 -48.34
CA VAL A 1166 16.36 -8.41 -48.38
C VAL A 1166 17.21 -8.67 -47.14
N VAL A 1167 16.59 -8.77 -45.97
CA VAL A 1167 17.31 -9.07 -44.72
C VAL A 1167 17.82 -10.49 -44.68
N ASP A 1168 17.04 -11.45 -45.19
CA ASP A 1168 17.49 -12.85 -45.32
C ASP A 1168 18.71 -12.97 -46.24
N GLN A 1169 18.72 -12.22 -47.36
CA GLN A 1169 19.86 -12.18 -48.26
C GLN A 1169 21.10 -11.56 -47.59
N PHE A 1170 20.94 -10.43 -46.91
CA PHE A 1170 22.02 -9.78 -46.17
C PHE A 1170 22.62 -10.69 -45.10
N VAL A 1171 21.78 -11.37 -44.31
CA VAL A 1171 22.22 -12.30 -43.27
C VAL A 1171 22.99 -13.48 -43.87
N SER A 1172 22.55 -13.99 -45.03
CA SER A 1172 23.25 -15.06 -45.72
C SER A 1172 24.64 -14.62 -46.18
N GLU A 1173 24.74 -13.46 -46.83
CA GLU A 1173 26.01 -12.93 -47.35
C GLU A 1173 26.98 -12.57 -46.21
N MET A 1174 26.46 -12.07 -45.09
CA MET A 1174 27.24 -11.80 -43.87
C MET A 1174 27.78 -13.09 -43.24
N LYS A 1175 26.95 -14.15 -43.14
CA LYS A 1175 27.39 -15.45 -42.60
C LYS A 1175 28.47 -16.08 -43.48
N ASP A 1176 28.33 -15.98 -44.80
CA ASP A 1176 29.35 -16.44 -45.74
C ASP A 1176 30.67 -15.67 -45.56
N TYR A 1177 30.62 -14.34 -45.45
CA TYR A 1177 31.80 -13.51 -45.20
C TYR A 1177 32.48 -13.84 -43.86
N LEU A 1178 31.72 -13.96 -42.76
CA LEU A 1178 32.25 -14.32 -41.45
C LEU A 1178 32.87 -15.72 -41.45
N GLY A 1179 32.28 -16.66 -42.18
CA GLY A 1179 32.87 -17.97 -42.44
C GLY A 1179 34.21 -17.88 -43.18
N GLU A 1180 34.33 -17.03 -44.20
CA GLU A 1180 35.59 -16.76 -44.90
C GLU A 1180 36.65 -16.09 -44.01
N GLN A 1181 36.21 -15.31 -43.00
CA GLN A 1181 37.09 -14.70 -41.98
C GLN A 1181 37.44 -15.65 -40.82
N GLY A 1182 36.90 -16.88 -40.79
CA GLY A 1182 37.28 -17.93 -39.85
C GLY A 1182 36.32 -18.16 -38.67
N ALA A 1183 35.11 -17.61 -38.71
CA ALA A 1183 34.06 -17.95 -37.76
C ALA A 1183 33.64 -19.43 -37.90
N THR A 1184 33.40 -20.10 -36.78
CA THR A 1184 32.99 -21.51 -36.75
C THR A 1184 31.50 -21.67 -37.10
N GLU A 1185 31.08 -22.86 -37.56
CA GLU A 1185 29.66 -23.15 -37.84
C GLU A 1185 28.76 -22.89 -36.62
N GLN A 1186 29.25 -23.11 -35.40
CA GLN A 1186 28.52 -22.85 -34.16
C GLN A 1186 28.33 -21.34 -33.93
N GLN A 1187 29.40 -20.54 -34.06
CA GLN A 1187 29.31 -19.08 -33.95
C GLN A 1187 28.43 -18.44 -35.02
N LEU A 1188 28.38 -19.02 -36.23
CA LEU A 1188 27.48 -18.58 -37.29
C LEU A 1188 26.02 -18.98 -37.02
N ALA A 1189 25.79 -20.06 -36.29
CA ALA A 1189 24.46 -20.49 -35.83
C ALA A 1189 23.93 -19.61 -34.70
N ASP A 1190 24.81 -19.07 -33.85
CA ASP A 1190 24.48 -18.19 -32.72
C ASP A 1190 24.12 -16.74 -33.14
N ILE A 1191 24.03 -16.47 -34.44
CA ILE A 1191 23.54 -15.19 -34.98
C ILE A 1191 22.02 -15.22 -35.13
N VAL A 1192 21.35 -14.37 -34.35
CA VAL A 1192 19.88 -14.25 -34.25
C VAL A 1192 19.39 -13.01 -35.01
N VAL A 1193 18.32 -13.14 -35.80
CA VAL A 1193 17.75 -12.02 -36.58
C VAL A 1193 16.31 -11.77 -36.16
N ARG A 1194 15.94 -10.51 -35.93
CA ARG A 1194 14.62 -10.10 -35.39
C ARG A 1194 14.00 -8.97 -36.20
N GLY A 1195 12.76 -9.15 -36.62
CA GLY A 1195 11.92 -8.12 -37.22
C GLY A 1195 11.00 -7.46 -36.19
N TYR A 1196 11.02 -6.14 -36.08
CA TYR A 1196 10.15 -5.38 -35.18
C TYR A 1196 8.87 -4.92 -35.91
N SER A 1197 7.71 -5.04 -35.26
CA SER A 1197 6.41 -4.54 -35.72
C SER A 1197 5.89 -3.41 -34.82
N GLY A 1198 5.60 -2.24 -35.39
CA GLY A 1198 5.08 -1.07 -34.66
C GLY A 1198 4.92 0.16 -35.57
N THR A 1199 4.48 1.31 -35.03
CA THR A 1199 4.46 2.61 -35.74
C THR A 1199 5.45 3.57 -35.10
N VAL A 1200 6.54 3.87 -35.80
CA VAL A 1200 7.44 4.97 -35.46
C VAL A 1200 7.25 6.06 -36.53
N ALA A 1201 6.20 6.86 -36.37
CA ALA A 1201 5.73 7.78 -37.42
C ALA A 1201 6.76 8.87 -37.75
N GLU A 1202 7.59 9.28 -36.79
CA GLU A 1202 8.59 10.33 -36.98
C GLU A 1202 9.94 9.81 -37.51
N MET A 1203 10.48 8.70 -36.98
CA MET A 1203 11.75 8.12 -37.49
C MET A 1203 11.59 7.46 -38.86
N GLY A 1204 10.50 6.71 -39.09
CA GLY A 1204 10.26 6.03 -40.37
C GLY A 1204 9.99 7.00 -41.53
N SER A 1205 9.77 8.28 -41.27
CA SER A 1205 9.67 9.33 -42.29
C SER A 1205 11.03 9.94 -42.63
N SER A 1206 11.98 9.94 -41.69
CA SER A 1206 13.36 10.38 -41.88
C SER A 1206 14.20 9.34 -42.63
N VAL A 1207 14.08 8.06 -42.25
CA VAL A 1207 14.73 6.89 -42.92
C VAL A 1207 14.27 6.74 -44.38
N ARG A 1208 13.00 7.07 -44.67
CA ARG A 1208 12.47 7.07 -46.06
C ARG A 1208 13.02 8.19 -46.93
N ASN A 1209 13.42 9.32 -46.33
CA ASN A 1209 13.80 10.53 -47.05
C ASN A 1209 15.30 10.60 -47.36
N ASP A 1210 16.14 9.81 -46.69
CA ASP A 1210 17.59 9.84 -46.87
C ASP A 1210 18.14 8.72 -47.78
N GLY A 1211 17.39 7.63 -47.95
CA GLY A 1211 17.59 6.62 -48.99
C GLY A 1211 18.56 5.50 -48.64
N ASP A 1212 18.93 5.34 -47.36
CA ASP A 1212 19.86 4.31 -46.88
C ASP A 1212 19.17 3.21 -46.06
N VAL A 1213 19.89 2.10 -45.83
CA VAL A 1213 19.44 0.91 -45.10
C VAL A 1213 19.99 0.96 -43.67
N ASP A 1214 19.10 1.09 -42.67
CA ASP A 1214 19.49 1.15 -41.26
C ASP A 1214 19.19 -0.18 -40.53
N LEU A 1215 20.23 -0.80 -39.94
CA LEU A 1215 20.20 -2.09 -39.21
C LEU A 1215 20.70 -1.92 -37.76
N LEU A 1216 20.07 -2.63 -36.81
CA LEU A 1216 20.43 -2.65 -35.38
C LEU A 1216 21.28 -3.89 -35.05
N ILE A 1217 22.35 -3.74 -34.25
CA ILE A 1217 23.27 -4.84 -33.89
C ILE A 1217 23.58 -4.82 -32.38
N GLY A 1218 23.56 -5.97 -31.68
CA GLY A 1218 23.95 -6.10 -30.24
C GLY A 1218 24.18 -7.55 -29.74
N VAL A 1219 24.70 -7.75 -28.52
CA VAL A 1219 24.80 -9.08 -27.84
C VAL A 1219 23.66 -9.26 -26.83
N GLY A 1220 23.13 -10.47 -26.68
CA GLY A 1220 22.25 -10.82 -25.55
C GLY A 1220 23.03 -11.38 -24.35
N ALA A 1221 22.77 -10.88 -23.14
CA ALA A 1221 23.20 -11.51 -21.87
C ALA A 1221 22.14 -12.45 -21.27
N ASN A 1222 20.90 -12.38 -21.77
CA ASN A 1222 19.79 -13.31 -21.60
C ASN A 1222 18.62 -12.72 -22.39
N ILE A 1223 18.09 -13.46 -23.37
CA ILE A 1223 16.78 -13.12 -23.97
C ILE A 1223 15.91 -14.35 -23.91
N ASP A 1224 15.44 -14.63 -22.71
CA ASP A 1224 14.19 -15.35 -22.52
C ASP A 1224 13.17 -14.32 -22.00
N VAL A 1225 11.91 -14.49 -22.39
CA VAL A 1225 10.72 -13.62 -22.25
C VAL A 1225 10.49 -12.59 -23.37
N PRO A 1226 9.42 -12.75 -24.18
CA PRO A 1226 8.96 -11.77 -25.16
C PRO A 1226 7.99 -10.77 -24.49
N THR A 1227 8.47 -9.64 -23.97
CA THR A 1227 7.59 -8.52 -23.59
C THR A 1227 7.44 -7.53 -24.75
N SER A 1228 6.22 -7.05 -24.95
CA SER A 1228 5.75 -6.23 -26.08
C SER A 1228 6.06 -4.72 -25.96
N THR A 1229 6.94 -4.31 -25.04
CA THR A 1229 7.22 -2.89 -24.75
C THR A 1229 8.71 -2.55 -24.92
N GLY A 1230 9.11 -2.31 -26.17
CA GLY A 1230 10.42 -1.71 -26.49
C GLY A 1230 10.31 -0.20 -26.67
N GLY A 1231 10.58 0.60 -25.63
CA GLY A 1231 10.82 2.03 -25.71
C GLY A 1231 12.32 2.37 -25.75
N ALA A 1232 12.71 3.52 -26.30
CA ALA A 1232 14.12 3.92 -26.43
C ALA A 1232 14.32 5.47 -26.37
N THR A 1233 15.21 6.02 -25.52
CA THR A 1233 15.60 7.48 -25.52
C THR A 1233 16.91 7.90 -24.78
N ALA A 1234 17.79 8.70 -25.47
CA ALA A 1234 19.24 9.05 -25.30
C ALA A 1234 19.75 9.44 -23.88
N GLY A 1235 21.00 9.25 -23.40
CA GLY A 1235 22.27 8.66 -23.89
C GLY A 1235 23.53 9.29 -23.21
N VAL A 1236 24.71 8.63 -23.22
CA VAL A 1236 26.07 9.24 -23.27
C VAL A 1236 27.07 8.31 -24.02
N PRO A 1237 28.30 8.74 -24.41
CA PRO A 1237 28.71 9.27 -25.71
C PRO A 1237 29.31 8.25 -26.73
N ILE A 1238 29.35 8.73 -27.98
CA ILE A 1238 29.53 8.08 -29.29
C ILE A 1238 30.98 7.70 -29.66
N ILE A 1239 31.16 6.67 -30.52
CA ILE A 1239 32.30 6.55 -31.46
C ILE A 1239 31.95 7.26 -32.78
N GLU A 1240 32.64 8.35 -33.09
CA GLU A 1240 32.38 9.24 -34.23
C GLU A 1240 32.62 8.57 -35.60
N LYS A 1241 31.64 8.65 -36.51
CA LYS A 1241 31.79 9.45 -37.75
C LYS A 1241 30.49 9.75 -38.50
N THR A 1242 30.12 11.02 -38.40
CA THR A 1242 29.35 11.88 -39.34
C THR A 1242 27.90 11.51 -39.70
N ASP A 1243 27.03 12.33 -39.10
CA ASP A 1243 25.77 12.87 -39.62
C ASP A 1243 24.51 11.96 -39.66
N GLY A 1244 23.94 11.70 -38.46
CA GLY A 1244 22.48 11.68 -38.26
C GLY A 1244 21.89 10.62 -37.32
N ILE A 1245 21.25 11.10 -36.22
CA ILE A 1245 20.23 10.47 -35.31
C ILE A 1245 20.75 9.81 -33.99
N TYR A 1246 20.07 10.08 -32.85
CA TYR A 1246 20.37 9.72 -31.44
C TYR A 1246 19.22 8.93 -30.75
N ILE A 1247 19.50 7.88 -29.93
CA ILE A 1247 18.55 7.06 -29.11
C ILE A 1247 19.24 6.49 -27.81
N GLY A 1248 18.53 5.85 -26.88
CA GLY A 1248 18.66 5.81 -25.40
C GLY A 1248 19.14 4.77 -24.39
N ASP A 1249 18.79 5.12 -23.12
CA ASP A 1249 19.40 4.93 -21.79
C ASP A 1249 18.91 3.67 -21.02
N SER A 1250 19.22 2.49 -21.56
CA SER A 1250 19.10 1.24 -20.82
C SER A 1250 20.27 0.36 -21.20
N GLY A 1251 20.93 -0.27 -20.22
CA GLY A 1251 22.23 -0.96 -20.32
C GLY A 1251 22.28 -2.19 -21.25
N LYS A 1252 21.87 -2.06 -22.51
CA LYS A 1252 22.01 -3.06 -23.57
C LYS A 1252 22.61 -2.35 -24.79
N ASN A 1253 23.92 -2.53 -25.00
CA ASN A 1253 24.68 -1.91 -26.10
C ASN A 1253 24.09 -2.28 -27.48
N ARG A 1254 23.40 -1.34 -28.13
CA ARG A 1254 22.90 -1.49 -29.51
C ARG A 1254 23.44 -0.37 -30.40
N TYR A 1255 23.97 -0.73 -31.56
CA TYR A 1255 24.55 0.21 -32.51
C TYR A 1255 23.66 0.33 -33.75
N ILE A 1256 23.50 1.56 -34.26
CA ILE A 1256 22.88 1.86 -35.56
C ILE A 1256 24.03 2.21 -36.52
N ALA A 1257 24.13 1.49 -37.63
CA ALA A 1257 25.18 1.70 -38.62
C ALA A 1257 24.56 2.13 -39.96
N ARG A 1258 24.98 3.28 -40.47
CA ARG A 1258 24.63 3.79 -41.80
C ARG A 1258 25.79 3.51 -42.76
N LEU A 1259 25.79 2.37 -43.44
CA LEU A 1259 26.97 1.90 -44.17
C LEU A 1259 26.61 0.98 -45.36
N THR A 1260 27.50 0.89 -46.34
CA THR A 1260 27.37 -0.07 -47.45
C THR A 1260 27.65 -1.51 -47.01
N GLU A 1261 27.14 -2.51 -47.74
CA GLU A 1261 27.18 -3.95 -47.40
C GLU A 1261 28.55 -4.44 -46.88
N ASP A 1262 29.67 -4.02 -47.51
CA ASP A 1262 31.03 -4.44 -47.15
C ASP A 1262 31.54 -3.85 -45.81
N ASP A 1263 31.11 -2.65 -45.44
CA ASP A 1263 31.59 -1.96 -44.23
C ASP A 1263 30.90 -2.51 -42.97
N ILE A 1264 29.64 -2.96 -43.10
CA ILE A 1264 28.88 -3.57 -41.99
C ILE A 1264 29.51 -4.91 -41.59
N ALA A 1265 29.82 -5.76 -42.57
CA ALA A 1265 30.41 -7.07 -42.32
C ALA A 1265 31.77 -6.98 -41.61
N LYS A 1266 32.57 -5.97 -41.97
CA LYS A 1266 33.87 -5.70 -41.34
C LYS A 1266 33.75 -5.18 -39.91
N LEU A 1267 32.79 -4.28 -39.64
CA LEU A 1267 32.53 -3.74 -38.31
C LEU A 1267 32.05 -4.82 -37.34
N VAL A 1268 31.16 -5.71 -37.81
CA VAL A 1268 30.68 -6.87 -37.03
C VAL A 1268 31.84 -7.82 -36.71
N TYR A 1269 32.70 -8.13 -37.67
CA TYR A 1269 33.86 -8.99 -37.44
C TYR A 1269 34.87 -8.40 -36.44
N GLU A 1270 35.22 -7.12 -36.59
CA GLU A 1270 36.16 -6.43 -35.67
C GLU A 1270 35.59 -6.34 -34.25
N TRP A 1271 34.28 -6.14 -34.10
CA TRP A 1271 33.61 -6.12 -32.81
C TRP A 1271 33.50 -7.52 -32.18
N ILE A 1272 33.23 -8.57 -32.96
CA ILE A 1272 33.28 -9.96 -32.46
C ILE A 1272 34.71 -10.28 -32.00
N GLN A 1273 35.75 -9.91 -32.75
CA GLN A 1273 37.12 -10.10 -32.30
C GLN A 1273 37.38 -9.40 -30.96
N ALA A 1274 37.03 -8.11 -30.85
CA ALA A 1274 37.29 -7.32 -29.65
C ALA A 1274 36.62 -7.88 -28.38
N ASN A 1275 35.46 -8.53 -28.53
CA ASN A 1275 34.65 -9.01 -27.41
C ASN A 1275 34.74 -10.53 -27.16
N TYR A 1276 35.27 -11.33 -28.09
CA TYR A 1276 35.28 -12.80 -28.02
C TYR A 1276 36.65 -13.49 -28.21
N THR A 1277 37.75 -12.78 -28.49
CA THR A 1277 39.04 -13.45 -28.79
C THR A 1277 40.00 -13.66 -27.62
N ALA A 1278 39.53 -13.61 -26.37
CA ALA A 1278 40.35 -13.93 -25.20
C ALA A 1278 39.87 -15.18 -24.43
N ALA A 1279 39.39 -16.20 -25.13
CA ALA A 1279 39.21 -17.56 -24.61
C ALA A 1279 40.18 -18.54 -25.30
#